data_AF-A0A6J3EJW6-F1
#
_entry.id   AF-A0A6J3EJW6-F1
#
_cell.length_a   1.000
_cell.length_b   1.000
_cell.length_c   1.000
_cell.angle_alpha   90.00
_cell.angle_beta   90.00
_cell.angle_gamma   90.00
#
_symmetry.space_group_name_H-M   'P 1'
#
loop_
_entity.id
_entity.type
_entity.pdbx_description
1 polymer ?
#
loop_
_entity_poly.entity_id
_entity_poly.type
_entity_poly.pdbx_seq_one_letter_code
_entity_poly.pdbx_strand_id
1 'polypeptide(L)'
;MGRSCRGRPGRRGGVAQRGDSSFVGPARRHLCSDCKWSPPENLGSCHHRYCRREESWNFVFTGFTSLSEKCVQQSGTDRGADELAQTLNDYMSDVLEVVLDFGGDILKFGGDAVLVLWRASEAQLPQTISLVLQCCQQIQKKHGSRDTHVGQKLHLKIGISAGQMTVLAAGDRYHQQYFICSQALEEVMNAQNLAVKSEVIVSPTCWKLCEQEKIQTRLLGGKRVLKVQRMEHMSGSERQDAAGQFEQHVKMQRLERIGHLRPAFLVSNGPKVAAEMQKYIPAAPLRKLDVDMPLHLWSELRPVTSLFIQLQFSAEAGLLDLQRGLRDANRMISTIISPHKGEINKSLLFDKGCTFLCVFGMSGAKLHDESTRALDSALQIFSTCSRSLRKLEAMSIGVTSGTMFYGLCGHPERAEHTVIGHKVNLGARLMVHYPRLVSCDEDTYKASRLPSYLFKELPKTKLKGVTDPGAIYQYVGITDKCIFDMGLTKKRSDYGPLLGREVEIDLFERSLKAYETLGQPRILAYAGILGSGKSHLLTELAFLGQATGHRVVTMELTKANMRQPFSAVCMLVARALGLQAGETCKDRQRTLQAKLQGAIEESSYCLLNNIFLVEFAISDEVCKMHDLQRKRELQKTCRKVLQKTLGGEFGIFVIDNAHFIDPASWTVMWPVLQSVTLFMVMSLAPGHERTESFFKAAADSTTSQRISCLHLEELKPAAVVQKVCQDLGVVSIPRDLARFLIQRSSGIPYYCEELLRCLRRNNMLLFSTGRQDKIVEDNWESLIASAVEASSIVSATSSSSAGNNSGRVCTVRADVSLETTVLPAALKDIALAELDRITLQKQMVLKFAAIIGPVFTTQLLAHILPSCTRQQMNYLLDMLVSDNILKWLKDTGVPRDIQDAREGPATSQQAGSGVERPSTSKETTEQQAGVLAFCAPLLQEAAYELWPKRQRASTQRKCAAFLEKHAHKCRSCHGGNFVAFHRFAVPSPQDGENCQGSADEDDWHSWEALVLAGEHLKKDRTHTPEGSANALQPQQAFSEEEFRASERFPPEGKWTSVQPSRTKEKDGGECSCKCEAVIESVLMPLARHYVATGNASRAFYYLLECAAAYLHVSNSYMALMKLNEAEVLRNSMGKTATVLDCFEEVTFFSLKAEVCCNLGRVGLAKKTTRQALSLLKKRFPQTCAGAFVKSLWERFQGALCATNRRTPSLLLEARRKKLAWMLQQTRCLSLLGHLYSLEGTSAGRRFSRLAARMKANVDRRMDSSQEEDSHPDN
;
A
#
# COMPACT_ATOMS: atom_id res chain seq x y z
N MET A 1 -9.54 -8.83 -76.13
CA MET A 1 -8.31 -8.59 -76.91
C MET A 1 -7.64 -7.35 -76.34
N GLY A 2 -6.36 -7.25 -75.99
CA GLY A 2 -5.23 -8.15 -75.82
C GLY A 2 -4.36 -7.51 -74.71
N ARG A 3 -3.75 -8.29 -73.80
CA ARG A 3 -2.35 -8.78 -73.88
C ARG A 3 -1.34 -7.65 -74.11
N SER A 4 -0.15 -7.60 -73.52
CA SER A 4 0.58 -8.30 -72.45
C SER A 4 2.03 -7.77 -72.54
N CYS A 5 2.88 -8.13 -71.56
CA CYS A 5 4.35 -8.13 -71.61
C CYS A 5 5.04 -6.79 -71.32
N ARG A 6 6.13 -6.70 -70.54
CA ARG A 6 7.03 -7.69 -69.90
C ARG A 6 8.00 -6.92 -68.97
N GLY A 7 8.56 -7.59 -67.96
CA GLY A 7 9.89 -7.27 -67.40
C GLY A 7 9.93 -6.94 -65.91
N ARG A 8 10.42 -7.89 -65.08
CA ARG A 8 10.67 -7.79 -63.62
C ARG A 8 11.74 -6.73 -63.27
N PRO A 9 11.82 -6.30 -61.98
CA PRO A 9 12.87 -6.90 -61.13
C PRO A 9 12.48 -7.11 -59.64
N GLY A 10 13.21 -8.02 -58.99
CA GLY A 10 13.75 -7.79 -57.64
C GLY A 10 12.90 -8.20 -56.44
N ARG A 11 13.08 -9.45 -55.97
CA ARG A 11 12.73 -9.88 -54.60
C ARG A 11 13.44 -9.00 -53.56
N ARG A 12 12.68 -8.34 -52.68
CA ARG A 12 13.12 -8.00 -51.31
C ARG A 12 12.18 -8.68 -50.34
N GLY A 13 12.74 -9.59 -49.53
CA GLY A 13 12.03 -10.30 -48.49
C GLY A 13 11.60 -9.34 -47.39
N GLY A 14 10.29 -9.07 -47.32
CA GLY A 14 9.65 -8.65 -46.10
C GLY A 14 9.42 -9.89 -45.24
N VAL A 15 10.14 -9.98 -44.13
CA VAL A 15 9.84 -10.93 -43.05
C VAL A 15 8.51 -10.47 -42.46
N ALA A 16 7.41 -10.95 -43.06
CA ALA A 16 6.14 -11.04 -42.37
C ALA A 16 6.36 -12.04 -41.23
N GLN A 17 6.62 -11.54 -40.03
CA GLN A 17 6.44 -12.33 -38.82
C GLN A 17 5.00 -12.83 -38.85
N ARG A 18 4.85 -14.13 -39.12
CA ARG A 18 3.65 -14.89 -38.83
C ARG A 18 3.41 -14.72 -37.33
N GLY A 19 2.57 -13.76 -36.96
CA GLY A 19 2.00 -13.70 -35.64
C GLY A 19 1.16 -14.95 -35.48
N ASP A 20 1.61 -15.88 -34.65
CA ASP A 20 0.87 -17.07 -34.29
C ASP A 20 -0.50 -16.66 -33.76
N SER A 21 -1.51 -16.90 -34.59
CA SER A 21 -2.91 -16.72 -34.34
C SER A 21 -3.40 -17.79 -33.35
N SER A 22 -2.97 -17.70 -32.09
CA SER A 22 -3.59 -18.41 -30.95
C SER A 22 -4.77 -17.58 -30.43
N PHE A 23 -5.86 -17.60 -31.20
CA PHE A 23 -7.07 -16.83 -30.89
C PHE A 23 -7.70 -17.31 -29.56
N VAL A 24 -7.83 -16.36 -28.62
CA VAL A 24 -8.37 -16.45 -27.25
C VAL A 24 -7.35 -16.90 -26.19
N GLY A 25 -6.66 -15.93 -25.58
CA GLY A 25 -5.78 -16.17 -24.43
C GLY A 25 -6.52 -16.77 -23.21
N PRO A 26 -5.85 -17.60 -22.39
CA PRO A 26 -6.45 -18.36 -21.28
C PRO A 26 -7.23 -17.47 -20.30
N ALA A 27 -6.71 -16.27 -19.99
CA ALA A 27 -7.32 -15.26 -19.11
C ALA A 27 -8.80 -14.96 -19.40
N ARG A 28 -9.19 -14.92 -20.69
CA ARG A 28 -10.58 -14.62 -21.09
C ARG A 28 -11.56 -15.74 -20.71
N ARG A 29 -11.09 -16.98 -20.70
CA ARG A 29 -11.89 -18.18 -20.47
C ARG A 29 -12.15 -18.42 -18.98
N HIS A 30 -11.24 -17.94 -18.12
CA HIS A 30 -11.37 -18.01 -16.66
C HIS A 30 -12.49 -17.11 -16.09
N LEU A 31 -12.72 -15.95 -16.72
CA LEU A 31 -13.64 -14.89 -16.23
C LEU A 31 -15.04 -14.97 -16.81
N CYS A 32 -15.22 -15.63 -17.95
CA CYS A 32 -16.53 -15.79 -18.54
C CYS A 32 -17.32 -16.88 -17.80
N SER A 33 -18.46 -16.50 -17.22
CA SER A 33 -19.50 -17.43 -16.77
C SER A 33 -19.98 -18.30 -17.93
N ASP A 34 -20.02 -17.76 -19.15
CA ASP A 34 -21.00 -18.21 -20.13
C ASP A 34 -20.40 -18.68 -21.46
N CYS A 35 -19.86 -19.90 -21.51
CA CYS A 35 -19.54 -20.53 -22.80
C CYS A 35 -20.77 -21.06 -23.57
N LYS A 36 -21.99 -20.88 -23.04
CA LYS A 36 -23.24 -21.39 -23.63
C LYS A 36 -24.32 -20.34 -23.88
N TRP A 37 -24.08 -19.08 -23.56
CA TRP A 37 -24.98 -17.97 -23.88
C TRP A 37 -24.44 -17.15 -25.06
N SER A 38 -24.06 -17.82 -26.16
CA SER A 38 -23.87 -17.11 -27.43
C SER A 38 -25.22 -16.57 -27.91
N PRO A 39 -25.33 -15.29 -28.33
CA PRO A 39 -26.46 -14.87 -29.14
C PRO A 39 -26.43 -15.69 -30.46
N PRO A 40 -27.58 -16.08 -31.02
CA PRO A 40 -27.60 -16.78 -32.31
C PRO A 40 -26.91 -15.94 -33.39
N GLU A 41 -26.25 -16.61 -34.34
CA GLU A 41 -25.37 -16.02 -35.37
C GLU A 41 -26.05 -15.07 -36.37
N ASN A 42 -27.36 -14.82 -36.24
CA ASN A 42 -28.12 -13.92 -37.11
C ASN A 42 -28.44 -12.58 -36.41
N LEU A 43 -27.46 -11.67 -36.35
CA LEU A 43 -27.65 -10.29 -35.89
C LEU A 43 -27.84 -9.34 -37.09
N GLY A 44 -29.06 -9.33 -37.63
CA GLY A 44 -29.63 -8.18 -38.33
C GLY A 44 -30.38 -7.30 -37.32
N SER A 45 -30.01 -6.02 -37.26
CA SER A 45 -30.60 -4.92 -36.47
C SER A 45 -31.81 -5.24 -35.57
N CYS A 46 -31.60 -5.37 -34.26
CA CYS A 46 -32.62 -5.01 -33.27
C CYS A 46 -31.97 -4.68 -31.92
N HIS A 47 -31.81 -3.38 -31.65
CA HIS A 47 -31.72 -2.89 -30.27
C HIS A 47 -33.08 -3.13 -29.62
N HIS A 48 -33.08 -3.75 -28.43
CA HIS A 48 -34.23 -4.07 -27.55
C HIS A 48 -34.77 -5.51 -27.63
N ARG A 49 -34.78 -6.15 -26.44
CA ARG A 49 -35.42 -7.43 -26.04
C ARG A 49 -34.52 -8.67 -26.14
N TYR A 50 -33.79 -8.95 -25.07
CA TYR A 50 -33.40 -10.33 -24.71
C TYR A 50 -33.99 -10.67 -23.35
N CYS A 51 -35.07 -11.44 -23.37
CA CYS A 51 -35.61 -12.15 -22.21
C CYS A 51 -35.68 -13.61 -22.65
N ARG A 52 -34.72 -14.43 -22.23
CA ARG A 52 -34.70 -15.86 -22.57
C ARG A 52 -35.42 -16.61 -21.46
N ARG A 53 -36.52 -17.25 -21.81
CA ARG A 53 -37.25 -18.18 -20.95
C ARG A 53 -36.77 -19.57 -21.33
N GLU A 54 -36.12 -20.27 -20.41
CA GLU A 54 -35.63 -21.62 -20.64
C GLU A 54 -36.19 -22.56 -19.57
N GLU A 55 -36.49 -23.78 -19.99
CA GLU A 55 -37.27 -24.75 -19.23
C GLU A 55 -36.36 -25.58 -18.29
N SER A 56 -36.62 -25.44 -16.99
CA SER A 56 -36.20 -26.33 -15.88
C SER A 56 -34.72 -26.36 -15.43
N TRP A 57 -34.48 -26.08 -14.14
CA TRP A 57 -33.16 -25.83 -13.55
C TRP A 57 -33.05 -26.28 -12.09
N ASN A 58 -31.87 -26.75 -11.65
CA ASN A 58 -31.55 -26.99 -10.24
C ASN A 58 -30.51 -25.98 -9.71
N PHE A 59 -30.73 -25.46 -8.51
CA PHE A 59 -29.82 -24.50 -7.85
C PHE A 59 -29.16 -25.11 -6.61
N VAL A 60 -27.87 -24.85 -6.43
CA VAL A 60 -27.16 -25.12 -5.17
C VAL A 60 -26.57 -23.82 -4.66
N PHE A 61 -26.88 -23.49 -3.40
CA PHE A 61 -26.35 -22.30 -2.72
C PHE A 61 -25.52 -22.72 -1.50
N THR A 62 -24.23 -22.39 -1.51
CA THR A 62 -23.26 -22.66 -0.42
C THR A 62 -22.96 -21.37 0.34
N GLY A 63 -22.79 -21.36 1.68
CA GLY A 63 -22.51 -20.12 2.44
C GLY A 63 -21.50 -20.24 3.60
N PHE A 64 -20.67 -19.20 3.84
CA PHE A 64 -19.54 -19.17 4.80
C PHE A 64 -19.43 -17.91 5.66
N THR A 65 -20.18 -17.84 6.77
CA THR A 65 -20.43 -16.55 7.43
C THR A 65 -19.43 -16.15 8.54
N SER A 66 -18.41 -16.94 8.89
CA SER A 66 -17.62 -16.72 10.14
C SER A 66 -16.16 -16.28 9.99
N LEU A 67 -15.57 -16.30 8.80
CA LEU A 67 -14.11 -16.14 8.63
C LEU A 67 -13.60 -14.71 8.83
N SER A 68 -14.37 -13.71 8.38
CA SER A 68 -13.87 -12.33 8.27
C SER A 68 -13.49 -11.68 9.61
N GLU A 69 -14.19 -11.94 10.71
CA GLU A 69 -13.90 -11.30 12.00
C GLU A 69 -12.62 -11.85 12.65
N LYS A 70 -12.37 -13.17 12.56
CA LYS A 70 -11.19 -13.78 13.17
C LYS A 70 -9.90 -13.34 12.46
N CYS A 71 -9.93 -13.22 11.13
CA CYS A 71 -8.78 -12.70 10.37
C CYS A 71 -8.45 -11.26 10.79
N VAL A 72 -9.45 -10.41 11.05
CA VAL A 72 -9.23 -9.04 11.54
C VAL A 72 -8.71 -9.03 12.98
N GLN A 73 -9.22 -9.90 13.86
CA GLN A 73 -8.78 -9.98 15.26
C GLN A 73 -7.34 -10.48 15.41
N GLN A 74 -6.89 -11.43 14.58
CA GLN A 74 -5.55 -12.01 14.67
C GLN A 74 -4.48 -11.18 13.95
N SER A 75 -4.82 -10.64 12.78
CA SER A 75 -3.85 -10.04 11.86
C SER A 75 -4.04 -8.53 11.66
N GLY A 76 -5.07 -7.92 12.26
CA GLY A 76 -5.46 -6.53 12.03
C GLY A 76 -6.21 -6.34 10.71
N THR A 77 -6.73 -5.13 10.47
CA THR A 77 -7.64 -4.84 9.35
C THR A 77 -7.00 -5.04 7.97
N ASP A 78 -5.75 -4.61 7.79
CA ASP A 78 -5.08 -4.65 6.48
C ASP A 78 -4.58 -6.06 6.13
N ARG A 79 -3.91 -6.75 7.06
CA ARG A 79 -3.40 -8.11 6.82
C ARG A 79 -4.51 -9.16 6.88
N GLY A 80 -5.58 -8.90 7.65
CA GLY A 80 -6.73 -9.77 7.75
C GLY A 80 -7.52 -9.89 6.43
N ALA A 81 -7.53 -8.86 5.58
CA ALA A 81 -8.20 -8.92 4.27
C ALA A 81 -7.51 -9.91 3.31
N ASP A 82 -6.18 -9.94 3.31
CA ASP A 82 -5.39 -10.86 2.50
C ASP A 82 -5.53 -12.31 2.97
N GLU A 83 -5.40 -12.54 4.28
CA GLU A 83 -5.55 -13.86 4.89
C GLU A 83 -6.96 -14.43 4.70
N LEU A 84 -7.98 -13.56 4.81
CA LEU A 84 -9.37 -13.89 4.50
C LEU A 84 -9.52 -14.34 3.04
N ALA A 85 -9.03 -13.54 2.09
CA ALA A 85 -9.15 -13.84 0.68
C ALA A 85 -8.41 -15.12 0.29
N GLN A 86 -7.19 -15.33 0.83
CA GLN A 86 -6.43 -16.54 0.59
C GLN A 86 -7.16 -17.77 1.14
N THR A 87 -7.56 -17.75 2.41
CA THR A 87 -8.25 -18.88 3.04
C THR A 87 -9.56 -19.20 2.33
N LEU A 88 -10.33 -18.17 1.96
CA LEU A 88 -11.59 -18.33 1.26
C LEU A 88 -11.36 -18.90 -0.13
N ASN A 89 -10.40 -18.38 -0.90
CA ASN A 89 -10.11 -18.86 -2.24
C ASN A 89 -9.60 -20.30 -2.25
N ASP A 90 -8.68 -20.67 -1.36
CA ASP A 90 -8.17 -22.04 -1.26
C ASP A 90 -9.31 -23.01 -0.91
N TYR A 91 -10.17 -22.62 0.04
CA TYR A 91 -11.33 -23.44 0.42
C TYR A 91 -12.38 -23.54 -0.71
N MET A 92 -12.70 -22.40 -1.34
CA MET A 92 -13.67 -22.33 -2.42
C MET A 92 -13.21 -23.10 -3.65
N SER A 93 -11.92 -23.02 -3.99
CA SER A 93 -11.35 -23.74 -5.14
C SER A 93 -11.60 -25.24 -5.00
N ASP A 94 -11.31 -25.83 -3.85
CA ASP A 94 -11.50 -27.26 -3.59
C ASP A 94 -12.99 -27.68 -3.69
N VAL A 95 -13.92 -26.84 -3.19
CA VAL A 95 -15.37 -27.11 -3.28
C VAL A 95 -15.86 -27.01 -4.73
N LEU A 96 -15.39 -26.00 -5.46
CA LEU A 96 -15.81 -25.75 -6.84
C LEU A 96 -15.23 -26.77 -7.82
N GLU A 97 -14.07 -27.35 -7.53
CA GLU A 97 -13.53 -28.49 -8.28
C GLU A 97 -14.53 -29.65 -8.29
N VAL A 98 -15.07 -30.04 -7.13
CA VAL A 98 -16.10 -31.08 -7.04
C VAL A 98 -17.38 -30.69 -7.80
N VAL A 99 -17.79 -29.41 -7.76
CA VAL A 99 -18.95 -28.95 -8.52
C VAL A 99 -18.74 -29.12 -10.03
N LEU A 100 -17.56 -28.73 -10.53
CA LEU A 100 -17.20 -28.82 -11.94
C LEU A 100 -17.10 -30.28 -12.40
N ASP A 101 -16.55 -31.17 -11.56
CA ASP A 101 -16.50 -32.63 -11.81
C ASP A 101 -17.88 -33.26 -11.99
N PHE A 102 -18.89 -32.73 -11.29
CA PHE A 102 -20.29 -33.17 -11.40
C PHE A 102 -21.08 -32.39 -12.47
N GLY A 103 -20.39 -31.62 -13.33
CA GLY A 103 -20.99 -30.91 -14.46
C GLY A 103 -21.80 -29.66 -14.09
N GLY A 104 -21.65 -29.14 -12.86
CA GLY A 104 -22.32 -27.93 -12.41
C GLY A 104 -21.74 -26.67 -13.04
N ASP A 105 -22.59 -25.70 -13.36
CA ASP A 105 -22.21 -24.40 -13.91
C ASP A 105 -22.23 -23.33 -12.81
N ILE A 106 -21.11 -22.64 -12.61
CA ILE A 106 -20.96 -21.65 -11.54
C ILE A 106 -21.39 -20.28 -12.07
N LEU A 107 -22.58 -19.85 -11.66
CA LEU A 107 -23.19 -18.61 -12.16
C LEU A 107 -22.57 -17.38 -11.51
N LYS A 108 -22.73 -17.22 -10.19
CA LYS A 108 -22.33 -16.00 -9.47
C LYS A 108 -21.77 -16.30 -8.09
N PHE A 109 -20.85 -15.43 -7.67
CA PHE A 109 -20.30 -15.39 -6.31
C PHE A 109 -20.97 -14.25 -5.53
N GLY A 110 -21.83 -14.57 -4.58
CA GLY A 110 -22.52 -13.61 -3.71
C GLY A 110 -21.85 -13.50 -2.35
N GLY A 111 -20.85 -12.63 -2.20
CA GLY A 111 -20.20 -12.35 -0.90
C GLY A 111 -19.59 -13.58 -0.24
N ASP A 112 -20.35 -14.22 0.66
CA ASP A 112 -19.99 -15.46 1.34
C ASP A 112 -20.62 -16.72 0.73
N ALA A 113 -21.17 -16.62 -0.48
CA ALA A 113 -21.91 -17.69 -1.11
C ALA A 113 -21.67 -17.87 -2.62
N VAL A 114 -21.99 -19.04 -3.14
CA VAL A 114 -21.95 -19.33 -4.59
C VAL A 114 -23.26 -19.93 -5.06
N LEU A 115 -23.75 -19.41 -6.20
CA LEU A 115 -24.89 -19.93 -6.92
C LEU A 115 -24.43 -20.83 -8.06
N VAL A 116 -24.82 -22.10 -8.00
CA VAL A 116 -24.49 -23.11 -9.00
C VAL A 116 -25.77 -23.61 -9.67
N LEU A 117 -25.66 -23.94 -10.96
CA LEU A 117 -26.75 -24.32 -11.84
C LEU A 117 -26.49 -25.67 -12.51
N TRP A 118 -27.49 -26.54 -12.49
CA TRP A 118 -27.59 -27.68 -13.42
C TRP A 118 -28.80 -27.47 -14.32
N ARG A 119 -28.57 -27.45 -15.64
CA ARG A 119 -29.62 -27.34 -16.64
C ARG A 119 -30.16 -28.73 -16.92
N ALA A 120 -31.46 -28.92 -16.93
CA ALA A 120 -32.06 -30.22 -17.26
C ALA A 120 -33.45 -30.01 -17.86
N SER A 121 -33.82 -30.83 -18.86
CA SER A 121 -35.22 -30.87 -19.28
C SER A 121 -36.11 -31.38 -18.14
N GLU A 122 -37.42 -31.12 -18.21
CA GLU A 122 -38.35 -31.51 -17.15
C GLU A 122 -38.34 -33.03 -16.88
N ALA A 123 -38.19 -33.85 -17.92
CA ALA A 123 -38.06 -35.30 -17.82
C ALA A 123 -36.78 -35.75 -17.10
N GLN A 124 -35.71 -34.94 -17.13
CA GLN A 124 -34.40 -35.25 -16.56
C GLN A 124 -34.22 -34.69 -15.15
N LEU A 125 -35.15 -33.88 -14.65
CA LEU A 125 -35.06 -33.25 -13.34
C LEU A 125 -34.86 -34.26 -12.20
N PRO A 126 -35.59 -35.40 -12.10
CA PRO A 126 -35.42 -36.33 -10.99
C PRO A 126 -33.99 -36.90 -10.93
N GLN A 127 -33.46 -37.34 -12.06
CA GLN A 127 -32.10 -37.88 -12.20
C GLN A 127 -31.04 -36.80 -11.91
N THR A 128 -31.27 -35.57 -12.38
CA THR A 128 -30.37 -34.45 -12.13
C THR A 128 -30.35 -34.04 -10.66
N ILE A 129 -31.50 -34.06 -9.98
CA ILE A 129 -31.57 -33.78 -8.54
C ILE A 129 -30.78 -34.85 -7.76
N SER A 130 -30.90 -36.13 -8.15
CA SER A 130 -30.10 -37.22 -7.59
C SER A 130 -28.58 -36.98 -7.77
N LEU A 131 -28.15 -36.55 -8.96
CA LEU A 131 -26.75 -36.17 -9.23
C LEU A 131 -26.28 -35.00 -8.34
N VAL A 132 -27.11 -33.96 -8.22
CA VAL A 132 -26.82 -32.77 -7.41
C VAL A 132 -26.71 -33.12 -5.93
N LEU A 133 -27.60 -33.98 -5.41
CA LEU A 133 -27.55 -34.44 -4.03
C LEU A 133 -26.27 -35.23 -3.74
N GLN A 134 -25.81 -36.05 -4.66
CA GLN A 134 -24.52 -36.75 -4.52
C GLN A 134 -23.32 -35.82 -4.56
N CYS A 135 -23.33 -34.83 -5.45
CA CYS A 135 -22.33 -33.77 -5.44
C CYS A 135 -22.28 -33.09 -4.06
N CYS A 136 -23.44 -32.71 -3.53
CA CYS A 136 -23.55 -32.09 -2.21
C CYS A 136 -23.07 -33.00 -1.07
N GLN A 137 -23.36 -34.31 -1.13
CA GLN A 137 -22.86 -35.28 -0.16
C GLN A 137 -21.34 -35.43 -0.24
N GLN A 138 -20.76 -35.48 -1.45
CA GLN A 138 -19.31 -35.55 -1.64
C GLN A 138 -18.63 -34.28 -1.11
N ILE A 139 -19.21 -33.11 -1.39
CA ILE A 139 -18.76 -31.83 -0.86
C ILE A 139 -18.82 -31.84 0.68
N GLN A 140 -19.93 -32.26 1.28
CA GLN A 140 -20.05 -32.32 2.75
C GLN A 140 -19.08 -33.34 3.36
N LYS A 141 -18.83 -34.48 2.70
CA LYS A 141 -17.90 -35.51 3.17
C LYS A 141 -16.43 -35.04 3.11
N LYS A 142 -16.01 -34.43 2.00
CA LYS A 142 -14.62 -33.98 1.81
C LYS A 142 -14.33 -32.62 2.46
N HIS A 143 -15.28 -31.70 2.41
CA HIS A 143 -15.08 -30.29 2.73
C HIS A 143 -16.11 -29.72 3.72
N GLY A 144 -17.10 -30.49 4.17
CA GLY A 144 -18.18 -30.00 5.02
C GLY A 144 -17.75 -29.42 6.36
N SER A 145 -16.56 -29.79 6.84
CA SER A 145 -15.88 -29.16 7.97
C SER A 145 -14.37 -29.16 7.78
N ARG A 146 -13.73 -27.98 7.70
CA ARG A 146 -12.27 -27.86 7.52
C ARG A 146 -11.68 -26.88 8.53
N ASP A 147 -10.61 -27.30 9.18
CA ASP A 147 -9.81 -26.41 10.02
C ASP A 147 -8.94 -25.53 9.15
N THR A 148 -9.02 -24.21 9.36
CA THR A 148 -8.17 -23.24 8.69
C THR A 148 -6.89 -23.00 9.47
N HIS A 149 -5.85 -22.52 8.77
CA HIS A 149 -4.59 -22.09 9.40
C HIS A 149 -4.79 -20.93 10.41
N VAL A 150 -5.92 -20.22 10.30
CA VAL A 150 -6.37 -19.12 11.18
C VAL A 150 -7.06 -19.66 12.46
N GLY A 151 -7.13 -20.98 12.65
CA GLY A 151 -7.76 -21.59 13.82
C GLY A 151 -9.29 -21.44 13.84
N GLN A 152 -9.93 -21.40 12.66
CA GLN A 152 -11.38 -21.46 12.54
C GLN A 152 -11.82 -22.67 11.73
N LYS A 153 -12.85 -23.35 12.24
CA LYS A 153 -13.50 -24.41 11.49
C LYS A 153 -14.54 -23.81 10.54
N LEU A 154 -14.30 -23.95 9.23
CA LEU A 154 -15.26 -23.60 8.19
C LEU A 154 -16.31 -24.69 8.04
N HIS A 155 -17.56 -24.29 7.84
CA HIS A 155 -18.68 -25.19 7.62
C HIS A 155 -19.52 -24.73 6.43
N LEU A 156 -20.07 -25.70 5.72
CA LEU A 156 -20.94 -25.49 4.58
C LEU A 156 -22.41 -25.59 4.93
N LYS A 157 -23.22 -24.66 4.43
CA LYS A 157 -24.68 -24.76 4.42
C LYS A 157 -25.14 -24.87 3.00
N ILE A 158 -25.92 -25.89 2.67
CA ILE A 158 -26.35 -26.15 1.30
C ILE A 158 -27.88 -26.10 1.20
N GLY A 159 -28.40 -25.21 0.36
CA GLY A 159 -29.80 -25.21 -0.06
C GLY A 159 -29.92 -25.70 -1.51
N ILE A 160 -30.97 -26.48 -1.80
CA ILE A 160 -31.27 -27.00 -3.14
C ILE A 160 -32.71 -26.62 -3.51
N SER A 161 -32.90 -26.09 -4.72
CA SER A 161 -34.23 -25.91 -5.31
C SER A 161 -34.26 -26.33 -6.78
N ALA A 162 -35.47 -26.50 -7.32
CA ALA A 162 -35.70 -26.83 -8.72
C ALA A 162 -36.83 -25.95 -9.28
N GLY A 163 -36.69 -25.43 -10.50
CA GLY A 163 -37.75 -24.68 -11.17
C GLY A 163 -37.30 -23.90 -12.41
N GLN A 164 -38.20 -23.07 -12.97
CA GLN A 164 -37.91 -22.26 -14.16
C GLN A 164 -37.06 -21.02 -13.83
N MET A 165 -36.16 -20.63 -14.73
CA MET A 165 -35.28 -19.48 -14.57
C MET A 165 -35.45 -18.49 -15.72
N THR A 166 -35.49 -17.19 -15.41
CA THR A 166 -35.40 -16.12 -16.39
C THR A 166 -34.11 -15.34 -16.19
N VAL A 167 -33.35 -15.13 -17.26
CA VAL A 167 -32.13 -14.29 -17.25
C VAL A 167 -32.42 -12.99 -17.99
N LEU A 168 -32.07 -11.88 -17.35
CA LEU A 168 -32.25 -10.53 -17.88
C LEU A 168 -30.90 -9.87 -18.06
N ALA A 169 -30.60 -9.38 -19.24
CA ALA A 169 -29.44 -8.52 -19.46
C ALA A 169 -29.83 -7.04 -19.33
N ALA A 170 -29.02 -6.26 -18.61
CA ALA A 170 -29.14 -4.81 -18.54
C ALA A 170 -27.75 -4.15 -18.52
N GLY A 171 -27.62 -3.04 -19.23
CA GLY A 171 -26.35 -2.40 -19.45
C GLY A 171 -26.39 -1.40 -20.60
N ASP A 172 -25.23 -0.85 -20.93
CA ASP A 172 -25.02 -0.02 -22.10
C ASP A 172 -24.24 -0.79 -23.19
N ARG A 173 -23.73 -0.09 -24.21
CA ARG A 173 -23.03 -0.74 -25.32
C ARG A 173 -21.67 -1.35 -24.92
N TYR A 174 -21.10 -0.92 -23.81
CA TYR A 174 -19.76 -1.27 -23.35
C TYR A 174 -19.78 -2.20 -22.15
N HIS A 175 -20.77 -2.05 -21.26
CA HIS A 175 -20.90 -2.82 -20.04
C HIS A 175 -22.30 -3.43 -19.92
N GLN A 176 -22.34 -4.74 -19.71
CA GLN A 176 -23.54 -5.54 -19.54
C GLN A 176 -23.50 -6.27 -18.19
N GLN A 177 -24.65 -6.35 -17.55
CA GLN A 177 -24.89 -7.15 -16.37
C GLN A 177 -26.06 -8.08 -16.64
N TYR A 178 -26.07 -9.24 -16.00
CA TYR A 178 -27.22 -10.12 -16.04
C TYR A 178 -27.83 -10.32 -14.65
N PHE A 179 -29.15 -10.46 -14.63
CA PHE A 179 -29.97 -10.67 -13.44
C PHE A 179 -30.72 -11.98 -13.59
N ILE A 180 -30.73 -12.79 -12.53
CA ILE A 180 -31.43 -14.06 -12.49
C ILE A 180 -32.73 -13.85 -11.70
N CYS A 181 -33.87 -14.04 -12.36
CA CYS A 181 -35.20 -13.95 -11.76
C CYS A 181 -35.86 -15.33 -11.80
N SER A 182 -36.17 -15.89 -10.63
CA SER A 182 -36.83 -17.19 -10.51
C SER A 182 -37.48 -17.33 -9.13
N GLN A 183 -38.64 -17.97 -9.06
CA GLN A 183 -39.23 -18.41 -7.79
C GLN A 183 -38.35 -19.46 -7.11
N ALA A 184 -37.67 -20.32 -7.88
CA ALA A 184 -36.74 -21.31 -7.35
C ALA A 184 -35.54 -20.63 -6.65
N LEU A 185 -35.19 -19.39 -7.03
CA LEU A 185 -34.12 -18.62 -6.39
C LEU A 185 -34.50 -18.16 -4.97
N GLU A 186 -35.75 -17.78 -4.74
CA GLU A 186 -36.25 -17.48 -3.41
C GLU A 186 -36.32 -18.75 -2.55
N GLU A 187 -36.74 -19.87 -3.15
CA GLU A 187 -36.79 -21.16 -2.47
C GLU A 187 -35.42 -21.68 -2.04
N VAL A 188 -34.39 -21.62 -2.89
CA VAL A 188 -33.04 -22.08 -2.54
C VAL A 188 -32.44 -21.24 -1.41
N MET A 189 -32.73 -19.93 -1.43
CA MET A 189 -32.33 -19.00 -0.38
C MET A 189 -32.99 -19.31 0.96
N ASN A 190 -34.29 -19.57 0.95
CA ASN A 190 -35.02 -19.98 2.14
C ASN A 190 -34.50 -21.34 2.67
N ALA A 191 -34.22 -22.29 1.78
CA ALA A 191 -33.66 -23.59 2.14
C ALA A 191 -32.29 -23.46 2.82
N GLN A 192 -31.37 -22.64 2.26
CA GLN A 192 -30.06 -22.46 2.87
C GLN A 192 -30.11 -21.68 4.19
N ASN A 193 -30.98 -20.67 4.31
CA ASN A 193 -31.14 -19.92 5.56
C ASN A 193 -31.63 -20.82 6.72
N LEU A 194 -32.41 -21.85 6.40
CA LEU A 194 -32.85 -22.87 7.35
C LEU A 194 -31.78 -23.93 7.66
N ALA A 195 -30.80 -24.12 6.79
CA ALA A 195 -29.74 -25.10 6.98
C ALA A 195 -28.82 -24.73 8.16
N VAL A 196 -28.54 -25.72 9.02
CA VAL A 196 -27.50 -25.63 10.05
C VAL A 196 -26.15 -26.04 9.43
N LYS A 197 -25.05 -25.86 10.17
CA LYS A 197 -23.69 -26.19 9.72
C LYS A 197 -23.62 -27.64 9.23
N SER A 198 -23.05 -27.82 8.03
CA SER A 198 -22.83 -29.11 7.38
C SER A 198 -24.12 -29.85 6.98
N GLU A 199 -25.22 -29.12 6.76
CA GLU A 199 -26.51 -29.70 6.31
C GLU A 199 -26.83 -29.39 4.85
N VAL A 200 -27.65 -30.27 4.26
CA VAL A 200 -28.26 -30.12 2.94
C VAL A 200 -29.78 -30.06 3.11
N ILE A 201 -30.38 -28.97 2.66
CA ILE A 201 -31.83 -28.72 2.74
C ILE A 201 -32.41 -28.62 1.33
N VAL A 202 -33.52 -29.32 1.11
CA VAL A 202 -34.23 -29.36 -0.18
C VAL A 202 -35.53 -28.56 -0.08
N SER A 203 -35.79 -27.73 -1.07
CA SER A 203 -37.00 -26.91 -1.16
C SER A 203 -38.26 -27.76 -1.42
N PRO A 204 -39.47 -27.25 -1.11
CA PRO A 204 -40.71 -28.01 -1.34
C PRO A 204 -40.89 -28.41 -2.80
N THR A 205 -40.54 -27.52 -3.74
CA THR A 205 -40.67 -27.78 -5.18
C THR A 205 -39.66 -28.80 -5.65
N CYS A 206 -38.41 -28.72 -5.17
CA CYS A 206 -37.39 -29.73 -5.48
C CYS A 206 -37.75 -31.12 -4.93
N TRP A 207 -38.33 -31.21 -3.73
CA TRP A 207 -38.79 -32.48 -3.16
C TRP A 207 -39.90 -33.14 -3.99
N LYS A 208 -40.82 -32.35 -4.56
CA LYS A 208 -41.85 -32.89 -5.45
C LYS A 208 -41.29 -33.46 -6.76
N LEU A 209 -40.12 -32.96 -7.18
CA LEU A 209 -39.50 -33.29 -8.46
C LEU A 209 -38.40 -34.35 -8.34
N CYS A 210 -38.01 -34.76 -7.13
CA CYS A 210 -36.96 -35.74 -6.90
C CYS A 210 -37.49 -37.18 -6.78
N GLU A 211 -36.60 -38.16 -6.93
CA GLU A 211 -36.89 -39.58 -6.66
C GLU A 211 -36.98 -39.83 -5.14
N GLN A 212 -38.15 -39.54 -4.55
CA GLN A 212 -38.35 -39.54 -3.09
C GLN A 212 -38.00 -40.88 -2.42
N GLU A 213 -38.18 -41.99 -3.13
CA GLU A 213 -37.86 -43.35 -2.67
C GLU A 213 -36.38 -43.54 -2.35
N LYS A 214 -35.49 -42.82 -3.07
CA LYS A 214 -34.04 -42.91 -2.90
C LYS A 214 -33.49 -41.98 -1.82
N ILE A 215 -34.33 -41.15 -1.19
CA ILE A 215 -33.90 -40.06 -0.31
C ILE A 215 -34.63 -40.11 1.03
N GLN A 216 -33.90 -40.38 2.11
CA GLN A 216 -34.42 -40.29 3.47
C GLN A 216 -34.35 -38.85 3.97
N THR A 217 -35.48 -38.29 4.41
CA THR A 217 -35.59 -36.90 4.88
C THR A 217 -36.28 -36.75 6.23
N ARG A 218 -36.06 -35.61 6.89
CA ARG A 218 -36.77 -35.18 8.10
C ARG A 218 -37.39 -33.81 7.89
N LEU A 219 -38.67 -33.66 8.28
CA LEU A 219 -39.38 -32.38 8.26
C LEU A 219 -38.85 -31.44 9.36
N LEU A 220 -38.61 -30.17 9.00
CA LEU A 220 -38.14 -29.16 9.94
C LEU A 220 -39.30 -28.27 10.43
N GLY A 221 -39.69 -28.44 11.70
CA GLY A 221 -40.46 -27.44 12.49
C GLY A 221 -41.77 -26.96 11.88
N GLY A 222 -42.62 -27.85 11.37
CA GLY A 222 -43.94 -27.50 10.80
C GLY A 222 -43.90 -26.77 9.45
N LYS A 223 -42.72 -26.53 8.87
CA LYS A 223 -42.56 -25.95 7.53
C LYS A 223 -42.41 -27.07 6.49
N ARG A 224 -42.86 -26.85 5.24
CA ARG A 224 -42.77 -27.80 4.11
C ARG A 224 -41.34 -27.93 3.54
N VAL A 225 -40.31 -27.92 4.38
CA VAL A 225 -38.90 -27.95 3.98
C VAL A 225 -38.22 -29.17 4.62
N LEU A 226 -37.41 -29.88 3.86
CA LEU A 226 -36.91 -31.22 4.21
C LEU A 226 -35.38 -31.24 4.32
N LYS A 227 -34.89 -31.76 5.45
CA LYS A 227 -33.47 -32.06 5.66
C LYS A 227 -33.15 -33.43 5.12
N VAL A 228 -32.12 -33.53 4.27
CA VAL A 228 -31.63 -34.81 3.76
C VAL A 228 -30.80 -35.52 4.84
N GLN A 229 -31.17 -36.73 5.21
CA GLN A 229 -30.44 -37.55 6.19
C GLN A 229 -29.54 -38.56 5.51
N ARG A 230 -30.06 -39.26 4.50
CA ARG A 230 -29.37 -40.32 3.77
C ARG A 230 -29.92 -40.40 2.37
N MET A 231 -29.09 -40.81 1.42
CA MET A 231 -29.50 -41.07 0.04
C MET A 231 -28.83 -42.36 -0.43
N GLU A 232 -29.49 -43.10 -1.31
CA GLU A 232 -28.86 -44.22 -2.01
C GLU A 232 -27.76 -43.73 -2.96
N HIS A 233 -26.66 -44.47 -3.01
CA HIS A 233 -25.52 -44.14 -3.85
C HIS A 233 -25.81 -44.60 -5.28
N MET A 234 -25.70 -43.71 -6.27
CA MET A 234 -25.80 -44.08 -7.68
C MET A 234 -24.55 -44.89 -8.03
N SER A 235 -24.75 -45.95 -8.80
CA SER A 235 -23.67 -46.69 -9.43
C SER A 235 -22.86 -45.79 -10.36
N GLY A 236 -21.62 -46.20 -10.69
CA GLY A 236 -20.78 -45.49 -11.66
C GLY A 236 -21.46 -45.34 -13.03
N SER A 237 -22.24 -46.34 -13.44
CA SER A 237 -23.04 -46.34 -14.67
C SER A 237 -24.18 -45.32 -14.60
N GLU A 238 -25.01 -45.33 -13.55
CA GLU A 238 -26.12 -44.37 -13.39
C GLU A 238 -25.61 -42.93 -13.32
N ARG A 239 -24.46 -42.71 -12.67
CA ARG A 239 -23.80 -41.40 -12.64
C ARG A 239 -23.32 -40.99 -14.04
N GLN A 240 -22.75 -41.92 -14.81
CA GLN A 240 -22.34 -41.67 -16.19
C GLN A 240 -23.53 -41.46 -17.13
N ASP A 241 -24.65 -42.13 -16.93
CA ASP A 241 -25.87 -41.96 -17.72
C ASP A 241 -26.55 -40.63 -17.40
N ALA A 242 -26.69 -40.28 -16.11
CA ALA A 242 -27.20 -38.98 -15.68
C ALA A 242 -26.29 -37.84 -16.17
N ALA A 243 -24.97 -38.03 -16.17
CA ALA A 243 -24.02 -37.09 -16.76
C ALA A 243 -23.95 -37.16 -18.30
N GLY A 244 -24.38 -38.27 -18.90
CA GLY A 244 -24.27 -38.64 -20.31
C GLY A 244 -25.42 -38.16 -21.17
N GLN A 245 -26.58 -37.95 -20.57
CA GLN A 245 -27.76 -37.35 -21.21
C GLN A 245 -27.62 -35.84 -21.44
N PHE A 246 -26.59 -35.20 -20.87
CA PHE A 246 -26.13 -33.91 -21.35
C PHE A 246 -25.30 -34.17 -22.62
N GLU A 247 -25.47 -33.42 -23.71
CA GLU A 247 -24.62 -33.45 -24.94
C GLU A 247 -23.09 -33.27 -24.68
N GLN A 248 -22.67 -33.29 -23.42
CA GLN A 248 -21.39 -32.92 -22.85
C GLN A 248 -20.44 -34.10 -22.63
N HIS A 249 -20.87 -35.36 -22.56
CA HIS A 249 -19.96 -36.47 -22.21
C HIS A 249 -18.83 -36.70 -23.24
N VAL A 250 -19.13 -36.56 -24.54
CA VAL A 250 -18.12 -36.60 -25.62
C VAL A 250 -17.11 -35.46 -25.49
N LYS A 251 -17.50 -34.31 -24.92
CA LYS A 251 -16.61 -33.17 -24.64
C LYS A 251 -15.86 -33.37 -23.31
N MET A 252 -16.47 -33.95 -22.28
CA MET A 252 -15.86 -34.20 -20.95
C MET A 252 -14.78 -35.29 -21.00
N GLN A 253 -14.98 -36.38 -21.74
CA GLN A 253 -13.91 -37.38 -21.94
C GLN A 253 -12.70 -36.82 -22.71
N ARG A 254 -12.91 -35.84 -23.60
CA ARG A 254 -11.81 -35.10 -24.24
C ARG A 254 -11.12 -34.12 -23.29
N LEU A 255 -11.88 -33.50 -22.37
CA LEU A 255 -11.38 -32.56 -21.36
C LEU A 255 -10.47 -33.24 -20.33
N GLU A 256 -10.85 -34.43 -19.82
CA GLU A 256 -10.02 -35.22 -18.90
C GLU A 256 -8.67 -35.62 -19.54
N ARG A 257 -8.65 -35.94 -20.83
CA ARG A 257 -7.40 -36.23 -21.58
C ARG A 257 -6.49 -35.02 -21.76
N ILE A 258 -7.03 -33.80 -21.69
CA ILE A 258 -6.31 -32.53 -21.89
C ILE A 258 -6.05 -31.85 -20.53
N GLY A 259 -6.57 -32.38 -19.42
CA GLY A 259 -6.35 -31.86 -18.06
C GLY A 259 -7.19 -30.62 -17.73
N HIS A 260 -8.36 -30.45 -18.34
CA HIS A 260 -9.27 -29.33 -18.07
C HIS A 260 -10.63 -29.80 -17.55
N LEU A 261 -11.32 -28.97 -16.75
CA LEU A 261 -12.64 -29.26 -16.19
C LEU A 261 -13.79 -28.55 -16.93
N ARG A 262 -13.49 -27.47 -17.66
CA ARG A 262 -14.51 -26.69 -18.39
C ARG A 262 -14.40 -26.76 -19.91
N PRO A 263 -15.52 -27.02 -20.63
CA PRO A 263 -15.56 -26.95 -22.10
C PRO A 263 -15.15 -25.60 -22.69
N ALA A 264 -15.22 -24.52 -21.89
CA ALA A 264 -14.76 -23.18 -22.23
C ALA A 264 -13.32 -23.13 -22.78
N PHE A 265 -12.46 -24.05 -22.33
CA PHE A 265 -11.06 -24.15 -22.75
C PHE A 265 -10.85 -24.86 -24.09
N LEU A 266 -11.90 -25.48 -24.64
CA LEU A 266 -11.86 -26.15 -25.94
C LEU A 266 -12.51 -25.35 -27.07
N VAL A 267 -13.29 -24.32 -26.76
CA VAL A 267 -14.00 -23.53 -27.78
C VAL A 267 -13.13 -22.35 -28.24
N SER A 268 -12.68 -22.39 -29.50
CA SER A 268 -12.12 -21.22 -30.19
C SER A 268 -13.27 -20.26 -30.53
N ASN A 269 -13.57 -19.33 -29.63
CA ASN A 269 -14.55 -18.28 -29.88
C ASN A 269 -13.99 -17.29 -30.92
N GLY A 270 -14.75 -17.01 -31.98
CA GLY A 270 -14.42 -15.96 -32.93
C GLY A 270 -14.40 -14.56 -32.26
N PRO A 271 -13.75 -13.55 -32.89
CA PRO A 271 -13.55 -12.22 -32.29
C PRO A 271 -14.87 -11.53 -31.88
N LYS A 272 -15.97 -11.78 -32.60
CA LYS A 272 -17.30 -11.25 -32.27
C LYS A 272 -17.82 -11.77 -30.92
N VAL A 273 -17.70 -13.07 -30.67
CA VAL A 273 -18.16 -13.68 -29.40
C VAL A 273 -17.30 -13.18 -28.24
N ALA A 274 -15.98 -13.06 -28.45
CA ALA A 274 -15.09 -12.49 -27.44
C ALA A 274 -15.47 -11.04 -27.08
N ALA A 275 -15.79 -10.20 -28.07
CA ALA A 275 -16.23 -8.82 -27.84
C ALA A 275 -17.55 -8.73 -27.07
N GLU A 276 -18.51 -9.62 -27.33
CA GLU A 276 -19.77 -9.69 -26.57
C GLU A 276 -19.54 -10.15 -25.12
N MET A 277 -18.67 -11.14 -24.91
CA MET A 277 -18.32 -11.64 -23.58
C MET A 277 -17.57 -10.58 -22.73
N GLN A 278 -16.70 -9.79 -23.35
CA GLN A 278 -15.95 -8.74 -22.66
C GLN A 278 -16.86 -7.71 -21.99
N LYS A 279 -18.08 -7.48 -22.49
CA LYS A 279 -19.04 -6.54 -21.88
C LYS A 279 -19.44 -6.93 -20.45
N TYR A 280 -19.33 -8.20 -20.08
CA TYR A 280 -19.66 -8.70 -18.74
C TYR A 280 -18.48 -8.67 -17.76
N ILE A 281 -17.29 -8.28 -18.23
CA ILE A 281 -16.09 -8.15 -17.40
C ILE A 281 -15.97 -6.68 -16.96
N PRO A 282 -15.71 -6.38 -15.68
CA PRO A 282 -15.47 -5.01 -15.22
C PRO A 282 -14.28 -4.35 -15.95
N ALA A 283 -14.23 -3.02 -16.01
CA ALA A 283 -13.26 -2.34 -16.87
C ALA A 283 -11.81 -2.50 -16.37
N ALA A 284 -11.61 -2.50 -15.05
CA ALA A 284 -10.28 -2.70 -14.46
C ALA A 284 -9.60 -4.04 -14.86
N PRO A 285 -10.23 -5.23 -14.71
CA PRO A 285 -9.67 -6.48 -15.20
C PRO A 285 -9.55 -6.54 -16.74
N LEU A 286 -10.44 -5.88 -17.51
CA LEU A 286 -10.27 -5.76 -18.97
C LEU A 286 -8.96 -5.05 -19.35
N ARG A 287 -8.60 -3.96 -18.66
CA ARG A 287 -7.32 -3.27 -18.92
C ARG A 287 -6.11 -4.15 -18.64
N LYS A 288 -6.18 -5.00 -17.62
CA LYS A 288 -5.11 -5.98 -17.30
C LYS A 288 -5.02 -7.06 -18.38
N LEU A 289 -6.16 -7.47 -18.92
CA LEU A 289 -6.26 -8.42 -20.02
C LEU A 289 -5.69 -7.84 -21.33
N ASP A 290 -5.94 -6.57 -21.62
CA ASP A 290 -5.50 -5.91 -22.86
C ASP A 290 -3.96 -5.76 -22.97
N VAL A 291 -3.25 -5.83 -21.84
CA VAL A 291 -1.78 -5.81 -21.79
C VAL A 291 -1.16 -7.19 -21.52
N ASP A 292 -1.94 -8.26 -21.66
CA ASP A 292 -1.52 -9.64 -21.40
C ASP A 292 -0.88 -9.85 -20.02
N MET A 293 -1.40 -9.17 -18.99
CA MET A 293 -0.89 -9.31 -17.63
C MET A 293 -1.16 -10.73 -17.11
N PRO A 294 -0.17 -11.42 -16.51
CA PRO A 294 -0.37 -12.72 -15.89
C PRO A 294 -1.44 -12.70 -14.78
N LEU A 295 -2.37 -13.66 -14.79
CA LEU A 295 -3.50 -13.74 -13.85
C LEU A 295 -3.09 -13.70 -12.37
N HIS A 296 -1.95 -14.30 -12.03
CA HIS A 296 -1.44 -14.32 -10.66
C HIS A 296 -1.00 -12.94 -10.14
N LEU A 297 -0.96 -11.91 -10.99
CA LEU A 297 -0.66 -10.50 -10.65
C LEU A 297 -1.91 -9.60 -10.63
N TRP A 298 -3.10 -10.16 -10.82
CA TRP A 298 -4.33 -9.37 -10.92
C TRP A 298 -4.89 -8.93 -9.57
N SER A 299 -4.47 -9.58 -8.49
CA SER A 299 -4.95 -9.34 -7.14
C SER A 299 -4.09 -8.30 -6.41
N GLU A 300 -4.74 -7.39 -5.68
CA GLU A 300 -4.13 -6.29 -4.95
C GLU A 300 -4.80 -6.11 -3.58
N LEU A 301 -4.05 -5.63 -2.59
CA LEU A 301 -4.58 -5.11 -1.33
C LEU A 301 -4.63 -3.59 -1.42
N ARG A 302 -5.84 -3.02 -1.48
CA ARG A 302 -5.99 -1.58 -1.71
C ARG A 302 -7.11 -0.96 -0.89
N PRO A 303 -6.94 0.28 -0.42
CA PRO A 303 -8.02 1.06 0.16
C PRO A 303 -9.04 1.39 -0.92
N VAL A 304 -10.29 1.02 -0.68
CA VAL A 304 -11.42 1.29 -1.58
C VAL A 304 -12.60 1.78 -0.76
N THR A 305 -13.51 2.49 -1.44
CA THR A 305 -14.82 2.82 -0.86
C THR A 305 -15.91 2.04 -1.60
N SER A 306 -16.70 1.26 -0.86
CA SER A 306 -17.79 0.46 -1.41
C SER A 306 -19.15 1.06 -1.05
N LEU A 307 -20.10 0.96 -1.99
CA LEU A 307 -21.50 1.30 -1.81
C LEU A 307 -22.32 0.03 -2.01
N PHE A 308 -23.04 -0.38 -0.97
CA PHE A 308 -24.08 -1.38 -1.05
C PHE A 308 -25.43 -0.69 -1.18
N ILE A 309 -26.09 -0.87 -2.32
CA ILE A 309 -27.38 -0.23 -2.65
C ILE A 309 -28.45 -1.32 -2.70
N GLN A 310 -29.46 -1.24 -1.84
CA GLN A 310 -30.63 -2.11 -1.86
C GLN A 310 -31.80 -1.40 -2.54
N LEU A 311 -32.46 -2.09 -3.46
CA LEU A 311 -33.75 -1.69 -4.03
C LEU A 311 -34.82 -2.65 -3.52
N GLN A 312 -35.86 -2.10 -2.91
CA GLN A 312 -37.05 -2.85 -2.51
C GLN A 312 -38.21 -2.44 -3.41
N PHE A 313 -38.57 -3.33 -4.34
CA PHE A 313 -39.72 -3.16 -5.21
C PHE A 313 -40.97 -3.72 -4.52
N SER A 314 -42.13 -3.14 -4.86
CA SER A 314 -43.41 -3.59 -4.33
C SER A 314 -43.72 -5.04 -4.68
N ALA A 315 -44.40 -5.76 -3.78
CA ALA A 315 -44.85 -7.14 -4.03
C ALA A 315 -45.81 -7.25 -5.24
N GLU A 316 -46.48 -6.15 -5.61
CA GLU A 316 -47.34 -6.05 -6.80
C GLU A 316 -46.56 -5.79 -8.10
N ALA A 317 -45.22 -5.70 -8.04
CA ALA A 317 -44.39 -5.53 -9.23
C ALA A 317 -44.29 -6.86 -9.98
N GLY A 318 -44.87 -6.91 -11.19
CA GLY A 318 -44.68 -8.05 -12.08
C GLY A 318 -43.25 -8.10 -12.63
N LEU A 319 -42.89 -9.21 -13.27
CA LEU A 319 -41.57 -9.41 -13.87
C LEU A 319 -41.16 -8.28 -14.83
N LEU A 320 -42.11 -7.71 -15.59
CA LEU A 320 -41.87 -6.59 -16.51
C LEU A 320 -41.53 -5.28 -15.78
N ASP A 321 -42.15 -5.02 -14.63
CA ASP A 321 -41.86 -3.85 -13.81
C ASP A 321 -40.48 -3.97 -13.18
N LEU A 322 -40.16 -5.16 -12.66
CA LEU A 322 -38.83 -5.47 -12.13
C LEU A 322 -37.76 -5.33 -13.22
N GLN A 323 -38.00 -5.85 -14.43
CA GLN A 323 -37.11 -5.71 -15.58
C GLN A 323 -36.82 -4.24 -15.92
N ARG A 324 -37.85 -3.40 -15.97
CA ARG A 324 -37.70 -1.96 -16.26
C ARG A 324 -36.97 -1.26 -15.12
N GLY A 325 -37.38 -1.52 -13.88
CA GLY A 325 -36.78 -0.93 -12.68
C GLY A 325 -35.28 -1.26 -12.56
N LEU A 326 -34.89 -2.51 -12.79
CA LEU A 326 -33.48 -2.93 -12.77
C LEU A 326 -32.65 -2.27 -13.88
N ARG A 327 -33.21 -2.19 -15.09
CA ARG A 327 -32.54 -1.54 -16.22
C ARG A 327 -32.32 -0.05 -15.97
N ASP A 328 -33.36 0.64 -15.50
CA ASP A 328 -33.30 2.06 -15.21
C ASP A 328 -32.37 2.35 -14.03
N ALA A 329 -32.43 1.55 -12.97
CA ALA A 329 -31.51 1.64 -11.84
C ALA A 329 -30.05 1.45 -12.29
N ASN A 330 -29.76 0.40 -13.06
CA ASN A 330 -28.41 0.15 -13.58
C ASN A 330 -27.89 1.34 -14.40
N ARG A 331 -28.72 1.89 -15.29
CA ARG A 331 -28.35 3.09 -16.08
C ARG A 331 -28.09 4.31 -15.21
N MET A 332 -28.97 4.60 -14.25
CA MET A 332 -28.85 5.78 -13.38
C MET A 332 -27.62 5.67 -12.48
N ILE A 333 -27.43 4.52 -11.83
CA ILE A 333 -26.26 4.25 -10.97
C ILE A 333 -24.98 4.42 -11.78
N SER A 334 -24.84 3.73 -12.92
CA SER A 334 -23.64 3.83 -13.78
C SER A 334 -23.36 5.27 -14.22
N THR A 335 -24.40 6.04 -14.57
CA THR A 335 -24.27 7.44 -15.00
C THR A 335 -23.74 8.34 -13.88
N ILE A 336 -24.17 8.11 -12.63
CA ILE A 336 -23.76 8.91 -11.47
C ILE A 336 -22.32 8.57 -11.03
N ILE A 337 -21.96 7.29 -11.03
CA ILE A 337 -20.65 6.85 -10.51
C ILE A 337 -19.51 6.95 -11.53
N SER A 338 -19.80 6.85 -12.84
CA SER A 338 -18.77 6.84 -13.89
C SER A 338 -17.86 8.09 -13.92
N PRO A 339 -18.37 9.35 -13.78
CA PRO A 339 -17.53 10.55 -13.70
C PRO A 339 -16.57 10.57 -12.51
N HIS A 340 -16.88 9.75 -11.49
CA HIS A 340 -16.09 9.60 -10.28
C HIS A 340 -15.22 8.32 -10.31
N LYS A 341 -15.09 7.68 -11.49
CA LYS A 341 -14.39 6.40 -11.69
C LYS A 341 -14.87 5.26 -10.77
N GLY A 342 -16.12 5.31 -10.31
CA GLY A 342 -16.77 4.17 -9.67
C GLY A 342 -17.30 3.19 -10.73
N GLU A 343 -17.30 1.90 -10.42
CA GLU A 343 -17.95 0.88 -11.26
C GLU A 343 -18.87 -0.01 -10.43
N ILE A 344 -19.87 -0.58 -11.09
CA ILE A 344 -20.71 -1.62 -10.49
C ILE A 344 -19.93 -2.94 -10.57
N ASN A 345 -19.40 -3.41 -9.44
CA ASN A 345 -18.68 -4.68 -9.38
C ASN A 345 -19.64 -5.87 -9.48
N LYS A 346 -20.76 -5.82 -8.74
CA LYS A 346 -21.75 -6.90 -8.71
C LYS A 346 -23.17 -6.39 -8.63
N SER A 347 -24.07 -7.15 -9.23
CA SER A 347 -25.52 -7.05 -9.04
C SER A 347 -26.08 -8.41 -8.63
N LEU A 348 -26.83 -8.43 -7.53
CA LEU A 348 -27.35 -9.65 -6.90
C LEU A 348 -28.86 -9.49 -6.69
N LEU A 349 -29.61 -10.57 -6.91
CA LEU A 349 -31.04 -10.67 -6.58
C LEU A 349 -31.32 -11.69 -5.48
N PHE A 350 -30.33 -12.51 -5.12
CA PHE A 350 -30.49 -13.73 -4.34
C PHE A 350 -29.75 -13.72 -3.01
N ASP A 351 -29.52 -12.56 -2.39
CA ASP A 351 -28.92 -12.51 -1.04
C ASP A 351 -29.79 -11.63 -0.14
N LYS A 352 -29.84 -10.33 -0.47
CA LYS A 352 -30.56 -9.30 0.29
C LYS A 352 -31.62 -8.63 -0.57
N GLY A 353 -32.22 -9.37 -1.50
CA GLY A 353 -33.04 -8.81 -2.58
C GLY A 353 -32.18 -8.12 -3.64
N CYS A 354 -32.76 -7.15 -4.36
CA CYS A 354 -32.06 -6.41 -5.41
C CYS A 354 -30.96 -5.52 -4.82
N THR A 355 -29.71 -5.96 -5.01
CA THR A 355 -28.53 -5.31 -4.43
C THR A 355 -27.51 -4.98 -5.52
N PHE A 356 -27.01 -3.76 -5.52
CA PHE A 356 -25.86 -3.33 -6.31
C PHE A 356 -24.67 -3.09 -5.38
N LEU A 357 -23.52 -3.69 -5.73
CA LEU A 357 -22.22 -3.40 -5.12
C LEU A 357 -21.44 -2.52 -6.09
N CYS A 358 -21.31 -1.25 -5.74
CA CYS A 358 -20.45 -0.31 -6.45
C CYS A 358 -19.16 -0.11 -5.68
N VAL A 359 -18.04 0.03 -6.40
CA VAL A 359 -16.72 0.16 -5.80
C VAL A 359 -16.00 1.34 -6.44
N PHE A 360 -15.44 2.18 -5.59
CA PHE A 360 -14.58 3.30 -5.95
C PHE A 360 -13.14 2.93 -5.61
N GLY A 361 -12.21 3.39 -6.44
CA GLY A 361 -10.79 3.19 -6.17
C GLY A 361 -10.27 1.84 -6.55
N MET A 362 -10.81 1.21 -7.60
CA MET A 362 -10.24 0.01 -8.21
C MET A 362 -8.94 0.33 -8.97
N SER A 363 -8.23 -0.71 -9.41
CA SER A 363 -6.96 -0.62 -10.15
C SER A 363 -7.05 0.30 -11.37
N GLY A 364 -6.21 1.34 -11.41
CA GLY A 364 -6.21 2.37 -12.45
C GLY A 364 -7.39 3.36 -12.37
N ALA A 365 -8.07 3.42 -11.23
CA ALA A 365 -9.27 4.23 -11.02
C ALA A 365 -9.29 5.02 -9.70
N LYS A 366 -8.24 4.91 -8.85
CA LYS A 366 -8.14 5.71 -7.62
C LYS A 366 -8.12 7.20 -7.93
N LEU A 367 -8.91 7.96 -7.18
CA LEU A 367 -8.96 9.42 -7.22
C LEU A 367 -8.70 9.99 -5.83
N HIS A 368 -8.26 11.25 -5.81
CA HIS A 368 -8.27 12.06 -4.59
C HIS A 368 -9.70 12.26 -4.06
N ASP A 369 -9.84 12.27 -2.74
CA ASP A 369 -11.10 12.45 -1.99
C ASP A 369 -12.20 11.46 -2.38
N GLU A 370 -11.83 10.19 -2.54
CA GLU A 370 -12.71 9.13 -2.98
C GLU A 370 -13.93 8.94 -2.08
N SER A 371 -13.74 8.92 -0.76
CA SER A 371 -14.83 8.75 0.21
C SER A 371 -15.88 9.84 0.07
N THR A 372 -15.46 11.09 -0.17
CA THR A 372 -16.35 12.23 -0.43
C THR A 372 -17.13 12.05 -1.72
N ARG A 373 -16.46 11.64 -2.81
CA ARG A 373 -17.12 11.37 -4.10
C ARG A 373 -18.12 10.22 -4.01
N ALA A 374 -17.79 9.20 -3.24
CA ALA A 374 -18.64 8.05 -2.97
C ALA A 374 -19.88 8.45 -2.16
N LEU A 375 -19.74 9.25 -1.10
CA LEU A 375 -20.86 9.77 -0.32
C LEU A 375 -21.79 10.67 -1.16
N ASP A 376 -21.23 11.59 -1.95
CA ASP A 376 -22.01 12.44 -2.86
C ASP A 376 -22.77 11.62 -3.90
N SER A 377 -22.10 10.62 -4.48
CA SER A 377 -22.71 9.70 -5.44
C SER A 377 -23.81 8.86 -4.79
N ALA A 378 -23.60 8.37 -3.56
CA ALA A 378 -24.63 7.65 -2.80
C ALA A 378 -25.87 8.52 -2.57
N LEU A 379 -25.70 9.76 -2.13
CA LEU A 379 -26.82 10.69 -1.91
C LEU A 379 -27.54 11.03 -3.22
N GLN A 380 -26.80 11.24 -4.31
CA GLN A 380 -27.38 11.51 -5.63
C GLN A 380 -28.14 10.29 -6.19
N ILE A 381 -27.62 9.07 -6.01
CA ILE A 381 -28.32 7.83 -6.37
C ILE A 381 -29.60 7.72 -5.54
N PHE A 382 -29.50 7.95 -4.23
CA PHE A 382 -30.62 7.89 -3.31
C PHE A 382 -31.76 8.82 -3.74
N SER A 383 -31.47 10.09 -4.03
CA SER A 383 -32.48 11.06 -4.46
C SER A 383 -33.04 10.77 -5.85
N THR A 384 -32.18 10.42 -6.81
CA THR A 384 -32.57 10.26 -8.22
C THR A 384 -33.42 9.01 -8.42
N CYS A 385 -32.98 7.87 -7.87
CA CYS A 385 -33.68 6.59 -8.01
C CYS A 385 -34.99 6.59 -7.23
N SER A 386 -35.03 7.15 -6.02
CA SER A 386 -36.27 7.23 -5.23
C SER A 386 -37.36 8.06 -5.91
N ARG A 387 -36.98 9.08 -6.69
CA ARG A 387 -37.93 9.91 -7.46
C ARG A 387 -38.32 9.29 -8.80
N SER A 388 -37.43 8.56 -9.45
CA SER A 388 -37.58 8.17 -10.87
C SER A 388 -38.04 6.72 -11.07
N LEU A 389 -37.74 5.81 -10.13
CA LEU A 389 -38.11 4.40 -10.26
C LEU A 389 -39.58 4.18 -9.86
N ARG A 390 -40.36 3.59 -10.77
CA ARG A 390 -41.74 3.19 -10.49
C ARG A 390 -41.78 1.96 -9.58
N LYS A 391 -42.79 1.88 -8.70
CA LYS A 391 -43.01 0.75 -7.76
C LYS A 391 -41.82 0.45 -6.83
N LEU A 392 -40.92 1.40 -6.62
CA LEU A 392 -39.88 1.30 -5.60
C LEU A 392 -40.47 1.76 -4.26
N GLU A 393 -40.50 0.88 -3.26
CA GLU A 393 -41.02 1.18 -1.92
C GLU A 393 -39.95 1.78 -1.00
N ALA A 394 -38.72 1.29 -1.12
CA ALA A 394 -37.59 1.75 -0.34
C ALA A 394 -36.27 1.55 -1.06
N MET A 395 -35.33 2.43 -0.77
CA MET A 395 -33.92 2.31 -1.12
C MET A 395 -33.09 2.50 0.14
N SER A 396 -32.01 1.74 0.28
CA SER A 396 -31.06 1.88 1.40
C SER A 396 -29.65 1.80 0.86
N ILE A 397 -28.73 2.63 1.38
CA ILE A 397 -27.34 2.63 0.94
C ILE A 397 -26.41 2.58 2.15
N GLY A 398 -25.51 1.59 2.16
CA GLY A 398 -24.41 1.49 3.12
C GLY A 398 -23.08 1.79 2.44
N VAL A 399 -22.32 2.76 2.97
CA VAL A 399 -21.03 3.21 2.46
C VAL A 399 -19.93 2.86 3.46
N THR A 400 -18.87 2.22 3.00
CA THR A 400 -17.72 1.85 3.85
C THR A 400 -16.40 2.02 3.13
N SER A 401 -15.38 2.45 3.86
CA SER A 401 -14.03 2.69 3.34
C SER A 401 -13.00 1.88 4.13
N GLY A 402 -12.01 1.33 3.43
CA GLY A 402 -10.86 0.68 4.06
C GLY A 402 -10.10 -0.23 3.11
N THR A 403 -9.00 -0.82 3.58
CA THR A 403 -8.21 -1.79 2.81
C THR A 403 -9.00 -3.06 2.59
N MET A 404 -9.13 -3.46 1.33
CA MET A 404 -9.83 -4.67 0.90
C MET A 404 -8.96 -5.42 -0.09
N PHE A 405 -9.17 -6.75 -0.15
CA PHE A 405 -8.62 -7.56 -1.22
C PHE A 405 -9.43 -7.34 -2.49
N TYR A 406 -8.76 -6.94 -3.57
CA TYR A 406 -9.35 -6.78 -4.89
C TYR A 406 -8.66 -7.73 -5.86
N GLY A 407 -9.31 -8.82 -6.24
CA GLY A 407 -8.65 -9.89 -6.96
C GLY A 407 -9.56 -10.98 -7.48
N LEU A 408 -8.96 -12.00 -8.08
CA LEU A 408 -9.68 -13.19 -8.55
C LEU A 408 -10.15 -14.03 -7.36
N CYS A 409 -11.42 -14.42 -7.37
CA CYS A 409 -12.06 -15.29 -6.40
C CYS A 409 -12.74 -16.48 -7.10
N GLY A 410 -12.45 -17.70 -6.65
CA GLY A 410 -13.00 -18.94 -7.20
C GLY A 410 -11.93 -19.98 -7.56
N HIS A 411 -12.27 -20.87 -8.49
CA HIS A 411 -11.38 -21.91 -9.01
C HIS A 411 -10.52 -21.34 -10.16
N PRO A 412 -9.27 -21.82 -10.39
CA PRO A 412 -8.46 -21.38 -11.52
C PRO A 412 -9.24 -21.37 -12.83
N GLU A 413 -9.99 -22.41 -13.17
CA GLU A 413 -10.80 -22.47 -14.40
C GLU A 413 -12.09 -21.63 -14.41
N ARG A 414 -12.54 -21.12 -13.25
CA ARG A 414 -13.74 -20.28 -13.12
C ARG A 414 -13.64 -19.37 -11.90
N ALA A 415 -13.38 -18.09 -12.15
CA ALA A 415 -13.24 -17.08 -11.12
C ALA A 415 -13.96 -15.78 -11.50
N GLU A 416 -14.26 -14.94 -10.51
CA GLU A 416 -14.70 -13.56 -10.70
C GLU A 416 -13.69 -12.60 -10.08
N HIS A 417 -13.48 -11.46 -10.72
CA HIS A 417 -12.69 -10.37 -10.14
C HIS A 417 -13.58 -9.56 -9.20
N THR A 418 -13.33 -9.64 -7.89
CA THR A 418 -14.23 -9.10 -6.87
C THR A 418 -13.47 -8.51 -5.68
N VAL A 419 -14.22 -7.83 -4.80
CA VAL A 419 -13.71 -7.22 -3.59
C VAL A 419 -14.12 -8.07 -2.38
N ILE A 420 -13.15 -8.43 -1.54
CA ILE A 420 -13.36 -9.19 -0.31
C ILE A 420 -12.75 -8.40 0.85
N GLY A 421 -13.49 -8.27 1.94
CA GLY A 421 -12.99 -7.63 3.14
C GLY A 421 -14.06 -7.41 4.20
N HIS A 422 -13.63 -7.22 5.44
CA HIS A 422 -14.53 -6.94 6.56
C HIS A 422 -15.40 -5.70 6.31
N LYS A 423 -14.83 -4.65 5.70
CA LYS A 423 -15.56 -3.42 5.36
C LYS A 423 -16.67 -3.64 4.33
N VAL A 424 -16.44 -4.47 3.31
CA VAL A 424 -17.50 -4.90 2.36
C VAL A 424 -18.68 -5.52 3.12
N ASN A 425 -18.37 -6.44 4.05
CA ASN A 425 -19.39 -7.10 4.84
C ASN A 425 -20.16 -6.10 5.73
N LEU A 426 -19.45 -5.17 6.37
CA LEU A 426 -20.05 -4.10 7.17
C LEU A 426 -21.01 -3.24 6.35
N GLY A 427 -20.61 -2.75 5.16
CA GLY A 427 -21.48 -1.94 4.31
C GLY A 427 -22.77 -2.67 3.93
N ALA A 428 -22.67 -3.97 3.66
CA ALA A 428 -23.83 -4.81 3.37
C ALA A 428 -24.71 -5.09 4.61
N ARG A 429 -24.24 -4.84 5.85
CA ARG A 429 -25.05 -4.85 7.08
C ARG A 429 -25.67 -3.49 7.34
N LEU A 430 -24.93 -2.39 7.13
CA LEU A 430 -25.44 -1.03 7.28
C LEU A 430 -26.69 -0.81 6.41
N MET A 431 -26.60 -1.19 5.13
CA MET A 431 -27.71 -1.13 4.17
C MET A 431 -28.99 -1.84 4.65
N VAL A 432 -28.85 -2.96 5.36
CA VAL A 432 -29.99 -3.79 5.82
C VAL A 432 -30.56 -3.27 7.14
N HIS A 433 -29.70 -2.83 8.06
CA HIS A 433 -30.11 -2.42 9.41
C HIS A 433 -30.58 -0.96 9.49
N TYR A 434 -30.15 -0.12 8.55
CA TYR A 434 -30.57 1.29 8.47
C TYR A 434 -31.32 1.54 7.16
N PRO A 435 -32.60 1.14 7.07
CA PRO A 435 -33.36 1.26 5.86
C PRO A 435 -33.71 2.73 5.53
N ARG A 436 -33.93 3.04 4.24
CA ARG A 436 -34.40 4.36 3.77
C ARG A 436 -33.43 5.52 4.02
N LEU A 437 -32.14 5.25 4.14
CA LEU A 437 -31.12 6.29 4.32
C LEU A 437 -29.77 5.91 3.70
N VAL A 438 -28.87 6.91 3.62
CA VAL A 438 -27.46 6.73 3.28
C VAL A 438 -26.67 6.68 4.59
N SER A 439 -26.17 5.50 4.94
CA SER A 439 -25.37 5.25 6.14
C SER A 439 -23.90 5.06 5.79
N CYS A 440 -23.00 5.49 6.67
CA CYS A 440 -21.58 5.21 6.56
C CYS A 440 -20.94 4.86 7.90
N ASP A 441 -19.81 4.16 7.85
CA ASP A 441 -19.01 3.84 9.04
C ASP A 441 -18.08 4.99 9.44
N GLU A 442 -17.45 4.85 10.61
CA GLU A 442 -16.55 5.85 11.16
C GLU A 442 -15.30 6.11 10.29
N ASP A 443 -14.81 5.07 9.61
CA ASP A 443 -13.65 5.19 8.72
C ASP A 443 -14.00 5.97 7.46
N THR A 444 -15.18 5.76 6.84
CA THR A 444 -15.65 6.62 5.75
C THR A 444 -15.87 8.06 6.22
N TYR A 445 -16.48 8.26 7.40
CA TYR A 445 -16.67 9.60 7.97
C TYR A 445 -15.33 10.35 8.11
N LYS A 446 -14.34 9.74 8.75
CA LYS A 446 -13.00 10.31 8.93
C LYS A 446 -12.25 10.51 7.61
N ALA A 447 -12.31 9.53 6.71
CA ALA A 447 -11.64 9.60 5.42
C ALA A 447 -12.24 10.64 4.48
N SER A 448 -13.53 10.95 4.61
CA SER A 448 -14.18 11.99 3.79
C SER A 448 -13.63 13.39 4.08
N ARG A 449 -13.12 13.63 5.31
CA ARG A 449 -12.71 14.95 5.80
C ARG A 449 -13.80 16.02 5.63
N LEU A 450 -15.04 15.58 5.43
CA LEU A 450 -16.19 16.44 5.31
C LEU A 450 -16.56 16.97 6.70
N PRO A 451 -17.05 18.21 6.81
CA PRO A 451 -17.47 18.77 8.08
C PRO A 451 -18.52 17.92 8.79
N SER A 452 -18.43 17.86 10.11
CA SER A 452 -19.29 17.02 10.96
C SER A 452 -20.78 17.30 10.80
N TYR A 453 -21.17 18.54 10.48
CA TYR A 453 -22.57 18.94 10.28
C TYR A 453 -23.25 18.29 9.06
N LEU A 454 -22.48 17.72 8.12
CA LEU A 454 -23.03 16.96 6.99
C LEU A 454 -23.48 15.55 7.40
N PHE A 455 -23.22 15.17 8.66
CA PHE A 455 -23.49 13.86 9.21
C PHE A 455 -24.39 13.95 10.43
N LYS A 456 -25.16 12.87 10.65
CA LYS A 456 -25.91 12.65 11.87
C LYS A 456 -25.53 11.29 12.45
N GLU A 457 -25.00 11.25 13.66
CA GLU A 457 -24.68 9.98 14.33
C GLU A 457 -25.96 9.17 14.56
N LEU A 458 -25.91 7.87 14.22
CA LEU A 458 -27.02 6.93 14.32
C LEU A 458 -26.89 6.06 15.58
N PRO A 459 -28.01 5.59 16.16
CA PRO A 459 -27.97 4.71 17.33
C PRO A 459 -27.22 3.41 17.04
N LYS A 460 -26.37 2.97 17.97
CA LYS A 460 -25.63 1.71 17.84
C LYS A 460 -26.58 0.51 17.88
N THR A 461 -26.50 -0.34 16.86
CA THR A 461 -27.26 -1.59 16.77
C THR A 461 -26.32 -2.80 16.67
N LYS A 462 -26.67 -3.93 17.30
CA LYS A 462 -25.94 -5.19 17.12
C LYS A 462 -26.11 -5.70 15.69
N LEU A 463 -25.01 -5.79 14.94
CA LEU A 463 -25.01 -6.31 13.58
C LEU A 463 -24.55 -7.77 13.56
N LYS A 464 -25.19 -8.60 12.74
CA LYS A 464 -24.83 -10.04 12.63
C LYS A 464 -23.40 -10.22 12.10
N GLY A 465 -22.55 -10.86 12.90
CA GLY A 465 -21.16 -11.14 12.54
C GLY A 465 -20.27 -9.89 12.52
N VAL A 466 -20.62 -8.89 13.32
CA VAL A 466 -19.77 -7.72 13.62
C VAL A 466 -19.77 -7.52 15.14
N THR A 467 -18.60 -7.68 15.76
CA THR A 467 -18.37 -7.53 17.19
C THR A 467 -18.47 -6.08 17.65
N ASP A 468 -17.75 -5.18 17.00
CA ASP A 468 -17.84 -3.73 17.23
C ASP A 468 -17.89 -2.98 15.89
N PRO A 469 -19.06 -2.46 15.48
CA PRO A 469 -19.19 -1.70 14.24
C PRO A 469 -18.65 -0.28 14.34
N GLY A 470 -18.25 0.20 15.52
CA GLY A 470 -17.89 1.60 15.76
C GLY A 470 -19.09 2.55 15.71
N ALA A 471 -18.82 3.84 15.56
CA ALA A 471 -19.86 4.84 15.34
C ALA A 471 -20.36 4.78 13.89
N ILE A 472 -21.68 4.84 13.71
CA ILE A 472 -22.34 4.84 12.39
C ILE A 472 -23.00 6.20 12.18
N TYR A 473 -22.90 6.72 10.97
CA TYR A 473 -23.40 8.05 10.61
C TYR A 473 -24.38 7.97 9.44
N GLN A 474 -25.38 8.84 9.44
CA GLN A 474 -26.18 9.16 8.26
C GLN A 474 -25.53 10.33 7.53
N TYR A 475 -25.29 10.21 6.23
CA TYR A 475 -24.87 11.32 5.39
C TYR A 475 -26.10 12.07 4.87
N VAL A 476 -26.22 13.36 5.24
CA VAL A 476 -27.38 14.20 4.91
C VAL A 476 -27.09 15.16 3.75
N GLY A 477 -25.81 15.51 3.53
CA GLY A 477 -25.39 16.50 2.53
C GLY A 477 -25.66 17.96 2.97
N ILE A 478 -25.44 18.92 2.07
CA ILE A 478 -25.68 20.34 2.35
C ILE A 478 -27.19 20.57 2.47
N THR A 479 -27.63 21.01 3.65
CA THR A 479 -29.01 21.47 3.90
C THR A 479 -29.04 22.99 4.08
N ASP A 480 -30.22 23.62 3.96
CA ASP A 480 -30.39 25.08 4.17
C ASP A 480 -29.90 25.55 5.55
N LYS A 481 -29.88 24.65 6.54
CA LYS A 481 -29.34 24.91 7.88
C LYS A 481 -27.81 25.04 7.90
N CYS A 482 -27.11 24.42 6.95
CA CYS A 482 -25.64 24.31 6.92
C CYS A 482 -24.95 25.58 6.40
N ILE A 483 -25.63 26.43 5.62
CA ILE A 483 -25.04 27.62 4.98
C ILE A 483 -24.57 28.66 6.02
N PHE A 484 -25.15 28.63 7.23
CA PHE A 484 -24.99 29.67 8.25
C PHE A 484 -24.09 29.25 9.43
N ASP A 485 -23.62 27.98 9.50
CA ASP A 485 -22.87 27.43 10.65
C ASP A 485 -21.35 27.24 10.39
N MET A 486 -20.84 27.71 9.24
CA MET A 486 -19.47 27.41 8.80
C MET A 486 -18.46 28.45 9.28
N GLY A 487 -17.42 28.02 10.00
CA GLY A 487 -16.27 28.87 10.30
C GLY A 487 -15.01 28.08 10.61
N LEU A 488 -13.85 28.61 10.18
CA LEU A 488 -12.57 28.23 10.76
C LEU A 488 -12.61 28.54 12.26
N THR A 489 -12.11 27.63 13.10
CA THR A 489 -12.09 27.77 14.56
C THR A 489 -11.46 29.10 14.96
N LYS A 490 -12.16 29.89 15.79
CA LYS A 490 -11.71 31.22 16.27
C LYS A 490 -10.51 31.18 17.24
N LYS A 491 -10.01 29.99 17.59
CA LYS A 491 -8.92 29.84 18.55
C LYS A 491 -7.62 29.60 17.80
N ARG A 492 -6.58 30.35 18.17
CA ARG A 492 -5.19 30.02 17.81
C ARG A 492 -4.94 28.57 18.22
N SER A 493 -4.21 27.81 17.40
CA SER A 493 -3.96 26.41 17.72
C SER A 493 -3.36 26.28 19.13
N ASP A 494 -3.84 25.32 19.93
CA ASP A 494 -3.30 25.07 21.28
C ASP A 494 -1.80 24.69 21.26
N TYR A 495 -1.24 24.47 20.06
CA TYR A 495 0.11 23.96 19.84
C TYR A 495 1.19 25.04 19.66
N GLY A 496 0.87 26.35 19.62
CA GLY A 496 1.86 27.42 19.47
C GLY A 496 1.94 28.04 18.07
N PRO A 497 2.99 28.83 17.76
CA PRO A 497 3.13 29.56 16.49
C PRO A 497 3.36 28.61 15.29
N LEU A 498 3.04 29.10 14.08
CA LEU A 498 3.29 28.39 12.84
C LEU A 498 4.80 28.41 12.50
N LEU A 499 5.42 27.25 12.39
CA LEU A 499 6.88 27.10 12.17
C LEU A 499 7.24 26.91 10.69
N GLY A 500 8.37 27.48 10.26
CA GLY A 500 8.93 27.29 8.92
C GLY A 500 8.15 27.97 7.81
N ARG A 501 7.35 29.00 8.17
CA ARG A 501 6.50 29.79 7.27
C ARG A 501 6.71 31.29 7.44
N GLU A 502 7.92 31.68 7.86
CA GLU A 502 8.28 33.06 8.18
C GLU A 502 8.17 33.96 6.95
N VAL A 503 8.59 33.46 5.77
CA VAL A 503 8.52 34.19 4.49
C VAL A 503 7.07 34.53 4.12
N GLU A 504 6.16 33.56 4.30
CA GLU A 504 4.75 33.70 3.96
C GLU A 504 4.02 34.65 4.91
N ILE A 505 4.36 34.61 6.20
CA ILE A 505 3.83 35.52 7.22
C ILE A 505 4.34 36.94 6.97
N ASP A 506 5.64 37.11 6.71
CA ASP A 506 6.23 38.41 6.39
C ASP A 506 5.58 39.07 5.16
N LEU A 507 5.21 38.26 4.16
CA LEU A 507 4.51 38.74 2.97
C LEU A 507 3.09 39.24 3.30
N PHE A 508 2.37 38.52 4.16
CA PHE A 508 1.06 38.95 4.65
C PHE A 508 1.16 40.26 5.43
N GLU A 509 2.09 40.37 6.38
CA GLU A 509 2.26 41.57 7.19
C GLU A 509 2.65 42.79 6.34
N ARG A 510 3.55 42.62 5.38
CA ARG A 510 3.89 43.68 4.42
C ARG A 510 2.69 44.10 3.58
N SER A 511 1.89 43.15 3.13
CA SER A 511 0.68 43.41 2.35
C SER A 511 -0.41 44.09 3.17
N LEU A 512 -0.55 43.72 4.45
CA LEU A 512 -1.48 44.32 5.40
C LEU A 512 -1.13 45.79 5.67
N LYS A 513 0.15 46.08 5.97
CA LYS A 513 0.64 47.47 6.15
C LYS A 513 0.43 48.32 4.90
N ALA A 514 0.66 47.74 3.72
CA ALA A 514 0.44 48.42 2.45
C ALA A 514 -1.06 48.64 2.16
N TYR A 515 -1.94 47.75 2.63
CA TYR A 515 -3.40 47.93 2.57
C TYR A 515 -3.87 49.07 3.48
N GLU A 516 -3.37 49.12 4.71
CA GLU A 516 -3.67 50.18 5.68
C GLU A 516 -3.22 51.56 5.20
N THR A 517 -2.05 51.65 4.55
CA THR A 517 -1.49 52.92 4.10
C THR A 517 -2.08 53.42 2.79
N LEU A 518 -2.34 52.55 1.82
CA LEU A 518 -2.77 52.94 0.47
C LEU A 518 -4.29 52.94 0.30
N GLY A 519 -5.05 52.27 1.18
CA GLY A 519 -6.50 52.18 1.09
C GLY A 519 -7.01 51.52 -0.21
N GLN A 520 -6.20 50.69 -0.87
CA GLN A 520 -6.56 50.02 -2.12
C GLN A 520 -6.85 48.52 -1.90
N PRO A 521 -7.78 47.91 -2.66
CA PRO A 521 -8.07 46.48 -2.52
C PRO A 521 -6.85 45.63 -2.85
N ARG A 522 -6.63 44.57 -2.05
CA ARG A 522 -5.52 43.62 -2.21
C ARG A 522 -5.99 42.18 -2.16
N ILE A 523 -5.36 41.32 -2.94
CA ILE A 523 -5.59 39.87 -2.97
C ILE A 523 -4.25 39.17 -2.76
N LEU A 524 -4.20 38.30 -1.75
CA LEU A 524 -3.05 37.45 -1.47
C LEU A 524 -3.48 35.98 -1.57
N ALA A 525 -2.91 35.25 -2.51
CA ALA A 525 -3.26 33.86 -2.77
C ALA A 525 -2.08 32.93 -2.52
N TYR A 526 -2.28 31.92 -1.68
CA TYR A 526 -1.32 30.86 -1.40
C TYR A 526 -1.73 29.58 -2.13
N ALA A 527 -0.93 29.16 -3.10
CA ALA A 527 -1.11 27.91 -3.82
C ALA A 527 -0.18 26.84 -3.27
N GLY A 528 -0.66 25.61 -3.15
CA GLY A 528 0.20 24.51 -2.72
C GLY A 528 -0.48 23.17 -2.85
N ILE A 529 0.32 22.11 -2.90
CA ILE A 529 -0.19 20.74 -2.96
C ILE A 529 -1.02 20.39 -1.70
N LEU A 530 -1.79 19.30 -1.79
CA LEU A 530 -2.57 18.81 -0.65
C LEU A 530 -1.65 18.54 0.55
N GLY A 531 -2.04 18.99 1.75
CA GLY A 531 -1.26 18.77 2.96
C GLY A 531 -0.09 19.73 3.21
N SER A 532 0.15 20.71 2.33
CA SER A 532 1.23 21.70 2.48
C SER A 532 1.08 22.68 3.67
N GLY A 533 -0.05 22.62 4.40
CA GLY A 533 -0.32 23.49 5.56
C GLY A 533 -1.13 24.75 5.26
N LYS A 534 -1.75 24.87 4.07
CA LYS A 534 -2.57 26.03 3.65
C LYS A 534 -3.59 26.46 4.70
N SER A 535 -4.46 25.55 5.14
CA SER A 535 -5.53 25.86 6.09
C SER A 535 -4.99 26.34 7.44
N HIS A 536 -3.88 25.76 7.92
CA HIS A 536 -3.21 26.21 9.15
C HIS A 536 -2.59 27.60 8.96
N LEU A 537 -1.96 27.87 7.81
CA LEU A 537 -1.46 29.19 7.45
C LEU A 537 -2.59 30.21 7.46
N LEU A 538 -3.69 29.97 6.75
CA LEU A 538 -4.84 30.87 6.72
C LEU A 538 -5.44 31.12 8.12
N THR A 539 -5.43 30.11 8.99
CA THR A 539 -5.90 30.26 10.38
C THR A 539 -4.97 31.19 11.19
N GLU A 540 -3.65 31.06 11.04
CA GLU A 540 -2.69 31.96 11.69
C GLU A 540 -2.80 33.39 11.13
N LEU A 541 -2.92 33.56 9.80
CA LEU A 541 -3.10 34.88 9.19
C LEU A 541 -4.41 35.55 9.62
N ALA A 542 -5.49 34.77 9.77
CA ALA A 542 -6.75 35.27 10.31
C ALA A 542 -6.59 35.75 11.76
N PHE A 543 -5.83 35.02 12.58
CA PHE A 543 -5.53 35.41 13.95
C PHE A 543 -4.68 36.69 14.00
N LEU A 544 -3.63 36.80 13.18
CA LEU A 544 -2.78 38.00 13.09
C LEU A 544 -3.59 39.23 12.64
N GLY A 545 -4.47 39.07 11.65
CA GLY A 545 -5.36 40.16 11.21
C GLY A 545 -6.38 40.60 12.26
N GLN A 546 -6.86 39.67 13.11
CA GLN A 546 -7.72 40.03 14.25
C GLN A 546 -6.93 40.75 15.34
N ALA A 547 -5.68 40.34 15.60
CA ALA A 547 -4.83 40.94 16.61
C ALA A 547 -4.47 42.41 16.31
N THR A 548 -4.46 42.80 15.03
CA THR A 548 -4.28 44.20 14.59
C THR A 548 -5.58 45.01 14.61
N GLY A 549 -6.68 44.45 15.08
CA GLY A 549 -7.97 45.13 15.24
C GLY A 549 -8.88 45.12 14.00
N HIS A 550 -8.51 44.42 12.93
CA HIS A 550 -9.34 44.35 11.72
C HIS A 550 -10.48 43.36 11.86
N ARG A 551 -11.57 43.63 11.13
CA ARG A 551 -12.69 42.71 11.04
C ARG A 551 -12.38 41.58 10.07
N VAL A 552 -12.18 40.38 10.61
CA VAL A 552 -11.84 39.18 9.81
C VAL A 552 -13.05 38.26 9.62
N VAL A 553 -13.41 37.96 8.37
CA VAL A 553 -14.43 36.99 8.00
C VAL A 553 -13.77 35.78 7.35
N THR A 554 -13.93 34.61 7.97
CA THR A 554 -13.34 33.34 7.51
C THR A 554 -14.42 32.44 6.91
N MET A 555 -14.08 31.72 5.83
CA MET A 555 -14.89 30.61 5.30
C MET A 555 -14.01 29.51 4.70
N GLU A 556 -14.57 28.31 4.67
CA GLU A 556 -14.00 27.15 3.98
C GLU A 556 -14.98 26.68 2.91
N LEU A 557 -14.47 26.49 1.69
CA LEU A 557 -15.28 26.02 0.57
C LEU A 557 -15.01 24.55 0.28
N THR A 558 -16.05 23.84 -0.10
CA THR A 558 -16.00 22.44 -0.53
C THR A 558 -16.45 22.31 -1.98
N LYS A 559 -16.16 21.16 -2.60
CA LYS A 559 -16.61 20.86 -3.96
C LYS A 559 -18.12 20.97 -4.15
N ALA A 560 -18.91 20.72 -3.10
CA ALA A 560 -20.35 20.84 -3.14
C ALA A 560 -20.80 22.31 -3.33
N ASN A 561 -20.06 23.28 -2.78
CA ASN A 561 -20.34 24.70 -2.97
C ASN A 561 -20.20 25.13 -4.44
N MET A 562 -19.22 24.56 -5.17
CA MET A 562 -19.01 24.87 -6.59
C MET A 562 -20.23 24.52 -7.47
N ARG A 563 -21.04 23.54 -7.06
CA ARG A 563 -22.23 23.09 -7.80
C ARG A 563 -23.49 23.91 -7.48
N GLN A 564 -23.52 24.60 -6.36
CA GLN A 564 -24.66 25.40 -5.91
C GLN A 564 -24.44 26.87 -6.33
N PRO A 565 -25.27 27.41 -7.25
CA PRO A 565 -25.17 28.82 -7.63
C PRO A 565 -25.29 29.75 -6.43
N PHE A 566 -24.45 30.78 -6.36
CA PHE A 566 -24.44 31.81 -5.32
C PHE A 566 -24.08 31.33 -3.91
N SER A 567 -23.64 30.08 -3.74
CA SER A 567 -23.31 29.50 -2.42
C SER A 567 -22.18 30.27 -1.73
N ALA A 568 -21.07 30.53 -2.43
CA ALA A 568 -19.92 31.20 -1.84
C ALA A 568 -20.20 32.67 -1.45
N VAL A 569 -20.88 33.43 -2.32
CA VAL A 569 -21.24 34.82 -2.02
C VAL A 569 -22.30 34.90 -0.92
N CYS A 570 -23.26 33.97 -0.87
CA CYS A 570 -24.21 33.86 0.24
C CYS A 570 -23.48 33.68 1.56
N MET A 571 -22.62 32.67 1.67
CA MET A 571 -21.89 32.38 2.92
C MET A 571 -21.05 33.57 3.38
N LEU A 572 -20.34 34.20 2.45
CA LEU A 572 -19.53 35.39 2.70
C LEU A 572 -20.37 36.53 3.28
N VAL A 573 -21.44 36.90 2.59
CA VAL A 573 -22.22 38.09 2.95
C VAL A 573 -23.11 37.80 4.16
N ALA A 574 -23.66 36.59 4.29
CA ALA A 574 -24.46 36.19 5.46
C ALA A 574 -23.63 36.28 6.74
N ARG A 575 -22.35 35.88 6.69
CA ARG A 575 -21.43 35.94 7.83
C ARG A 575 -20.97 37.36 8.12
N ALA A 576 -20.72 38.16 7.08
CA ALA A 576 -20.51 39.59 7.25
C ALA A 576 -21.74 40.28 7.89
N LEU A 577 -22.95 39.84 7.56
CA LEU A 577 -24.19 40.33 8.17
C LEU A 577 -24.50 39.68 9.52
N GLY A 578 -23.76 38.66 9.97
CA GLY A 578 -24.01 37.96 11.23
C GLY A 578 -25.34 37.20 11.30
N LEU A 579 -25.82 36.66 10.18
CA LEU A 579 -27.00 35.77 10.14
C LEU A 579 -26.66 34.43 10.81
N GLN A 580 -27.53 33.95 11.70
CA GLN A 580 -27.29 32.75 12.53
C GLN A 580 -27.87 31.47 11.91
N ALA A 581 -27.28 30.32 12.24
CA ALA A 581 -27.82 29.02 11.85
C ALA A 581 -29.11 28.70 12.62
N GLY A 582 -30.17 28.38 11.88
CA GLY A 582 -31.49 28.04 12.45
C GLY A 582 -32.57 29.11 12.30
N GLU A 583 -32.23 30.30 11.80
CA GLU A 583 -33.21 31.34 11.46
C GLU A 583 -34.16 30.88 10.34
N THR A 584 -35.47 31.06 10.54
CA THR A 584 -36.45 30.78 9.48
C THR A 584 -36.27 31.76 8.32
N CYS A 585 -36.88 31.47 7.15
CA CYS A 585 -36.90 32.41 6.02
C CYS A 585 -37.38 33.81 6.47
N LYS A 586 -38.42 33.86 7.31
CA LYS A 586 -39.00 35.11 7.82
C LYS A 586 -38.05 35.85 8.78
N ASP A 587 -37.30 35.13 9.61
CA ASP A 587 -36.32 35.75 10.51
C ASP A 587 -35.19 36.40 9.72
N ARG A 588 -34.68 35.70 8.69
CA ARG A 588 -33.65 36.23 7.78
C ARG A 588 -34.14 37.48 7.04
N GLN A 589 -35.38 37.50 6.58
CA GLN A 589 -35.98 38.68 5.94
C GLN A 589 -36.00 39.89 6.88
N ARG A 590 -36.44 39.70 8.13
CA ARG A 590 -36.47 40.78 9.14
C ARG A 590 -35.08 41.30 9.44
N THR A 591 -34.10 40.42 9.61
CA THR A 591 -32.70 40.81 9.87
C THR A 591 -32.09 41.57 8.69
N LEU A 592 -32.36 41.13 7.46
CA LEU A 592 -31.91 41.83 6.25
C LEU A 592 -32.53 43.22 6.13
N GLN A 593 -33.86 43.34 6.33
CA GLN A 593 -34.55 44.63 6.29
C GLN A 593 -34.02 45.59 7.36
N ALA A 594 -33.80 45.12 8.59
CA ALA A 594 -33.28 45.94 9.68
C ALA A 594 -31.83 46.41 9.42
N LYS A 595 -30.95 45.53 8.93
CA LYS A 595 -29.53 45.88 8.70
C LYS A 595 -29.28 46.68 7.43
N LEU A 596 -30.15 46.55 6.43
CA LEU A 596 -30.00 47.19 5.11
C LEU A 596 -30.91 48.41 4.93
N GLN A 597 -31.67 48.78 5.97
CA GLN A 597 -32.52 49.97 5.97
C GLN A 597 -31.72 51.22 5.57
N GLY A 598 -32.23 51.94 4.57
CA GLY A 598 -31.60 53.16 4.02
C GLY A 598 -30.37 52.93 3.14
N ALA A 599 -29.88 51.69 2.98
CA ALA A 599 -28.77 51.37 2.07
C ALA A 599 -29.26 50.85 0.71
N ILE A 600 -30.43 50.20 0.67
CA ILE A 600 -31.03 49.58 -0.51
C ILE A 600 -32.51 49.97 -0.57
N GLU A 601 -33.01 50.23 -1.77
CA GLU A 601 -34.42 50.53 -2.01
C GLU A 601 -35.29 49.29 -1.79
N GLU A 602 -36.51 49.48 -1.27
CA GLU A 602 -37.39 48.35 -0.95
C GLU A 602 -37.73 47.48 -2.17
N SER A 603 -37.85 48.11 -3.35
CA SER A 603 -38.10 47.41 -4.62
C SER A 603 -36.97 46.47 -5.05
N SER A 604 -35.76 46.63 -4.49
CA SER A 604 -34.57 45.85 -4.83
C SER A 604 -34.33 44.65 -3.91
N TYR A 605 -35.08 44.49 -2.80
CA TYR A 605 -34.89 43.35 -1.89
C TYR A 605 -35.12 41.99 -2.56
N CYS A 606 -36.01 41.89 -3.56
CA CYS A 606 -36.27 40.64 -4.27
C CYS A 606 -35.06 40.11 -5.06
N LEU A 607 -34.08 40.95 -5.39
CA LEU A 607 -32.82 40.53 -6.00
C LEU A 607 -31.99 39.64 -5.05
N LEU A 608 -32.22 39.75 -3.74
CA LEU A 608 -31.51 39.02 -2.71
C LEU A 608 -32.10 37.63 -2.40
N ASN A 609 -33.27 37.29 -2.98
CA ASN A 609 -33.98 36.03 -2.71
C ASN A 609 -33.10 34.80 -2.96
N ASN A 610 -32.42 34.76 -4.11
CA ASN A 610 -31.55 33.64 -4.49
C ASN A 610 -30.23 33.61 -3.72
N ILE A 611 -29.80 34.75 -3.16
CA ILE A 611 -28.54 34.84 -2.40
C ILE A 611 -28.78 34.38 -0.97
N PHE A 612 -29.74 34.95 -0.24
CA PHE A 612 -29.93 34.64 1.19
C PHE A 612 -31.03 33.62 1.47
N LEU A 613 -31.57 32.98 0.43
CA LEU A 613 -32.67 32.02 0.51
C LEU A 613 -33.88 32.61 1.26
N VAL A 614 -34.32 33.78 0.80
CA VAL A 614 -35.43 34.58 1.34
C VAL A 614 -36.51 34.80 0.26
N GLU A 615 -37.73 35.17 0.67
CA GLU A 615 -38.90 35.25 -0.22
C GLU A 615 -39.50 36.67 -0.26
N PHE A 616 -38.72 37.69 -0.61
CA PHE A 616 -39.27 39.02 -0.81
C PHE A 616 -40.14 39.04 -2.09
N ALA A 617 -41.26 39.76 -2.05
CA ALA A 617 -42.14 39.90 -3.21
C ALA A 617 -41.37 40.54 -4.38
N ILE A 618 -41.50 39.95 -5.58
CA ILE A 618 -40.84 40.48 -6.78
C ILE A 618 -41.49 41.81 -7.15
N SER A 619 -40.70 42.87 -7.20
CA SER A 619 -41.18 44.20 -7.63
C SER A 619 -41.43 44.24 -9.14
N ASP A 620 -42.36 45.11 -9.57
CA ASP A 620 -42.68 45.31 -10.99
C ASP A 620 -41.46 45.76 -11.81
N GLU A 621 -40.54 46.50 -11.17
CA GLU A 621 -39.28 46.94 -11.76
C GLU A 621 -38.38 45.75 -12.08
N VAL A 622 -38.15 44.84 -11.12
CA VAL A 622 -37.28 43.67 -11.29
C VAL A 622 -37.91 42.62 -12.21
N CYS A 623 -39.25 42.55 -12.24
CA CYS A 623 -39.98 41.68 -13.16
C CYS A 623 -39.77 42.08 -14.63
N LYS A 624 -39.66 43.38 -14.92
CA LYS A 624 -39.45 43.92 -16.29
C LYS A 624 -37.98 43.92 -16.74
N MET A 625 -37.03 43.67 -15.84
CA MET A 625 -35.60 43.65 -16.17
C MET A 625 -35.20 42.44 -17.02
N HIS A 626 -34.44 42.69 -18.08
CA HIS A 626 -33.75 41.63 -18.83
C HIS A 626 -32.62 41.03 -18.00
N ASP A 627 -32.23 39.77 -18.24
CA ASP A 627 -31.24 39.04 -17.44
C ASP A 627 -29.90 39.79 -17.21
N LEU A 628 -29.38 40.47 -18.23
CA LEU A 628 -28.14 41.25 -18.11
C LEU A 628 -28.31 42.46 -17.19
N GLN A 629 -29.46 43.13 -17.25
CA GLN A 629 -29.79 44.25 -16.39
C GLN A 629 -30.01 43.78 -14.95
N ARG A 630 -30.75 42.68 -14.76
CA ARG A 630 -30.92 42.04 -13.44
C ARG A 630 -29.58 41.66 -12.82
N LYS A 631 -28.64 41.13 -13.60
CA LYS A 631 -27.28 40.81 -13.14
C LYS A 631 -26.49 42.05 -12.70
N ARG A 632 -26.57 43.15 -13.46
CA ARG A 632 -25.92 44.43 -13.09
C ARG A 632 -26.52 45.02 -11.82
N GLU A 633 -27.84 45.02 -11.68
CA GLU A 633 -28.52 45.52 -10.48
C GLU A 633 -28.23 44.62 -9.26
N LEU A 634 -28.14 43.30 -9.45
CA LEU A 634 -27.71 42.37 -8.40
C LEU A 634 -26.29 42.70 -7.92
N GLN A 635 -25.34 42.92 -8.84
CA GLN A 635 -23.97 43.31 -8.50
C GLN A 635 -23.92 44.64 -7.72
N LYS A 636 -24.68 45.64 -8.17
CA LYS A 636 -24.81 46.94 -7.51
C LYS A 636 -25.42 46.81 -6.11
N THR A 637 -26.43 45.97 -5.96
CA THR A 637 -27.08 45.67 -4.67
C THR A 637 -26.10 44.98 -3.72
N CYS A 638 -25.41 43.93 -4.16
CA CYS A 638 -24.38 43.25 -3.36
C CYS A 638 -23.24 44.19 -2.94
N ARG A 639 -22.83 45.11 -3.81
CA ARG A 639 -21.85 46.15 -3.47
C ARG A 639 -22.35 47.03 -2.32
N LYS A 640 -23.58 47.54 -2.41
CA LYS A 640 -24.21 48.37 -1.36
C LYS A 640 -24.33 47.60 -0.04
N VAL A 641 -24.73 46.32 -0.10
CA VAL A 641 -24.77 45.42 1.07
C VAL A 641 -23.40 45.36 1.72
N LEU A 642 -22.35 45.02 0.96
CA LEU A 642 -21.00 44.85 1.50
C LEU A 642 -20.41 46.15 2.05
N GLN A 643 -20.60 47.28 1.36
CA GLN A 643 -20.15 48.60 1.84
C GLN A 643 -20.82 48.97 3.16
N LYS A 644 -22.14 48.79 3.27
CA LYS A 644 -22.88 49.05 4.51
C LYS A 644 -22.45 48.11 5.64
N THR A 645 -22.19 46.85 5.31
CA THR A 645 -21.82 45.82 6.28
C THR A 645 -20.44 46.02 6.87
N LEU A 646 -19.47 46.49 6.06
CA LEU A 646 -18.10 46.77 6.49
C LEU A 646 -17.95 48.13 7.17
N GLY A 647 -18.94 49.02 7.10
CA GLY A 647 -18.97 50.26 7.89
C GLY A 647 -17.86 51.28 7.59
N GLY A 648 -17.09 51.09 6.52
CA GLY A 648 -15.88 51.89 6.23
C GLY A 648 -14.61 51.40 6.94
N GLU A 649 -14.69 50.34 7.75
CA GLU A 649 -13.54 49.69 8.38
C GLU A 649 -12.79 48.78 7.38
N PHE A 650 -11.51 48.57 7.65
CA PHE A 650 -10.67 47.63 6.91
C PHE A 650 -11.15 46.18 7.18
N GLY A 651 -11.66 45.53 6.14
CA GLY A 651 -12.19 44.17 6.19
C GLY A 651 -11.23 43.15 5.57
N ILE A 652 -10.93 42.08 6.31
CA ILE A 652 -10.11 40.96 5.81
C ILE A 652 -10.99 39.74 5.57
N PHE A 653 -11.02 39.24 4.33
CA PHE A 653 -11.71 38.00 3.98
C PHE A 653 -10.72 36.88 3.77
N VAL A 654 -10.84 35.81 4.55
CA VAL A 654 -9.98 34.63 4.48
C VAL A 654 -10.81 33.47 3.91
N ILE A 655 -10.47 33.03 2.70
CA ILE A 655 -11.22 32.01 1.95
C ILE A 655 -10.32 30.80 1.74
N ASP A 656 -10.60 29.72 2.48
CA ASP A 656 -9.94 28.44 2.26
C ASP A 656 -10.60 27.69 1.09
N ASN A 657 -9.77 27.02 0.28
CA ASN A 657 -10.15 26.28 -0.93
C ASN A 657 -10.92 27.14 -1.97
N ALA A 658 -10.43 28.34 -2.26
CA ALA A 658 -11.05 29.30 -3.18
C ALA A 658 -11.26 28.80 -4.63
N HIS A 659 -10.58 27.72 -5.02
CA HIS A 659 -10.81 27.02 -6.28
C HIS A 659 -12.23 26.40 -6.37
N PHE A 660 -12.96 26.30 -5.26
CA PHE A 660 -14.36 25.84 -5.21
C PHE A 660 -15.42 26.95 -5.19
N ILE A 661 -15.07 28.23 -5.32
CA ILE A 661 -16.07 29.29 -5.54
C ILE A 661 -16.93 28.93 -6.76
N ASP A 662 -18.25 28.99 -6.65
CA ASP A 662 -19.12 28.70 -7.79
C ASP A 662 -19.04 29.82 -8.85
N PRO A 663 -19.21 29.50 -10.15
CA PRO A 663 -19.10 30.49 -11.22
C PRO A 663 -20.05 31.69 -11.04
N ALA A 664 -21.26 31.47 -10.52
CA ALA A 664 -22.24 32.53 -10.31
C ALA A 664 -21.79 33.53 -9.23
N SER A 665 -21.34 33.03 -8.07
CA SER A 665 -20.72 33.85 -7.02
C SER A 665 -19.53 34.63 -7.53
N TRP A 666 -18.64 34.00 -8.31
CA TRP A 666 -17.45 34.67 -8.83
C TRP A 666 -17.80 35.86 -9.73
N THR A 667 -18.82 35.72 -10.60
CA THR A 667 -19.27 36.81 -11.46
C THR A 667 -19.85 38.01 -10.70
N VAL A 668 -20.31 37.79 -9.47
CA VAL A 668 -20.80 38.86 -8.59
C VAL A 668 -19.67 39.43 -7.73
N MET A 669 -18.80 38.57 -7.18
CA MET A 669 -17.72 38.96 -6.28
C MET A 669 -16.63 39.77 -7.00
N TRP A 670 -16.16 39.34 -8.17
CA TRP A 670 -15.01 39.95 -8.84
C TRP A 670 -15.14 41.47 -9.07
N PRO A 671 -16.25 42.00 -9.65
CA PRO A 671 -16.42 43.45 -9.81
C PRO A 671 -16.55 44.19 -8.48
N VAL A 672 -17.11 43.54 -7.45
CA VAL A 672 -17.26 44.14 -6.11
C VAL A 672 -15.88 44.28 -5.44
N LEU A 673 -14.99 43.30 -5.59
CA LEU A 673 -13.62 43.35 -5.06
C LEU A 673 -12.78 44.49 -5.65
N GLN A 674 -13.09 44.96 -6.85
CA GLN A 674 -12.41 46.09 -7.47
C GLN A 674 -12.87 47.46 -6.94
N SER A 675 -14.03 47.50 -6.27
CA SER A 675 -14.75 48.74 -5.96
C SER A 675 -15.02 48.97 -4.47
N VAL A 676 -14.65 48.00 -3.63
CA VAL A 676 -14.71 48.04 -2.17
C VAL A 676 -13.29 47.82 -1.64
N THR A 677 -12.87 48.62 -0.65
CA THR A 677 -11.55 48.53 -0.01
C THR A 677 -11.47 47.29 0.87
N LEU A 678 -11.12 46.15 0.28
CA LEU A 678 -11.08 44.85 0.95
C LEU A 678 -9.69 44.21 0.81
N PHE A 679 -9.22 43.55 1.87
CA PHE A 679 -8.08 42.64 1.78
C PHE A 679 -8.55 41.18 1.76
N MET A 680 -8.26 40.46 0.69
CA MET A 680 -8.64 39.06 0.52
C MET A 680 -7.43 38.15 0.60
N VAL A 681 -7.49 37.14 1.48
CA VAL A 681 -6.48 36.08 1.61
C VAL A 681 -7.11 34.76 1.20
N MET A 682 -6.49 34.02 0.29
CA MET A 682 -7.08 32.81 -0.28
C MET A 682 -6.10 31.65 -0.29
N SER A 683 -6.64 30.44 -0.21
CA SER A 683 -5.89 29.22 -0.50
C SER A 683 -6.35 28.59 -1.82
N LEU A 684 -5.38 28.08 -2.59
CA LEU A 684 -5.60 27.51 -3.91
C LEU A 684 -4.89 26.15 -4.06
N ALA A 685 -5.48 25.28 -4.87
CA ALA A 685 -4.86 24.02 -5.28
C ALA A 685 -4.24 24.17 -6.68
N PRO A 686 -3.04 23.62 -6.93
CA PRO A 686 -2.42 23.66 -8.27
C PRO A 686 -3.25 22.87 -9.29
N GLY A 687 -3.11 23.20 -10.57
CA GLY A 687 -3.78 22.50 -11.69
C GLY A 687 -5.27 22.82 -11.88
N HIS A 688 -5.84 23.75 -11.11
CA HIS A 688 -7.17 24.31 -11.39
C HIS A 688 -7.05 25.53 -12.30
N GLU A 689 -7.95 25.65 -13.29
CA GLU A 689 -8.04 26.80 -14.21
C GLU A 689 -8.08 28.14 -13.45
N ARG A 690 -8.82 28.19 -12.33
CA ARG A 690 -8.88 29.38 -11.48
C ARG A 690 -7.51 29.73 -10.88
N THR A 691 -6.76 28.74 -10.42
CA THR A 691 -5.42 28.97 -9.87
C THR A 691 -4.51 29.57 -10.93
N GLU A 692 -4.50 28.99 -12.14
CA GLU A 692 -3.72 29.53 -13.27
C GLU A 692 -4.13 30.96 -13.63
N SER A 693 -5.44 31.27 -13.59
CA SER A 693 -5.93 32.63 -13.85
C SER A 693 -5.39 33.65 -12.84
N PHE A 694 -5.28 33.29 -11.55
CA PHE A 694 -4.69 34.16 -10.54
C PHE A 694 -3.19 34.35 -10.72
N PHE A 695 -2.44 33.29 -11.09
CA PHE A 695 -1.01 33.44 -11.39
C PHE A 695 -0.76 34.32 -12.62
N LYS A 696 -1.58 34.16 -13.68
CA LYS A 696 -1.52 35.03 -14.86
C LYS A 696 -1.84 36.48 -14.50
N ALA A 697 -2.89 36.72 -13.70
CA ALA A 697 -3.24 38.06 -13.25
C ALA A 697 -2.20 38.69 -12.31
N ALA A 698 -1.51 37.90 -11.49
CA ALA A 698 -0.42 38.40 -10.64
C ALA A 698 0.83 38.78 -11.45
N ALA A 699 1.06 38.11 -12.59
CA ALA A 699 2.18 38.37 -13.50
C ALA A 699 1.96 39.55 -14.46
N ASP A 700 0.71 39.98 -14.65
CA ASP A 700 0.35 41.15 -15.46
C ASP A 700 0.73 42.46 -14.73
N SER A 701 1.48 43.33 -15.40
CA SER A 701 2.00 44.59 -14.84
C SER A 701 0.90 45.55 -14.37
N THR A 702 -0.31 45.45 -14.92
CA THR A 702 -1.45 46.31 -14.56
C THR A 702 -2.15 45.87 -13.27
N THR A 703 -2.09 44.58 -12.92
CA THR A 703 -2.74 43.98 -11.74
C THR A 703 -1.76 43.50 -10.66
N SER A 704 -0.46 43.46 -10.97
CA SER A 704 0.62 43.01 -10.06
C SER A 704 0.69 43.78 -8.74
N GLN A 705 0.31 45.06 -8.73
CA GLN A 705 0.27 45.87 -7.50
C GLN A 705 -0.88 45.49 -6.54
N ARG A 706 -1.90 44.75 -7.03
CA ARG A 706 -3.10 44.38 -6.27
C ARG A 706 -3.20 42.89 -5.95
N ILE A 707 -2.57 42.03 -6.76
CA ILE A 707 -2.67 40.57 -6.63
C ILE A 707 -1.26 40.00 -6.42
N SER A 708 -1.06 39.29 -5.32
CA SER A 708 0.17 38.56 -5.03
C SER A 708 -0.15 37.07 -4.87
N CYS A 709 0.58 36.23 -5.60
CA CYS A 709 0.41 34.78 -5.59
C CYS A 709 1.73 34.10 -5.20
N LEU A 710 1.69 33.19 -4.24
CA LEU A 710 2.87 32.46 -3.77
C LEU A 710 2.64 30.95 -3.81
N HIS A 711 3.64 30.20 -4.29
CA HIS A 711 3.66 28.74 -4.15
C HIS A 711 4.27 28.36 -2.80
N LEU A 712 3.56 27.54 -2.04
CA LEU A 712 4.05 26.98 -0.78
C LEU A 712 5.00 25.82 -1.07
N GLU A 713 6.24 26.01 -0.68
CA GLU A 713 7.28 24.97 -0.75
C GLU A 713 7.21 24.00 0.44
N GLU A 714 7.98 22.92 0.35
CA GLU A 714 8.18 21.94 1.41
C GLU A 714 8.90 22.56 2.62
N LEU A 715 8.63 22.07 3.82
CA LEU A 715 9.33 22.53 5.02
C LEU A 715 10.79 22.08 4.99
N LYS A 716 11.69 22.99 5.35
CA LYS A 716 13.10 22.67 5.56
C LYS A 716 13.26 21.61 6.67
N PRO A 717 14.28 20.72 6.60
CA PRO A 717 14.48 19.67 7.61
C PRO A 717 14.52 20.16 9.06
N ALA A 718 15.10 21.33 9.31
CA ALA A 718 15.13 21.94 10.64
C ALA A 718 13.73 22.31 11.16
N ALA A 719 12.88 22.88 10.29
CA ALA A 719 11.49 23.24 10.63
C ALA A 719 10.64 21.99 10.88
N VAL A 720 10.88 20.89 10.15
CA VAL A 720 10.22 19.60 10.41
C VAL A 720 10.52 19.12 11.83
N VAL A 721 11.79 19.13 12.24
CA VAL A 721 12.18 18.70 13.61
C VAL A 721 11.55 19.60 14.67
N GLN A 722 11.59 20.92 14.48
CA GLN A 722 10.96 21.87 15.41
C GLN A 722 9.46 21.64 15.53
N LYS A 723 8.76 21.46 14.40
CA LYS A 723 7.33 21.14 14.38
C LYS A 723 7.03 19.85 15.13
N VAL A 724 7.82 18.80 14.90
CA VAL A 724 7.65 17.52 15.59
C VAL A 724 7.83 17.68 17.09
N CYS A 725 8.86 18.42 17.53
CA CYS A 725 9.07 18.70 18.95
C CYS A 725 7.87 19.46 19.56
N GLN A 726 7.33 20.44 18.85
CA GLN A 726 6.13 21.20 19.25
C GLN A 726 4.89 20.30 19.33
N ASP A 727 4.59 19.51 18.31
CA ASP A 727 3.46 18.56 18.26
C ASP A 727 3.56 17.49 19.37
N LEU A 728 4.81 17.14 19.75
CA LEU A 728 5.11 16.17 20.80
C LEU A 728 5.13 16.77 22.22
N GLY A 729 5.31 18.09 22.34
CA GLY A 729 5.56 18.75 23.63
C GLY A 729 6.90 18.33 24.25
N VAL A 730 7.93 18.13 23.44
CA VAL A 730 9.26 17.66 23.84
C VAL A 730 10.36 18.62 23.39
N VAL A 731 11.50 18.59 24.07
CA VAL A 731 12.66 19.45 23.75
C VAL A 731 13.53 18.84 22.64
N SER A 732 13.56 17.51 22.55
CA SER A 732 14.35 16.78 21.57
C SER A 732 13.74 15.43 21.20
N ILE A 733 14.12 14.95 20.02
CA ILE A 733 13.78 13.64 19.46
C ILE A 733 15.05 12.91 18.99
N PRO A 734 15.02 11.57 18.87
CA PRO A 734 16.17 10.80 18.40
C PRO A 734 16.45 11.06 16.92
N ARG A 735 17.72 10.98 16.51
CA ARG A 735 18.14 11.21 15.11
C ARG A 735 17.46 10.27 14.12
N ASP A 736 17.25 9.01 14.49
CA ASP A 736 16.58 8.04 13.62
C ASP A 736 15.11 8.38 13.39
N LEU A 737 14.42 8.91 14.41
CA LEU A 737 13.06 9.41 14.28
C LEU A 737 13.00 10.67 13.42
N ALA A 738 13.93 11.60 13.61
CA ALA A 738 14.02 12.81 12.79
C ALA A 738 14.24 12.44 11.31
N ARG A 739 15.20 11.55 11.02
CA ARG A 739 15.49 11.08 9.66
C ARG A 739 14.27 10.40 9.04
N PHE A 740 13.62 9.51 9.78
CA PHE A 740 12.41 8.81 9.34
C PHE A 740 11.30 9.80 8.95
N LEU A 741 11.05 10.82 9.79
CA LEU A 741 10.00 11.82 9.53
C LEU A 741 10.36 12.73 8.36
N ILE A 742 11.61 13.20 8.25
CA ILE A 742 12.05 14.03 7.13
C ILE A 742 11.92 13.27 5.80
N GLN A 743 12.44 12.04 5.73
CA GLN A 743 12.43 11.24 4.52
C GLN A 743 11.01 10.85 4.08
N ARG A 744 10.18 10.37 5.00
CA ARG A 744 8.82 9.91 4.66
C ARG A 744 7.81 11.03 4.47
N SER A 745 8.01 12.18 5.10
CA SER A 745 7.12 13.32 4.89
C SER A 745 7.47 14.14 3.66
N SER A 746 8.72 14.05 3.16
CA SER A 746 9.24 14.94 2.13
C SER A 746 9.01 16.43 2.48
N GLY A 747 9.09 16.79 3.77
CA GLY A 747 8.83 18.15 4.24
C GLY A 747 7.37 18.60 4.17
N ILE A 748 6.43 17.73 3.81
CA ILE A 748 4.99 18.05 3.77
C ILE A 748 4.42 17.97 5.20
N PRO A 749 3.88 19.07 5.77
CA PRO A 749 3.42 19.12 7.17
C PRO A 749 2.38 18.05 7.50
N TYR A 750 1.38 17.87 6.64
CA TYR A 750 0.34 16.87 6.86
C TYR A 750 0.89 15.45 6.92
N TYR A 751 1.92 15.13 6.12
CA TYR A 751 2.52 13.80 6.11
C TYR A 751 3.27 13.54 7.42
N CYS A 752 4.00 14.54 7.92
CA CYS A 752 4.61 14.49 9.25
C CYS A 752 3.56 14.20 10.33
N GLU A 753 2.44 14.93 10.32
CA GLU A 753 1.39 14.78 11.32
C GLU A 753 0.74 13.39 11.29
N GLU A 754 0.42 12.86 10.11
CA GLU A 754 -0.15 11.51 9.97
C GLU A 754 0.82 10.42 10.43
N LEU A 755 2.11 10.56 10.09
CA LEU A 755 3.14 9.65 10.57
C LEU A 755 3.28 9.71 12.10
N LEU A 756 3.31 10.91 12.68
CA LEU A 756 3.37 11.08 14.14
C LEU A 756 2.11 10.53 14.85
N ARG A 757 0.91 10.77 14.30
CA ARG A 757 -0.34 10.21 14.81
C ARG A 757 -0.29 8.68 14.76
N CYS A 758 0.24 8.10 13.68
CA CYS A 758 0.43 6.66 13.55
C CYS A 758 1.41 6.10 14.61
N LEU A 759 2.58 6.72 14.78
CA LEU A 759 3.57 6.31 15.78
C LEU A 759 3.02 6.40 17.21
N ARG A 760 2.25 7.45 17.52
CA ARG A 760 1.56 7.62 18.83
C ARG A 760 0.47 6.58 19.03
N ARG A 761 -0.42 6.40 18.05
CA ARG A 761 -1.55 5.45 18.13
C ARG A 761 -1.07 4.01 18.33
N ASN A 762 0.08 3.66 17.76
CA ASN A 762 0.70 2.36 17.91
C ASN A 762 1.63 2.24 19.14
N ASN A 763 1.66 3.25 20.02
CA ASN A 763 2.48 3.28 21.24
C ASN A 763 3.98 3.02 21.01
N MET A 764 4.53 3.53 19.90
CA MET A 764 5.94 3.32 19.52
C MET A 764 6.91 4.33 20.17
N LEU A 765 6.38 5.43 20.73
CA LEU A 765 7.14 6.52 21.32
C LEU A 765 7.06 6.47 22.85
N LEU A 766 8.18 6.75 23.52
CA LEU A 766 8.30 6.89 24.97
C LEU A 766 8.65 8.34 25.31
N PHE A 767 8.14 8.83 26.45
CA PHE A 767 8.40 10.18 26.94
C PHE A 767 9.07 10.10 28.31
N SER A 768 10.27 10.64 28.44
CA SER A 768 11.01 10.72 29.70
C SER A 768 11.22 12.19 30.11
N THR A 769 11.16 12.48 31.40
CA THR A 769 11.56 13.78 31.96
C THR A 769 13.01 13.70 32.41
N GLY A 770 13.85 14.67 32.02
CA GLY A 770 15.31 14.61 32.15
C GLY A 770 15.88 14.22 33.54
N ARG A 771 17.02 13.50 33.47
CA ARG A 771 17.92 12.92 34.49
C ARG A 771 17.36 11.82 35.40
N GLN A 772 17.69 10.57 35.03
CA GLN A 772 18.02 9.53 36.01
C GLN A 772 19.46 9.08 35.78
N ASP A 773 20.39 9.63 36.58
CA ASP A 773 21.64 8.96 36.91
C ASP A 773 21.29 7.73 37.76
N LYS A 774 20.77 6.68 37.13
CA LYS A 774 20.76 5.35 37.75
C LYS A 774 22.09 4.71 37.46
N ILE A 775 22.72 4.15 38.49
CA ILE A 775 23.83 3.22 38.34
C ILE A 775 23.34 2.09 37.44
N VAL A 776 23.67 2.16 36.15
CA VAL A 776 23.17 1.21 35.18
C VAL A 776 24.01 -0.06 35.33
N GLU A 777 23.37 -1.18 35.60
CA GLU A 777 24.03 -2.49 35.48
C GLU A 777 24.66 -2.60 34.09
N ASP A 778 25.93 -3.01 34.02
CA ASP A 778 26.70 -3.14 32.78
C ASP A 778 26.18 -4.33 31.94
N ASN A 779 25.02 -4.13 31.32
CA ASN A 779 24.27 -5.11 30.56
C ASN A 779 24.07 -4.66 29.10
N TRP A 780 23.75 -5.58 28.19
CA TRP A 780 23.66 -5.27 26.76
C TRP A 780 22.59 -4.21 26.42
N GLU A 781 21.48 -4.19 27.15
CA GLU A 781 20.38 -3.22 26.96
C GLU A 781 20.83 -1.80 27.36
N SER A 782 21.64 -1.66 28.40
CA SER A 782 22.24 -0.38 28.80
C SER A 782 23.18 0.20 27.75
N LEU A 783 23.90 -0.65 27.02
CA LEU A 783 24.79 -0.22 25.94
C LEU A 783 24.01 0.33 24.76
N ILE A 784 22.87 -0.28 24.45
CA ILE A 784 21.97 0.22 23.41
C ILE A 784 21.39 1.55 23.86
N ALA A 785 20.89 1.66 25.09
CA ALA A 785 20.37 2.92 25.63
C ALA A 785 21.44 4.04 25.62
N SER A 786 22.66 3.74 26.07
CA SER A 786 23.77 4.69 26.10
C SER A 786 24.30 5.05 24.70
N ALA A 787 24.36 4.10 23.76
CA ALA A 787 24.76 4.36 22.38
C ALA A 787 23.70 5.18 21.62
N VAL A 788 22.42 4.93 21.89
CA VAL A 788 21.31 5.75 21.40
C VAL A 788 21.41 7.15 22.01
N GLU A 789 21.52 7.30 23.34
CA GLU A 789 21.66 8.61 24.00
C GLU A 789 22.89 9.41 23.54
N ALA A 790 24.06 8.79 23.42
CA ALA A 790 25.30 9.44 23.01
C ALA A 790 25.31 9.87 21.53
N SER A 791 24.47 9.24 20.69
CA SER A 791 24.33 9.58 19.27
C SER A 791 23.17 10.54 18.97
N SER A 792 22.30 10.88 19.93
CA SER A 792 20.95 11.38 19.60
C SER A 792 20.38 12.52 20.45
N ILE A 793 20.87 13.75 20.28
CA ILE A 793 20.06 14.94 20.58
C ILE A 793 20.16 15.92 19.41
N VAL A 794 19.07 16.06 18.65
CA VAL A 794 18.84 17.26 17.84
C VAL A 794 17.98 18.19 18.70
N SER A 795 18.58 19.23 19.26
CA SER A 795 17.88 20.20 20.10
C SER A 795 17.22 21.28 19.24
N ALA A 796 15.95 21.56 19.50
CA ALA A 796 15.26 22.71 18.92
C ALA A 796 15.68 23.99 19.67
N THR A 797 16.80 24.60 19.29
CA THR A 797 17.13 25.99 19.68
C THR A 797 17.55 26.72 18.41
N SER A 798 16.87 27.79 17.99
CA SER A 798 16.81 29.07 18.71
C SER A 798 15.52 29.87 18.46
N SER A 799 14.77 30.19 19.52
CA SER A 799 14.27 31.54 19.82
C SER A 799 13.54 31.55 21.16
N SER A 800 13.81 32.61 21.92
CA SER A 800 13.45 32.83 23.31
C SER A 800 11.96 33.16 23.51
N SER A 801 11.26 32.38 24.31
CA SER A 801 10.41 32.94 25.38
C SER A 801 10.12 31.87 26.44
N ALA A 802 10.37 32.26 27.68
CA ALA A 802 10.51 31.39 28.83
C ALA A 802 9.15 30.82 29.31
N GLY A 803 9.15 29.53 29.59
CA GLY A 803 8.18 28.85 30.44
C GLY A 803 8.80 27.56 30.95
N ASN A 804 8.96 27.46 32.28
CA ASN A 804 9.53 26.32 33.02
C ASN A 804 8.92 24.96 32.65
N ASN A 805 9.38 24.33 31.57
CA ASN A 805 9.10 22.91 31.30
C ASN A 805 10.36 22.10 31.60
N SER A 806 10.29 21.31 32.67
CA SER A 806 11.14 20.15 32.90
C SER A 806 11.17 19.32 31.61
N GLY A 807 12.24 19.47 30.82
CA GLY A 807 12.26 19.05 29.42
C GLY A 807 11.91 17.59 29.25
N ARG A 808 10.72 17.30 28.69
CA ARG A 808 10.39 15.96 28.21
C ARG A 808 11.22 15.67 26.97
N VAL A 809 11.82 14.50 26.92
CA VAL A 809 12.55 13.95 25.77
C VAL A 809 11.74 12.79 25.22
N CYS A 810 11.64 12.70 23.89
CA CYS A 810 11.03 11.54 23.24
C CYS A 810 12.11 10.51 22.90
N THR A 811 11.85 9.23 23.13
CA THR A 811 12.64 8.11 22.62
C THR A 811 11.76 7.11 21.87
N VAL A 812 12.36 6.28 21.01
CA VAL A 812 11.66 5.18 20.33
C VAL A 812 11.83 3.92 21.17
N ARG A 813 10.79 3.10 21.33
CA ARG A 813 10.91 1.84 22.08
C ARG A 813 11.92 0.89 21.42
N ALA A 814 12.71 0.19 22.23
CA ALA A 814 13.78 -0.69 21.76
C ALA A 814 13.29 -1.91 20.93
N ASP A 815 12.02 -2.30 21.05
CA ASP A 815 11.38 -3.39 20.30
C ASP A 815 10.81 -2.97 18.94
N VAL A 816 10.91 -1.68 18.56
CA VAL A 816 10.29 -1.12 17.37
C VAL A 816 11.34 -0.77 16.30
N SER A 817 11.13 -1.28 15.07
CA SER A 817 11.88 -0.85 13.89
C SER A 817 11.06 0.14 13.05
N LEU A 818 11.54 1.39 12.96
CA LEU A 818 10.88 2.46 12.18
C LEU A 818 10.75 2.09 10.69
N GLU A 819 11.70 1.33 10.13
CA GLU A 819 11.71 0.94 8.71
C GLU A 819 10.56 -0.01 8.33
N THR A 820 9.99 -0.72 9.30
CA THR A 820 8.91 -1.70 9.06
C THR A 820 7.51 -1.14 9.36
N THR A 821 7.42 0.16 9.68
CA THR A 821 6.15 0.81 9.99
C THR A 821 5.29 0.97 8.74
N VAL A 822 4.03 0.54 8.84
CA VAL A 822 3.02 0.59 7.77
C VAL A 822 2.62 2.03 7.49
N LEU A 823 2.37 2.34 6.22
CA LEU A 823 1.96 3.68 5.82
C LEU A 823 0.54 4.00 6.35
N PRO A 824 0.31 5.19 6.95
CA PRO A 824 -1.03 5.60 7.34
C PRO A 824 -2.01 5.60 6.16
N ALA A 825 -3.25 5.15 6.38
CA ALA A 825 -4.25 5.00 5.32
C ALA A 825 -4.46 6.27 4.47
N ALA A 826 -4.47 7.44 5.12
CA ALA A 826 -4.60 8.73 4.44
C ALA A 826 -3.45 9.03 3.46
N LEU A 827 -2.21 8.66 3.82
CA LEU A 827 -1.04 8.86 2.95
C LEU A 827 -1.01 7.81 1.83
N LYS A 828 -1.46 6.59 2.14
CA LYS A 828 -1.65 5.52 1.17
C LYS A 828 -2.65 5.91 0.08
N ASP A 829 -3.78 6.52 0.45
CA ASP A 829 -4.77 7.00 -0.52
C ASP A 829 -4.19 8.03 -1.49
N ILE A 830 -3.38 8.99 -0.99
CA ILE A 830 -2.75 10.03 -1.82
C ILE A 830 -1.74 9.39 -2.79
N ALA A 831 -0.86 8.54 -2.27
CA ALA A 831 0.17 7.88 -3.08
C ALA A 831 -0.42 6.96 -4.17
N LEU A 832 -1.50 6.25 -3.84
CA LEU A 832 -2.19 5.39 -4.79
C LEU A 832 -2.94 6.17 -5.87
N ALA A 833 -3.49 7.34 -5.54
CA ALA A 833 -4.10 8.22 -6.54
C ALA A 833 -3.06 8.72 -7.56
N GLU A 834 -1.81 8.98 -7.13
CA GLU A 834 -0.72 9.29 -8.05
C GLU A 834 -0.26 8.06 -8.84
N LEU A 835 -0.16 6.89 -8.19
CA LEU A 835 0.21 5.64 -8.87
C LEU A 835 -0.79 5.26 -9.97
N ASP A 836 -2.10 5.42 -9.71
CA ASP A 836 -3.17 5.08 -10.66
C ASP A 836 -3.31 6.07 -11.83
N ARG A 837 -2.64 7.23 -11.79
CA ARG A 837 -2.53 8.15 -12.93
C ARG A 837 -1.53 7.64 -13.98
N ILE A 838 -0.60 6.79 -13.56
CA ILE A 838 0.44 6.20 -14.40
C ILE A 838 -0.15 5.03 -15.20
N THR A 839 0.36 4.76 -16.41
CA THR A 839 -0.11 3.62 -17.23
C THR A 839 0.16 2.27 -16.56
N LEU A 840 -0.68 1.27 -16.84
CA LEU A 840 -0.63 -0.03 -16.16
C LEU A 840 0.71 -0.76 -16.35
N GLN A 841 1.34 -0.63 -17.52
CA GLN A 841 2.67 -1.20 -17.81
C GLN A 841 3.77 -0.54 -16.95
N LYS A 842 3.76 0.79 -16.83
CA LYS A 842 4.68 1.53 -15.95
C LYS A 842 4.45 1.17 -14.48
N GLN A 843 3.19 1.03 -14.05
CA GLN A 843 2.85 0.59 -12.68
C GLN A 843 3.41 -0.80 -12.37
N MET A 844 3.43 -1.73 -13.34
CA MET A 844 4.06 -3.04 -13.13
C MET A 844 5.53 -2.90 -12.79
N VAL A 845 6.27 -2.12 -13.58
CA VAL A 845 7.70 -1.87 -13.33
C VAL A 845 7.92 -1.30 -11.93
N LEU A 846 7.13 -0.28 -11.54
CA LEU A 846 7.21 0.34 -10.21
C LEU A 846 6.87 -0.64 -9.08
N LYS A 847 5.86 -1.51 -9.26
CA LYS A 847 5.48 -2.52 -8.25
C LYS A 847 6.59 -3.54 -8.00
N PHE A 848 7.29 -3.98 -9.05
CA PHE A 848 8.44 -4.89 -8.90
C PHE A 848 9.66 -4.18 -8.33
N ALA A 849 9.96 -2.98 -8.82
CA ALA A 849 11.05 -2.14 -8.28
C ALA A 849 10.85 -1.84 -6.79
N ALA A 850 9.61 -1.58 -6.36
CA ALA A 850 9.28 -1.33 -4.98
C ALA A 850 9.58 -2.50 -4.03
N ILE A 851 9.57 -3.75 -4.53
CA ILE A 851 9.96 -4.92 -3.74
C ILE A 851 11.47 -4.93 -3.48
N ILE A 852 12.27 -4.47 -4.44
CA ILE A 852 13.73 -4.38 -4.30
C ILE A 852 14.10 -3.33 -3.26
N GLY A 853 13.60 -2.10 -3.42
CA GLY A 853 13.86 -1.01 -2.49
C GLY A 853 13.86 0.38 -3.16
N PRO A 854 14.25 1.42 -2.41
CA PRO A 854 14.27 2.81 -2.90
C PRO A 854 15.33 3.05 -3.98
N VAL A 855 16.40 2.24 -3.99
CA VAL A 855 17.46 2.23 -5.00
C VAL A 855 17.58 0.80 -5.52
N PHE A 856 17.65 0.63 -6.84
CA PHE A 856 17.69 -0.68 -7.49
C PHE A 856 18.48 -0.64 -8.80
N THR A 857 18.96 -1.82 -9.22
CA THR A 857 19.68 -2.00 -10.48
C THR A 857 18.75 -2.52 -11.58
N THR A 858 19.03 -2.18 -12.83
CA THR A 858 18.27 -2.67 -13.98
C THR A 858 18.34 -4.19 -14.13
N GLN A 859 19.46 -4.82 -13.74
CA GLN A 859 19.64 -6.28 -13.83
C GLN A 859 18.78 -7.05 -12.84
N LEU A 860 18.75 -6.62 -11.56
CA LEU A 860 17.91 -7.25 -10.55
C LEU A 860 16.43 -7.08 -10.91
N LEU A 861 16.04 -5.90 -11.40
CA LEU A 861 14.69 -5.66 -11.89
C LEU A 861 14.33 -6.56 -13.08
N ALA A 862 15.23 -6.68 -14.08
CA ALA A 862 15.03 -7.57 -15.22
C ALA A 862 14.85 -9.03 -14.78
N HIS A 863 15.61 -9.48 -13.79
CA HIS A 863 15.55 -10.85 -13.25
C HIS A 863 14.15 -11.19 -12.69
N ILE A 864 13.51 -10.25 -11.99
CA ILE A 864 12.21 -10.47 -11.34
C ILE A 864 11.00 -10.18 -12.23
N LEU A 865 11.14 -9.33 -13.26
CA LEU A 865 10.05 -8.93 -14.14
C LEU A 865 9.50 -10.11 -14.98
N PRO A 866 8.18 -10.15 -15.26
CA PRO A 866 7.60 -11.08 -16.23
C PRO A 866 8.17 -10.87 -17.64
N SER A 867 8.21 -11.94 -18.44
CA SER A 867 8.79 -11.93 -19.79
C SER A 867 8.18 -10.87 -20.72
N CYS A 868 6.86 -10.69 -20.70
CA CYS A 868 6.18 -9.68 -21.52
C CYS A 868 6.60 -8.24 -21.20
N THR A 869 6.76 -7.90 -19.91
CA THR A 869 7.18 -6.56 -19.47
C THR A 869 8.68 -6.35 -19.66
N ARG A 870 9.48 -7.40 -19.47
CA ARG A 870 10.95 -7.35 -19.59
C ARG A 870 11.40 -6.86 -20.97
N GLN A 871 10.71 -7.25 -22.03
CA GLN A 871 11.01 -6.83 -23.41
C GLN A 871 10.87 -5.32 -23.64
N GLN A 872 10.02 -4.64 -22.87
CA GLN A 872 9.76 -3.20 -22.98
C GLN A 872 10.39 -2.40 -21.83
N MET A 873 11.19 -3.04 -20.97
CA MET A 873 11.66 -2.47 -19.71
C MET A 873 12.38 -1.13 -19.91
N ASN A 874 13.36 -1.06 -20.82
CA ASN A 874 14.17 0.15 -21.00
C ASN A 874 13.31 1.35 -21.43
N TYR A 875 12.43 1.15 -22.42
CA TYR A 875 11.47 2.18 -22.84
C TYR A 875 10.58 2.65 -21.68
N LEU A 876 10.08 1.72 -20.86
CA LEU A 876 9.24 2.07 -19.71
C LEU A 876 10.03 2.81 -18.61
N LEU A 877 11.30 2.48 -18.40
CA LEU A 877 12.18 3.17 -17.44
C LEU A 877 12.46 4.60 -17.89
N ASP A 878 12.80 4.82 -19.17
CA ASP A 878 13.03 6.17 -19.71
C ASP A 878 11.79 7.05 -19.54
N MET A 879 10.62 6.48 -19.82
CA MET A 879 9.34 7.17 -19.65
C MET A 879 8.95 7.40 -18.18
N LEU A 880 9.51 6.65 -17.23
CA LEU A 880 9.31 6.88 -15.78
C LEU A 880 10.27 7.94 -15.25
N VAL A 881 11.46 8.05 -15.86
CA VAL A 881 12.43 9.09 -15.56
C VAL A 881 11.98 10.45 -16.11
N SER A 882 11.44 10.50 -17.34
CA SER A 882 10.87 11.73 -17.90
C SER A 882 9.68 12.27 -17.09
N ASP A 883 8.91 11.37 -16.49
CA ASP A 883 7.79 11.71 -15.60
C ASP A 883 8.23 12.13 -14.19
N ASN A 884 9.55 12.21 -13.90
CA ASN A 884 10.14 12.49 -12.58
C ASN A 884 9.72 11.51 -11.47
N ILE A 885 9.33 10.29 -11.82
CA ILE A 885 8.99 9.24 -10.84
C ILE A 885 10.25 8.49 -10.39
N LEU A 886 11.13 8.22 -11.34
CA LEU A 886 12.44 7.62 -11.13
C LEU A 886 13.54 8.60 -11.54
N LYS A 887 14.75 8.41 -11.04
CA LYS A 887 15.94 9.13 -11.49
C LYS A 887 17.10 8.17 -11.71
N TRP A 888 17.87 8.40 -12.77
CA TRP A 888 19.15 7.74 -12.99
C TRP A 888 20.19 8.29 -12.01
N LEU A 889 20.93 7.38 -11.36
CA LEU A 889 22.08 7.72 -10.54
C LEU A 889 23.33 7.60 -11.42
N LYS A 890 24.00 8.74 -11.68
CA LYS A 890 25.20 8.77 -12.52
C LYS A 890 26.44 8.36 -11.72
N ASP A 891 27.32 7.61 -12.38
CA ASP A 891 28.63 7.24 -11.86
C ASP A 891 29.47 8.50 -11.60
N THR A 892 29.87 8.73 -10.35
CA THR A 892 30.78 9.82 -10.00
C THR A 892 32.20 9.39 -10.30
N GLY A 893 32.59 9.43 -11.58
CA GLY A 893 33.95 9.17 -12.01
C GLY A 893 34.22 9.76 -13.40
N VAL A 894 35.11 10.77 -13.44
CA VAL A 894 35.60 11.54 -14.60
C VAL A 894 34.74 12.77 -15.00
N PRO A 895 35.23 14.00 -14.75
CA PRO A 895 34.67 15.20 -15.37
C PRO A 895 34.91 15.13 -16.88
N ARG A 896 33.86 15.22 -17.69
CA ARG A 896 34.04 15.69 -19.07
C ARG A 896 34.17 17.20 -18.99
N ASP A 897 35.35 17.67 -19.37
CA ASP A 897 35.69 19.08 -19.42
C ASP A 897 34.61 19.91 -20.11
N ILE A 898 34.33 21.02 -19.44
CA ILE A 898 33.56 22.14 -19.93
C ILE A 898 34.26 22.68 -21.18
N GLN A 899 33.55 22.71 -22.31
CA GLN A 899 33.77 23.75 -23.31
C GLN A 899 32.49 24.53 -23.51
N ASP A 900 32.63 25.80 -23.20
CA ASP A 900 31.69 26.90 -23.26
C ASP A 900 30.93 27.02 -24.58
N ALA A 901 29.64 27.40 -24.47
CA ALA A 901 29.07 28.38 -25.39
C ALA A 901 27.92 29.16 -24.71
N ARG A 902 28.34 30.34 -24.25
CA ARG A 902 27.63 31.55 -23.81
C ARG A 902 26.18 31.77 -24.25
N GLU A 903 25.45 32.38 -23.32
CA GLU A 903 24.19 33.13 -23.49
C GLU A 903 24.28 34.23 -24.56
N GLY A 904 23.18 34.44 -25.30
CA GLY A 904 22.95 35.61 -26.15
C GLY A 904 21.71 35.47 -27.06
N PRO A 905 20.97 36.55 -27.38
CA PRO A 905 19.50 36.58 -27.28
C PRO A 905 18.72 36.25 -28.57
N ALA A 906 17.42 36.06 -28.38
CA ALA A 906 16.40 35.82 -29.39
C ALA A 906 16.24 36.95 -30.42
N THR A 907 16.10 36.59 -31.70
CA THR A 907 15.39 37.36 -32.72
C THR A 907 14.66 36.45 -33.71
N SER A 908 13.33 36.65 -33.75
CA SER A 908 12.38 36.57 -34.88
C SER A 908 12.45 35.45 -35.94
N GLN A 909 11.36 34.68 -35.95
CA GLN A 909 10.50 34.31 -37.10
C GLN A 909 11.12 33.79 -38.40
N GLN A 910 10.81 32.54 -38.74
CA GLN A 910 10.05 32.21 -39.96
C GLN A 910 9.52 30.77 -39.95
N ALA A 911 8.27 30.62 -40.38
CA ALA A 911 7.59 29.36 -40.59
C ALA A 911 8.11 28.67 -41.87
N GLY A 912 8.26 27.34 -41.83
CA GLY A 912 8.60 26.54 -42.99
C GLY A 912 8.49 25.04 -42.68
N SER A 913 7.60 24.38 -43.41
CA SER A 913 7.32 22.94 -43.42
C SER A 913 8.55 22.03 -43.49
N GLY A 914 8.57 20.98 -42.69
CA GLY A 914 9.52 19.88 -42.84
C GLY A 914 9.34 18.83 -41.75
N VAL A 915 8.53 17.79 -42.04
CA VAL A 915 8.51 16.56 -41.25
C VAL A 915 9.83 15.83 -41.52
N GLU A 916 10.85 16.13 -40.72
CA GLU A 916 12.05 15.30 -40.65
C GLU A 916 11.84 14.24 -39.57
N ARG A 917 11.68 13.01 -40.05
CA ARG A 917 11.80 11.78 -39.26
C ARG A 917 13.18 11.77 -38.60
N PRO A 918 13.31 11.42 -37.30
CA PRO A 918 14.61 11.05 -36.77
C PRO A 918 15.10 9.83 -37.53
N SER A 919 16.21 10.00 -38.24
CA SER A 919 16.96 8.93 -38.86
C SER A 919 17.36 7.92 -37.78
N THR A 920 17.02 6.66 -38.03
CA THR A 920 17.45 5.51 -37.28
C THR A 920 18.98 5.41 -37.31
N SER A 921 19.66 5.93 -36.29
CA SER A 921 20.98 5.44 -35.92
C SER A 921 20.78 4.06 -35.29
N LYS A 922 21.18 3.03 -36.03
CA LYS A 922 21.44 1.71 -35.49
C LYS A 922 22.69 1.83 -34.60
N GLU A 923 22.50 2.25 -33.37
CA GLU A 923 23.43 1.91 -32.30
C GLU A 923 22.86 0.69 -31.58
N THR A 924 23.66 -0.36 -31.61
CA THR A 924 23.46 -1.61 -30.89
C THR A 924 23.05 -1.31 -29.45
N THR A 925 21.91 -1.88 -29.04
CA THR A 925 21.48 -2.01 -27.65
C THR A 925 22.52 -2.78 -26.85
N GLU A 926 23.59 -2.13 -26.42
CA GLU A 926 24.31 -2.52 -25.22
C GLU A 926 23.38 -2.24 -24.04
N GLN A 927 23.10 -3.29 -23.25
CA GLN A 927 22.39 -3.16 -21.99
C GLN A 927 23.18 -2.23 -21.08
N GLN A 928 22.83 -0.94 -21.02
CA GLN A 928 23.39 -0.04 -20.02
C GLN A 928 22.98 -0.54 -18.64
N ALA A 929 23.92 -1.18 -17.96
CA ALA A 929 23.91 -1.45 -16.54
C ALA A 929 23.71 -0.13 -15.80
N GLY A 930 22.51 0.12 -15.26
CA GLY A 930 22.16 1.41 -14.68
C GLY A 930 21.49 1.28 -13.33
N VAL A 931 21.76 2.24 -12.45
CA VAL A 931 21.16 2.32 -11.12
C VAL A 931 20.08 3.39 -11.12
N LEU A 932 18.90 3.05 -10.62
CA LEU A 932 17.77 3.96 -10.48
C LEU A 932 17.36 4.13 -9.03
N ALA A 933 16.77 5.28 -8.73
CA ALA A 933 16.14 5.55 -7.44
C ALA A 933 14.73 6.12 -7.63
N PHE A 934 13.86 5.86 -6.66
CA PHE A 934 12.55 6.52 -6.57
C PHE A 934 12.74 8.00 -6.18
N CYS A 935 12.06 8.91 -6.88
CA CYS A 935 12.03 10.32 -6.51
C CYS A 935 11.17 10.57 -5.26
N ALA A 936 10.09 9.79 -5.08
CA ALA A 936 9.16 9.89 -3.97
C ALA A 936 9.10 8.57 -3.18
N PRO A 937 9.64 8.51 -1.94
CA PRO A 937 9.61 7.30 -1.09
C PRO A 937 8.18 6.80 -0.84
N LEU A 938 7.23 7.73 -0.68
CA LEU A 938 5.82 7.40 -0.44
C LEU A 938 5.21 6.55 -1.56
N LEU A 939 5.58 6.81 -2.81
CA LEU A 939 5.07 6.07 -3.97
C LEU A 939 5.62 4.64 -4.01
N GLN A 940 6.90 4.46 -3.65
CA GLN A 940 7.54 3.16 -3.53
C GLN A 940 6.82 2.30 -2.47
N GLU A 941 6.57 2.87 -1.30
CA GLU A 941 5.90 2.15 -0.21
C GLU A 941 4.46 1.79 -0.54
N ALA A 942 3.71 2.72 -1.14
CA ALA A 942 2.36 2.45 -1.60
C ALA A 942 2.33 1.31 -2.64
N ALA A 943 3.27 1.30 -3.59
CA ALA A 943 3.42 0.22 -4.56
C ALA A 943 3.81 -1.12 -3.90
N TYR A 944 4.66 -1.08 -2.86
CA TYR A 944 5.04 -2.26 -2.07
C TYR A 944 3.86 -2.87 -1.31
N GLU A 945 3.01 -2.03 -0.70
CA GLU A 945 1.85 -2.47 0.09
C GLU A 945 0.66 -2.98 -0.73
N LEU A 946 0.62 -2.69 -2.04
CA LEU A 946 -0.42 -3.24 -2.93
C LEU A 946 -0.33 -4.75 -3.09
N TRP A 947 0.84 -5.34 -2.85
CA TRP A 947 1.07 -6.76 -3.08
C TRP A 947 0.40 -7.64 -2.03
N PRO A 948 -0.39 -8.65 -2.44
CA PRO A 948 -0.77 -9.75 -1.57
C PRO A 948 0.47 -10.48 -1.04
N LYS A 949 0.44 -10.93 0.21
CA LYS A 949 1.57 -11.52 0.95
C LYS A 949 2.22 -12.68 0.20
N ARG A 950 1.42 -13.60 -0.38
CA ARG A 950 1.93 -14.76 -1.13
C ARG A 950 2.69 -14.35 -2.39
N GLN A 951 2.17 -13.37 -3.14
CA GLN A 951 2.83 -12.85 -4.33
C GLN A 951 4.12 -12.11 -3.96
N ARG A 952 4.04 -11.23 -2.95
CA ARG A 952 5.19 -10.49 -2.44
C ARG A 952 6.32 -11.41 -2.00
N ALA A 953 6.01 -12.44 -1.21
CA ALA A 953 6.98 -13.42 -0.73
C ALA A 953 7.61 -14.23 -1.89
N SER A 954 6.84 -14.52 -2.94
CA SER A 954 7.36 -15.17 -4.15
C SER A 954 8.40 -14.31 -4.87
N THR A 955 8.10 -13.03 -5.07
CA THR A 955 9.04 -12.08 -5.70
C THR A 955 10.26 -11.81 -4.82
N GLN A 956 10.08 -11.66 -3.50
CA GLN A 956 11.19 -11.49 -2.56
C GLN A 956 12.15 -12.68 -2.54
N ARG A 957 11.65 -13.91 -2.71
CA ARG A 957 12.50 -15.10 -2.87
C ARG A 957 13.36 -15.03 -4.13
N LYS A 958 12.83 -14.52 -5.24
CA LYS A 958 13.61 -14.29 -6.47
C LYS A 958 14.68 -13.21 -6.28
N CYS A 959 14.35 -12.11 -5.59
CA CYS A 959 15.34 -11.08 -5.25
C CYS A 959 16.46 -11.66 -4.37
N ALA A 960 16.10 -12.41 -3.33
CA ALA A 960 17.07 -13.05 -2.46
C ALA A 960 18.00 -13.99 -3.25
N ALA A 961 17.45 -14.87 -4.07
CA ALA A 961 18.23 -15.80 -4.89
C ALA A 961 19.24 -15.10 -5.83
N PHE A 962 18.87 -13.95 -6.40
CA PHE A 962 19.79 -13.12 -7.19
C PHE A 962 20.92 -12.54 -6.32
N LEU A 963 20.57 -11.90 -5.20
CA LEU A 963 21.52 -11.25 -4.30
C LEU A 963 22.47 -12.25 -3.60
N GLU A 964 22.03 -13.48 -3.34
CA GLU A 964 22.88 -14.52 -2.74
C GLU A 964 24.14 -14.80 -3.57
N LYS A 965 24.07 -14.68 -4.89
CA LYS A 965 25.24 -14.85 -5.78
C LYS A 965 26.33 -13.80 -5.53
N HIS A 966 25.94 -12.61 -5.10
CA HIS A 966 26.82 -11.47 -4.89
C HIS A 966 27.15 -11.20 -3.41
N ALA A 967 26.70 -12.05 -2.49
CA ALA A 967 26.89 -11.91 -1.04
C ALA A 967 28.29 -12.32 -0.56
N HIS A 968 29.33 -11.67 -1.09
CA HIS A 968 30.73 -11.96 -0.78
C HIS A 968 31.56 -10.66 -0.67
N LYS A 969 32.72 -10.73 -0.01
CA LYS A 969 33.66 -9.59 0.09
C LYS A 969 34.10 -9.11 -1.29
N CYS A 970 34.52 -7.85 -1.43
CA CYS A 970 35.04 -7.37 -2.70
C CYS A 970 36.35 -8.10 -3.11
N ARG A 971 36.69 -8.06 -4.40
CA ARG A 971 37.92 -8.70 -4.93
C ARG A 971 39.19 -8.24 -4.21
N SER A 972 39.29 -6.96 -3.85
CA SER A 972 40.41 -6.39 -3.06
C SER A 972 40.53 -6.96 -1.64
N CYS A 973 39.49 -7.63 -1.14
CA CYS A 973 39.45 -8.32 0.16
C CYS A 973 39.41 -9.85 -0.01
N HIS A 974 39.85 -10.36 -1.17
CA HIS A 974 39.97 -11.78 -1.50
C HIS A 974 38.65 -12.58 -1.56
N GLY A 975 37.49 -11.92 -1.65
CA GLY A 975 36.20 -12.60 -1.76
C GLY A 975 35.79 -13.40 -0.52
N GLY A 976 34.82 -14.31 -0.69
CA GLY A 976 34.27 -15.15 0.38
C GLY A 976 33.36 -14.43 1.37
N ASN A 977 32.93 -15.15 2.42
CA ASN A 977 32.00 -14.64 3.43
C ASN A 977 32.70 -13.76 4.47
N PHE A 978 31.94 -12.89 5.17
CA PHE A 978 32.46 -12.08 6.28
C PHE A 978 32.61 -12.93 7.54
N VAL A 979 31.69 -13.88 7.77
CA VAL A 979 31.89 -14.95 8.75
C VAL A 979 32.65 -16.11 8.07
N ALA A 980 33.81 -16.46 8.62
CA ALA A 980 34.67 -17.48 8.04
C ALA A 980 33.96 -18.85 7.96
N PHE A 981 33.96 -19.46 6.77
CA PHE A 981 33.36 -20.78 6.47
C PHE A 981 31.87 -20.92 6.83
N HIS A 982 31.14 -19.81 6.97
CA HIS A 982 29.75 -19.82 7.44
C HIS A 982 28.81 -20.69 6.59
N ARG A 983 28.96 -20.63 5.25
CA ARG A 983 28.19 -21.45 4.28
C ARG A 983 28.43 -22.96 4.40
N PHE A 984 29.56 -23.37 4.97
CA PHE A 984 29.89 -24.80 5.19
C PHE A 984 29.50 -25.26 6.59
N ALA A 985 29.43 -24.34 7.56
CA ALA A 985 29.06 -24.66 8.93
C ALA A 985 27.54 -24.91 9.07
N VAL A 986 26.74 -24.15 8.31
CA VAL A 986 25.27 -24.19 8.28
C VAL A 986 24.83 -24.69 6.90
N PRO A 987 24.07 -25.80 6.79
CA PRO A 987 23.70 -26.37 5.49
C PRO A 987 22.92 -25.36 4.63
N SER A 988 23.30 -25.25 3.34
CA SER A 988 22.65 -24.36 2.38
C SER A 988 21.70 -25.14 1.45
N PRO A 989 20.47 -24.69 1.15
CA PRO A 989 19.53 -25.41 0.28
C PRO A 989 19.94 -25.55 -1.20
N GLN A 990 21.14 -25.10 -1.61
CA GLN A 990 21.57 -25.25 -3.01
C GLN A 990 21.87 -26.69 -3.43
N ASP A 991 21.74 -27.66 -2.53
CA ASP A 991 21.91 -29.08 -2.83
C ASP A 991 20.64 -29.74 -3.43
N GLY A 992 19.56 -28.97 -3.68
CA GLY A 992 18.28 -29.48 -4.21
C GLY A 992 17.86 -29.00 -5.61
N GLU A 993 18.47 -27.94 -6.16
CA GLU A 993 18.17 -27.45 -7.52
C GLU A 993 19.48 -27.17 -8.27
N ASN A 994 19.72 -27.95 -9.32
CA ASN A 994 20.87 -27.85 -10.22
C ASN A 994 21.08 -26.41 -10.70
N CYS A 995 22.11 -25.74 -10.19
CA CYS A 995 22.64 -24.48 -10.73
C CYS A 995 24.17 -24.55 -10.74
N GLN A 996 24.72 -25.46 -11.55
CA GLN A 996 26.07 -25.30 -12.11
C GLN A 996 25.95 -24.41 -13.36
N GLY A 997 26.16 -23.10 -13.18
CA GLY A 997 26.38 -22.16 -14.28
C GLY A 997 27.78 -21.56 -14.13
N SER A 998 28.56 -21.59 -15.20
CA SER A 998 29.83 -20.87 -15.34
C SER A 998 29.64 -19.38 -15.01
N ALA A 999 30.67 -18.75 -14.44
CA ALA A 999 30.70 -17.31 -14.25
C ALA A 999 30.85 -16.64 -15.63
N ASP A 1000 29.72 -16.27 -16.24
CA ASP A 1000 29.64 -15.54 -17.50
C ASP A 1000 29.92 -14.03 -17.27
N GLU A 1001 30.32 -13.30 -18.32
CA GLU A 1001 30.60 -11.85 -18.26
C GLU A 1001 29.41 -11.00 -17.73
N ASP A 1002 28.17 -11.50 -17.88
CA ASP A 1002 26.93 -10.89 -17.36
C ASP A 1002 26.90 -10.73 -15.82
N ASP A 1003 27.63 -11.59 -15.09
CA ASP A 1003 27.68 -11.56 -13.62
C ASP A 1003 28.55 -10.40 -13.10
N TRP A 1004 29.52 -9.92 -13.89
CA TRP A 1004 30.42 -8.82 -13.50
C TRP A 1004 29.74 -7.45 -13.59
N HIS A 1005 29.06 -7.14 -14.69
CA HIS A 1005 28.32 -5.89 -14.84
C HIS A 1005 27.19 -5.74 -13.81
N SER A 1006 26.57 -6.85 -13.41
CA SER A 1006 25.59 -6.90 -12.34
C SER A 1006 26.20 -6.52 -10.98
N TRP A 1007 27.42 -6.98 -10.70
CA TRP A 1007 28.15 -6.66 -9.47
C TRP A 1007 28.56 -5.19 -9.39
N GLU A 1008 29.08 -4.61 -10.48
CA GLU A 1008 29.45 -3.19 -10.53
C GLU A 1008 28.25 -2.27 -10.28
N ALA A 1009 27.11 -2.55 -10.90
CA ALA A 1009 25.87 -1.79 -10.67
C ALA A 1009 25.40 -1.87 -9.20
N LEU A 1010 25.54 -3.04 -8.56
CA LEU A 1010 25.22 -3.19 -7.14
C LEU A 1010 26.16 -2.36 -6.25
N VAL A 1011 27.45 -2.30 -6.57
CA VAL A 1011 28.38 -1.45 -5.83
C VAL A 1011 28.01 0.02 -5.96
N LEU A 1012 27.72 0.51 -7.17
CA LEU A 1012 27.30 1.90 -7.39
C LEU A 1012 26.03 2.24 -6.60
N ALA A 1013 25.04 1.33 -6.58
CA ALA A 1013 23.85 1.48 -5.75
C ALA A 1013 24.19 1.60 -4.26
N GLY A 1014 25.14 0.80 -3.78
CA GLY A 1014 25.61 0.83 -2.39
C GLY A 1014 26.30 2.15 -2.01
N GLU A 1015 27.10 2.73 -2.92
CA GLU A 1015 27.76 4.02 -2.70
C GLU A 1015 26.77 5.18 -2.56
N HIS A 1016 25.67 5.15 -3.32
CA HIS A 1016 24.59 6.13 -3.18
C HIS A 1016 23.80 5.97 -1.87
N LEU A 1017 23.44 4.74 -1.51
CA LEU A 1017 22.77 4.44 -0.24
C LEU A 1017 23.62 4.87 0.97
N LYS A 1018 24.94 4.77 0.86
CA LYS A 1018 25.88 5.30 1.86
C LYS A 1018 25.78 6.82 1.99
N LYS A 1019 25.83 7.57 0.88
CA LYS A 1019 25.74 9.06 0.88
C LYS A 1019 24.45 9.54 1.57
N ASP A 1020 23.32 8.91 1.28
CA ASP A 1020 22.02 9.22 1.90
C ASP A 1020 21.99 8.97 3.42
N ARG A 1021 22.77 8.01 3.94
CA ARG A 1021 22.91 7.78 5.38
C ARG A 1021 23.83 8.80 6.07
N THR A 1022 24.80 9.35 5.34
CA THR A 1022 25.80 10.29 5.87
C THR A 1022 25.41 11.77 5.79
N HIS A 1023 24.31 12.13 5.10
CA HIS A 1023 23.81 13.53 5.08
C HIS A 1023 23.42 13.99 6.49
N THR A 1024 24.37 14.65 7.14
CA THR A 1024 24.22 15.43 8.36
C THR A 1024 23.57 16.78 8.04
N PRO A 1025 22.67 17.31 8.90
CA PRO A 1025 22.35 18.72 8.85
C PRO A 1025 23.63 19.52 9.10
N GLU A 1026 24.00 20.40 8.17
CA GLU A 1026 25.09 21.34 8.32
C GLU A 1026 24.89 22.12 9.63
N GLY A 1027 25.80 21.93 10.59
CA GLY A 1027 25.73 22.58 11.91
C GLY A 1027 26.27 21.79 13.11
N SER A 1028 26.73 20.53 12.97
CA SER A 1028 27.24 19.75 14.12
C SER A 1028 28.55 18.99 13.87
N ALA A 1029 29.49 19.60 13.15
CA ALA A 1029 30.74 18.96 12.75
C ALA A 1029 31.73 18.60 13.88
N ASN A 1030 31.42 18.82 15.17
CA ASN A 1030 32.41 18.69 16.27
C ASN A 1030 32.03 17.75 17.43
N ALA A 1031 31.04 16.87 17.31
CA ALA A 1031 30.72 15.93 18.38
C ALA A 1031 31.03 14.48 17.98
N LEU A 1032 32.10 13.94 18.60
CA LEU A 1032 32.62 12.57 18.54
C LEU A 1032 33.68 12.31 17.45
N GLN A 1033 34.85 12.97 17.58
CA GLN A 1033 36.09 12.26 17.28
C GLN A 1033 36.24 11.10 18.28
N PRO A 1034 36.73 9.92 17.86
CA PRO A 1034 37.21 8.92 18.81
C PRO A 1034 38.27 9.61 19.67
N GLN A 1035 38.08 9.66 20.99
CA GLN A 1035 39.20 9.92 21.88
C GLN A 1035 40.29 8.93 21.49
N GLN A 1036 41.45 9.49 21.13
CA GLN A 1036 42.65 8.82 20.65
C GLN A 1036 42.81 7.45 21.34
N ALA A 1037 42.52 6.38 20.59
CA ALA A 1037 43.13 5.11 20.90
C ALA A 1037 44.63 5.31 20.66
N PHE A 1038 45.39 5.09 21.73
CA PHE A 1038 46.83 5.21 21.92
C PHE A 1038 47.68 5.12 20.64
N SER A 1039 48.65 6.03 20.54
CA SER A 1039 49.62 6.15 19.46
C SER A 1039 50.34 4.83 19.17
N GLU A 1040 50.65 4.60 17.89
CA GLU A 1040 51.46 3.50 17.34
C GLU A 1040 52.87 3.34 17.97
N GLU A 1041 53.27 4.22 18.90
CA GLU A 1041 54.61 4.22 19.50
C GLU A 1041 54.71 3.42 20.81
N GLU A 1042 53.61 3.14 21.52
CA GLU A 1042 53.66 2.22 22.69
C GLU A 1042 53.63 0.74 22.30
N PHE A 1043 53.48 0.44 21.00
CA PHE A 1043 53.53 -0.92 20.44
C PHE A 1043 54.97 -1.47 20.29
N ARG A 1044 56.02 -0.67 20.59
CA ARG A 1044 57.43 -1.07 20.39
C ARG A 1044 58.27 -1.32 21.65
N ALA A 1045 57.72 -1.19 22.86
CA ALA A 1045 58.51 -1.27 24.09
C ALA A 1045 58.26 -2.54 24.93
N SER A 1046 58.41 -3.73 24.36
CA SER A 1046 58.79 -4.94 25.15
C SER A 1046 59.33 -6.06 24.26
N GLU A 1047 60.44 -5.80 23.56
CA GLU A 1047 61.29 -6.88 23.05
C GLU A 1047 62.22 -7.37 24.16
N ARG A 1048 62.11 -8.65 24.52
CA ARG A 1048 63.21 -9.51 24.96
C ARG A 1048 62.68 -10.95 25.04
N PHE A 1049 62.80 -11.70 23.94
CA PHE A 1049 63.17 -13.13 23.80
C PHE A 1049 62.95 -13.56 22.31
N PRO A 1050 63.78 -14.48 21.76
CA PRO A 1050 64.24 -14.50 20.35
C PRO A 1050 63.27 -15.18 19.35
N PRO A 1051 63.55 -15.09 18.02
CA PRO A 1051 62.54 -14.97 16.97
C PRO A 1051 62.16 -16.31 16.35
N GLU A 1052 60.87 -16.48 16.01
CA GLU A 1052 60.37 -17.10 14.76
C GLU A 1052 58.84 -17.21 14.83
N GLY A 1053 58.15 -16.82 13.75
CA GLY A 1053 56.70 -16.98 13.56
C GLY A 1053 55.88 -15.70 13.67
N LYS A 1054 55.70 -15.01 12.54
CA LYS A 1054 54.83 -13.84 12.36
C LYS A 1054 53.38 -14.14 12.75
N TRP A 1055 52.72 -13.17 13.38
CA TRP A 1055 51.26 -13.11 13.50
C TRP A 1055 50.64 -12.90 12.12
N THR A 1056 49.98 -13.92 11.58
CA THR A 1056 49.03 -13.78 10.47
C THR A 1056 47.62 -13.72 11.04
N SER A 1057 47.22 -12.54 11.55
CA SER A 1057 45.87 -12.09 11.19
C SER A 1057 45.97 -11.69 9.73
N VAL A 1058 45.23 -12.36 8.84
CA VAL A 1058 45.07 -11.90 7.46
C VAL A 1058 44.29 -10.58 7.50
N GLN A 1059 44.98 -9.49 7.81
CA GLN A 1059 44.77 -8.22 7.16
C GLN A 1059 45.53 -8.30 5.84
N PRO A 1060 44.94 -7.94 4.69
CA PRO A 1060 45.76 -7.61 3.54
C PRO A 1060 46.60 -6.40 3.94
N SER A 1061 47.88 -6.66 4.18
CA SER A 1061 48.90 -5.62 4.17
C SER A 1061 48.74 -4.86 2.85
N ARG A 1062 48.50 -3.56 2.92
CA ARG A 1062 48.84 -2.65 1.82
C ARG A 1062 50.36 -2.65 1.67
N THR A 1063 50.91 -3.70 1.08
CA THR A 1063 52.22 -3.63 0.45
C THR A 1063 52.03 -2.71 -0.75
N LYS A 1064 52.65 -1.53 -0.69
CA LYS A 1064 52.89 -0.68 -1.86
C LYS A 1064 53.81 -1.46 -2.80
N GLU A 1065 53.24 -2.39 -3.56
CA GLU A 1065 53.82 -2.77 -4.84
C GLU A 1065 53.64 -1.55 -5.75
N LYS A 1066 54.77 -1.07 -6.25
CA LYS A 1066 54.82 -0.03 -7.27
C LYS A 1066 54.27 -0.62 -8.56
N ASP A 1067 52.96 -0.59 -8.73
CA ASP A 1067 52.29 -0.46 -10.03
C ASP A 1067 50.97 0.27 -9.80
N GLY A 1068 50.71 1.28 -10.63
CA GLY A 1068 49.69 2.30 -10.41
C GLY A 1068 48.26 1.75 -10.40
N GLY A 1069 47.53 2.02 -9.31
CA GLY A 1069 46.09 1.83 -9.18
C GLY A 1069 45.67 1.67 -7.71
N GLU A 1070 45.18 2.74 -7.07
CA GLU A 1070 44.61 2.66 -5.72
C GLU A 1070 43.37 1.74 -5.69
N CYS A 1071 43.54 0.46 -5.33
CA CYS A 1071 42.41 -0.41 -5.04
C CYS A 1071 41.79 -0.02 -3.68
N SER A 1072 40.74 0.80 -3.70
CA SER A 1072 39.90 1.11 -2.54
C SER A 1072 38.95 -0.06 -2.23
N CYS A 1073 38.76 -0.38 -0.95
CA CYS A 1073 37.84 -1.45 -0.52
C CYS A 1073 36.38 -1.07 -0.81
N LYS A 1074 35.64 -1.95 -1.49
CA LYS A 1074 34.21 -1.76 -1.84
C LYS A 1074 33.23 -2.50 -0.93
N CYS A 1075 33.70 -3.12 0.17
CA CYS A 1075 32.86 -3.94 1.05
C CYS A 1075 31.71 -3.16 1.70
N GLU A 1076 31.89 -1.87 2.02
CA GLU A 1076 30.80 -1.07 2.60
C GLU A 1076 29.61 -0.91 1.64
N ALA A 1077 29.89 -0.69 0.34
CA ALA A 1077 28.85 -0.64 -0.69
C ALA A 1077 28.11 -1.98 -0.82
N VAL A 1078 28.85 -3.10 -0.78
CA VAL A 1078 28.26 -4.47 -0.81
C VAL A 1078 27.35 -4.71 0.39
N ILE A 1079 27.68 -4.17 1.57
CA ILE A 1079 26.80 -4.27 2.75
C ILE A 1079 25.45 -3.62 2.45
N GLU A 1080 25.46 -2.40 1.92
CA GLU A 1080 24.25 -1.59 1.70
C GLU A 1080 23.36 -2.10 0.55
N SER A 1081 23.95 -2.58 -0.55
CA SER A 1081 23.19 -3.03 -1.73
C SER A 1081 22.91 -4.52 -1.81
N VAL A 1082 23.66 -5.36 -1.06
CA VAL A 1082 23.52 -6.82 -1.12
C VAL A 1082 23.13 -7.41 0.23
N LEU A 1083 23.99 -7.34 1.24
CA LEU A 1083 23.78 -8.07 2.50
C LEU A 1083 22.55 -7.57 3.27
N MET A 1084 22.37 -6.24 3.36
CA MET A 1084 21.22 -5.66 4.05
C MET A 1084 19.89 -5.95 3.35
N PRO A 1085 19.72 -5.72 2.03
CA PRO A 1085 18.52 -6.13 1.31
C PRO A 1085 18.24 -7.62 1.42
N LEU A 1086 19.28 -8.46 1.38
CA LEU A 1086 19.15 -9.92 1.49
C LEU A 1086 18.58 -10.35 2.85
N ALA A 1087 19.11 -9.82 3.95
CA ALA A 1087 18.56 -10.05 5.28
C ALA A 1087 17.08 -9.61 5.36
N ARG A 1088 16.75 -8.43 4.81
CA ARG A 1088 15.38 -7.91 4.76
C ARG A 1088 14.43 -8.79 3.96
N HIS A 1089 14.84 -9.30 2.80
CA HIS A 1089 14.01 -10.21 2.00
C HIS A 1089 13.74 -11.53 2.74
N TYR A 1090 14.71 -12.07 3.48
CA TYR A 1090 14.50 -13.28 4.27
C TYR A 1090 13.61 -13.07 5.50
N VAL A 1091 13.73 -11.92 6.18
CA VAL A 1091 12.78 -11.53 7.24
C VAL A 1091 11.37 -11.45 6.67
N ALA A 1092 11.20 -10.79 5.52
CA ALA A 1092 9.89 -10.58 4.92
C ALA A 1092 9.23 -11.85 4.36
N THR A 1093 10.02 -12.83 3.93
CA THR A 1093 9.53 -14.15 3.48
C THR A 1093 9.20 -15.09 4.64
N GLY A 1094 9.54 -14.72 5.88
CA GLY A 1094 9.33 -15.54 7.08
C GLY A 1094 10.37 -16.64 7.29
N ASN A 1095 11.49 -16.62 6.55
CA ASN A 1095 12.58 -17.56 6.74
C ASN A 1095 13.54 -17.03 7.81
N ALA A 1096 13.17 -17.24 9.08
CA ALA A 1096 13.88 -16.68 10.23
C ALA A 1096 15.33 -17.17 10.34
N SER A 1097 15.61 -18.44 10.00
CA SER A 1097 16.98 -18.99 10.01
C SER A 1097 17.89 -18.26 9.01
N ARG A 1098 17.43 -18.09 7.76
CA ARG A 1098 18.20 -17.35 6.73
C ARG A 1098 18.36 -15.87 7.06
N ALA A 1099 17.31 -15.25 7.61
CA ALA A 1099 17.40 -13.87 8.07
C ALA A 1099 18.46 -13.73 9.17
N PHE A 1100 18.50 -14.64 10.14
CA PHE A 1100 19.50 -14.65 11.20
C PHE A 1100 20.92 -14.82 10.64
N TYR A 1101 21.12 -15.77 9.72
CA TYR A 1101 22.39 -15.97 9.01
C TYR A 1101 22.92 -14.66 8.39
N TYR A 1102 22.09 -13.96 7.61
CA TYR A 1102 22.53 -12.75 6.91
C TYR A 1102 22.65 -11.53 7.82
N LEU A 1103 21.91 -11.47 8.94
CA LEU A 1103 22.14 -10.45 9.97
C LEU A 1103 23.51 -10.60 10.64
N LEU A 1104 23.98 -11.84 10.87
CA LEU A 1104 25.32 -12.10 11.38
C LEU A 1104 26.40 -11.73 10.36
N GLU A 1105 26.20 -12.04 9.07
CA GLU A 1105 27.08 -11.56 8.00
C GLU A 1105 27.13 -10.03 7.93
N CYS A 1106 25.98 -9.35 8.05
CA CYS A 1106 25.93 -7.88 8.11
C CYS A 1106 26.74 -7.32 9.30
N ALA A 1107 26.55 -7.89 10.50
CA ALA A 1107 27.28 -7.45 11.69
C ALA A 1107 28.79 -7.68 11.57
N ALA A 1108 29.21 -8.84 11.05
CA ALA A 1108 30.60 -9.14 10.76
C ALA A 1108 31.18 -8.20 9.69
N ALA A 1109 30.39 -7.86 8.67
CA ALA A 1109 30.79 -6.94 7.62
C ALA A 1109 30.96 -5.51 8.13
N TYR A 1110 30.07 -5.01 9.00
CA TYR A 1110 30.22 -3.70 9.62
C TYR A 1110 31.43 -3.63 10.55
N LEU A 1111 31.75 -4.70 11.29
CA LEU A 1111 33.00 -4.79 12.04
C LEU A 1111 34.23 -4.76 11.13
N HIS A 1112 34.17 -5.43 9.97
CA HIS A 1112 35.25 -5.42 8.97
C HIS A 1112 35.53 -4.01 8.42
N VAL A 1113 34.51 -3.17 8.24
CA VAL A 1113 34.67 -1.74 7.87
C VAL A 1113 34.78 -0.80 9.08
N SER A 1114 35.03 -1.34 10.28
CA SER A 1114 35.23 -0.58 11.53
C SER A 1114 34.04 0.26 12.00
N ASN A 1115 32.81 -0.08 11.60
CA ASN A 1115 31.57 0.59 12.03
C ASN A 1115 30.87 -0.20 13.16
N SER A 1116 31.41 -0.07 14.37
CA SER A 1116 30.92 -0.81 15.55
C SER A 1116 29.48 -0.45 15.95
N TYR A 1117 29.03 0.78 15.66
CA TYR A 1117 27.65 1.21 15.92
C TYR A 1117 26.64 0.47 15.03
N MET A 1118 26.89 0.40 13.72
CA MET A 1118 26.00 -0.34 12.82
C MET A 1118 26.02 -1.85 13.10
N ALA A 1119 27.17 -2.40 13.48
CA ALA A 1119 27.27 -3.78 13.95
C ALA A 1119 26.40 -4.04 15.20
N LEU A 1120 26.42 -3.11 16.18
CA LEU A 1120 25.54 -3.16 17.36
C LEU A 1120 24.06 -3.20 16.96
N MET A 1121 23.64 -2.32 16.06
CA MET A 1121 22.23 -2.26 15.60
C MET A 1121 21.80 -3.54 14.91
N LYS A 1122 22.65 -4.14 14.06
CA LYS A 1122 22.33 -5.41 13.38
C LYS A 1122 22.31 -6.60 14.32
N LEU A 1123 23.17 -6.62 15.34
CA LEU A 1123 23.09 -7.64 16.40
C LEU A 1123 21.84 -7.47 17.26
N ASN A 1124 21.35 -6.24 17.48
CA ASN A 1124 20.08 -6.04 18.15
C ASN A 1124 18.90 -6.59 17.34
N GLU A 1125 18.85 -6.34 16.03
CA GLU A 1125 17.87 -6.97 15.13
C GLU A 1125 17.94 -8.50 15.19
N ALA A 1126 19.14 -9.08 15.20
CA ALA A 1126 19.35 -10.50 15.34
C ALA A 1126 18.88 -11.04 16.70
N GLU A 1127 19.06 -10.29 17.80
CA GLU A 1127 18.59 -10.67 19.14
C GLU A 1127 17.06 -10.71 19.23
N VAL A 1128 16.39 -9.72 18.64
CA VAL A 1128 14.91 -9.70 18.53
C VAL A 1128 14.41 -10.92 17.75
N LEU A 1129 15.04 -11.23 16.60
CA LEU A 1129 14.69 -12.40 15.80
C LEU A 1129 14.98 -13.73 16.53
N ARG A 1130 16.09 -13.81 17.25
CA ARG A 1130 16.42 -15.00 18.08
C ARG A 1130 15.38 -15.25 19.16
N ASN A 1131 14.92 -14.19 19.84
CA ASN A 1131 13.93 -14.30 20.91
C ASN A 1131 12.54 -14.71 20.37
N SER A 1132 12.20 -14.34 19.13
CA SER A 1132 10.94 -14.78 18.50
C SER A 1132 11.01 -16.24 18.05
N MET A 1133 12.15 -16.70 17.52
CA MET A 1133 12.37 -18.10 17.12
C MET A 1133 12.24 -19.10 18.28
N GLY A 1134 12.64 -18.70 19.50
CA GLY A 1134 12.47 -19.52 20.71
C GLY A 1134 11.01 -19.84 21.05
N LYS A 1135 10.04 -19.05 20.55
CA LYS A 1135 8.61 -19.28 20.74
C LYS A 1135 7.98 -20.18 19.66
N THR A 1136 8.62 -20.31 18.50
CA THR A 1136 8.07 -21.01 17.31
C THR A 1136 8.62 -22.42 17.09
N ALA A 1137 9.36 -22.98 18.07
CA ALA A 1137 10.01 -24.30 18.01
C ALA A 1137 11.00 -24.49 16.83
N THR A 1138 11.46 -23.41 16.21
CA THR A 1138 12.52 -23.43 15.19
C THR A 1138 13.88 -23.55 15.86
N VAL A 1139 14.60 -24.65 15.61
CA VAL A 1139 15.93 -24.91 16.19
C VAL A 1139 16.99 -24.10 15.42
N LEU A 1140 17.65 -23.17 16.11
CA LEU A 1140 18.83 -22.47 15.58
C LEU A 1140 20.03 -23.43 15.48
N ASP A 1141 20.88 -23.25 14.47
CA ASP A 1141 22.14 -23.98 14.42
C ASP A 1141 23.07 -23.45 15.52
N CYS A 1142 23.66 -24.36 16.32
CA CYS A 1142 24.58 -24.02 17.39
C CYS A 1142 25.74 -23.12 16.90
N PHE A 1143 26.17 -23.26 15.63
CA PHE A 1143 27.22 -22.44 15.06
C PHE A 1143 26.80 -20.98 14.89
N GLU A 1144 25.54 -20.72 14.49
CA GLU A 1144 25.01 -19.37 14.36
C GLU A 1144 24.88 -18.71 15.75
N GLU A 1145 24.47 -19.48 16.76
CA GLU A 1145 24.37 -19.00 18.13
C GLU A 1145 25.75 -18.61 18.71
N VAL A 1146 26.77 -19.44 18.48
CA VAL A 1146 28.16 -19.12 18.83
C VAL A 1146 28.62 -17.85 18.12
N THR A 1147 28.31 -17.73 16.82
CA THR A 1147 28.71 -16.59 16.01
C THR A 1147 28.09 -15.29 16.52
N PHE A 1148 26.80 -15.32 16.87
CA PHE A 1148 26.11 -14.22 17.51
C PHE A 1148 26.83 -13.73 18.77
N PHE A 1149 27.11 -14.62 19.74
CA PHE A 1149 27.77 -14.23 20.99
C PHE A 1149 29.22 -13.77 20.80
N SER A 1150 29.91 -14.32 19.81
CA SER A 1150 31.27 -13.91 19.44
C SER A 1150 31.31 -12.48 18.89
N LEU A 1151 30.44 -12.15 17.92
CA LEU A 1151 30.33 -10.80 17.37
C LEU A 1151 29.85 -9.79 18.42
N LYS A 1152 28.90 -10.20 19.28
CA LYS A 1152 28.43 -9.41 20.44
C LYS A 1152 29.58 -9.03 21.37
N ALA A 1153 30.48 -9.97 21.66
CA ALA A 1153 31.64 -9.72 22.49
C ALA A 1153 32.65 -8.75 21.85
N GLU A 1154 32.86 -8.85 20.53
CA GLU A 1154 33.74 -7.96 19.78
C GLU A 1154 33.23 -6.52 19.75
N VAL A 1155 31.93 -6.32 19.51
CA VAL A 1155 31.29 -5.00 19.61
C VAL A 1155 31.42 -4.42 21.02
N CYS A 1156 31.18 -5.22 22.07
CA CYS A 1156 31.38 -4.78 23.45
C CYS A 1156 32.83 -4.35 23.71
N CYS A 1157 33.81 -5.08 23.17
CA CYS A 1157 35.23 -4.74 23.28
C CYS A 1157 35.53 -3.39 22.61
N ASN A 1158 35.07 -3.19 21.37
CA ASN A 1158 35.28 -1.96 20.61
C ASN A 1158 34.61 -0.72 21.27
N LEU A 1159 33.50 -0.93 21.99
CA LEU A 1159 32.80 0.12 22.75
C LEU A 1159 33.33 0.30 24.19
N GLY A 1160 34.44 -0.36 24.56
CA GLY A 1160 35.10 -0.18 25.85
C GLY A 1160 34.45 -0.90 27.04
N ARG A 1161 33.55 -1.86 26.79
CA ARG A 1161 32.78 -2.59 27.82
C ARG A 1161 33.37 -3.97 28.08
N VAL A 1162 34.55 -3.96 28.68
CA VAL A 1162 35.42 -5.13 28.89
C VAL A 1162 34.75 -6.22 29.76
N GLY A 1163 34.00 -5.82 30.79
CA GLY A 1163 33.30 -6.75 31.69
C GLY A 1163 32.24 -7.58 30.97
N LEU A 1164 31.37 -6.90 30.23
CA LEU A 1164 30.34 -7.54 29.41
C LEU A 1164 30.95 -8.40 28.30
N ALA A 1165 31.98 -7.90 27.60
CA ALA A 1165 32.69 -8.62 26.55
C ALA A 1165 33.22 -9.98 27.07
N LYS A 1166 33.84 -10.02 28.26
CA LYS A 1166 34.32 -11.27 28.88
C LYS A 1166 33.19 -12.25 29.16
N LYS A 1167 32.06 -11.76 29.66
CA LYS A 1167 30.88 -12.60 29.95
C LYS A 1167 30.35 -13.24 28.66
N THR A 1168 30.18 -12.46 27.60
CA THR A 1168 29.68 -12.95 26.30
C THR A 1168 30.67 -13.87 25.59
N THR A 1169 31.99 -13.60 25.63
CA THR A 1169 32.99 -14.51 25.05
C THR A 1169 33.01 -15.86 25.75
N ARG A 1170 32.86 -15.89 27.08
CA ARG A 1170 32.76 -17.17 27.82
C ARG A 1170 31.49 -17.95 27.47
N GLN A 1171 30.37 -17.26 27.22
CA GLN A 1171 29.15 -17.89 26.73
C GLN A 1171 29.38 -18.54 25.35
N ALA A 1172 29.99 -17.83 24.39
CA ALA A 1172 30.35 -18.39 23.09
C ALA A 1172 31.26 -19.64 23.21
N LEU A 1173 32.29 -19.58 24.07
CA LEU A 1173 33.19 -20.70 24.34
C LEU A 1173 32.50 -21.91 24.99
N SER A 1174 31.47 -21.68 25.81
CA SER A 1174 30.69 -22.76 26.42
C SER A 1174 29.88 -23.53 25.38
N LEU A 1175 29.28 -22.84 24.40
CA LEU A 1175 28.58 -23.43 23.26
C LEU A 1175 29.53 -24.17 22.32
N LEU A 1176 30.76 -23.67 22.16
CA LEU A 1176 31.85 -24.34 21.43
C LEU A 1176 32.44 -25.57 22.15
N LYS A 1177 31.86 -26.00 23.29
CA LYS A 1177 32.36 -27.09 24.15
C LYS A 1177 33.79 -26.87 24.67
N LYS A 1178 34.25 -25.61 24.75
CA LYS A 1178 35.58 -25.19 25.24
C LYS A 1178 35.45 -24.25 26.45
N ARG A 1179 34.90 -24.75 27.56
CA ARG A 1179 34.68 -23.96 28.78
C ARG A 1179 35.98 -23.32 29.30
N PHE A 1180 35.94 -22.01 29.51
CA PHE A 1180 37.03 -21.23 30.09
C PHE A 1180 36.77 -20.98 31.59
N PRO A 1181 37.75 -21.22 32.48
CA PRO A 1181 37.54 -21.13 33.93
C PRO A 1181 37.34 -19.68 34.39
N GLN A 1182 36.52 -19.50 35.43
CA GLN A 1182 36.25 -18.18 36.04
C GLN A 1182 37.14 -17.88 37.26
N THR A 1183 37.65 -18.92 37.93
CA THR A 1183 38.50 -18.82 39.13
C THR A 1183 39.97 -19.06 38.79
N CYS A 1184 40.89 -18.42 39.53
CA CYS A 1184 42.33 -18.63 39.38
C CYS A 1184 42.77 -20.10 39.60
N ALA A 1185 42.16 -20.81 40.55
CA ALA A 1185 42.43 -22.24 40.78
C ALA A 1185 42.03 -23.09 39.56
N GLY A 1186 40.83 -22.87 39.03
CA GLY A 1186 40.37 -23.50 37.79
C GLY A 1186 41.26 -23.18 36.58
N ALA A 1187 41.80 -21.94 36.49
CA ALA A 1187 42.75 -21.57 35.44
C ALA A 1187 44.07 -22.33 35.52
N PHE A 1188 44.59 -22.55 36.72
CA PHE A 1188 45.79 -23.34 36.96
C PHE A 1188 45.59 -24.81 36.55
N VAL A 1189 44.52 -25.45 37.03
CA VAL A 1189 44.18 -26.84 36.69
C VAL A 1189 43.97 -27.00 35.18
N LYS A 1190 43.22 -26.08 34.55
CA LYS A 1190 43.00 -26.11 33.10
C LYS A 1190 44.30 -25.90 32.31
N SER A 1191 45.21 -25.05 32.80
CA SER A 1191 46.52 -24.84 32.16
C SER A 1191 47.41 -26.08 32.19
N LEU A 1192 47.37 -26.84 33.29
CA LEU A 1192 48.05 -28.14 33.38
C LEU A 1192 47.41 -29.16 32.44
N TRP A 1193 46.08 -29.25 32.42
CA TRP A 1193 45.35 -30.15 31.52
C TRP A 1193 45.67 -29.88 30.03
N GLU A 1194 45.66 -28.62 29.60
CA GLU A 1194 45.97 -28.25 28.22
C GLU A 1194 47.45 -28.53 27.86
N ARG A 1195 48.39 -28.48 28.83
CA ARG A 1195 49.78 -28.94 28.63
C ARG A 1195 49.85 -30.45 28.39
N PHE A 1196 49.15 -31.25 29.19
CA PHE A 1196 49.09 -32.70 29.01
C PHE A 1196 48.42 -33.08 27.69
N GLN A 1197 47.33 -32.41 27.33
CA GLN A 1197 46.60 -32.68 26.09
C GLN A 1197 47.41 -32.31 24.84
N GLY A 1198 48.21 -31.23 24.89
CA GLY A 1198 49.13 -30.86 23.83
C GLY A 1198 50.25 -31.88 23.60
N ALA A 1199 50.72 -32.57 24.65
CA ALA A 1199 51.69 -33.65 24.55
C ALA A 1199 51.08 -34.94 23.94
N LEU A 1200 49.84 -35.28 24.32
CA LEU A 1200 49.10 -36.43 23.78
C LEU A 1200 48.67 -36.25 22.31
N CYS A 1201 48.35 -35.03 21.88
CA CYS A 1201 48.02 -34.74 20.48
C CYS A 1201 49.23 -34.87 19.55
N ALA A 1202 50.47 -34.70 20.03
CA ALA A 1202 51.67 -34.90 19.23
C ALA A 1202 51.90 -36.38 18.85
N THR A 1203 51.33 -37.31 19.61
CA THR A 1203 51.52 -38.76 19.44
C THR A 1203 50.43 -39.48 18.63
N ASN A 1204 49.33 -38.82 18.27
CA ASN A 1204 48.18 -39.47 17.64
C ASN A 1204 47.79 -38.79 16.31
N ARG A 1205 48.38 -39.26 15.19
CA ARG A 1205 48.24 -38.72 13.82
C ARG A 1205 47.25 -39.49 12.92
N ARG A 1206 46.29 -40.23 13.48
CA ARG A 1206 45.30 -40.96 12.67
C ARG A 1206 43.89 -40.51 12.98
N THR A 1207 43.33 -39.70 12.09
CA THR A 1207 41.89 -39.43 11.99
C THR A 1207 41.31 -40.18 10.79
N PRO A 1208 40.10 -40.77 10.91
CA PRO A 1208 39.44 -41.39 9.77
C PRO A 1208 39.09 -40.35 8.69
N SER A 1209 39.11 -40.76 7.43
CA SER A 1209 38.74 -39.94 6.27
C SER A 1209 37.31 -39.43 6.41
N LEU A 1210 37.18 -38.14 6.71
CA LEU A 1210 35.91 -37.43 6.71
C LEU A 1210 35.63 -36.89 5.31
N LEU A 1211 34.38 -36.94 4.86
CA LEU A 1211 33.91 -36.22 3.67
C LEU A 1211 34.35 -34.74 3.71
N LEU A 1212 34.73 -34.19 2.55
CA LEU A 1212 35.27 -32.82 2.41
C LEU A 1212 34.42 -31.74 3.10
N GLU A 1213 33.10 -31.90 3.06
CA GLU A 1213 32.15 -30.99 3.72
C GLU A 1213 32.20 -31.07 5.25
N ALA A 1214 32.30 -32.29 5.81
CA ALA A 1214 32.45 -32.50 7.25
C ALA A 1214 33.78 -31.93 7.76
N ARG A 1215 34.85 -31.98 6.94
CA ARG A 1215 36.14 -31.33 7.23
C ARG A 1215 36.02 -29.81 7.28
N ARG A 1216 35.40 -29.17 6.27
CA ARG A 1216 35.17 -27.72 6.24
C ARG A 1216 34.32 -27.23 7.42
N LYS A 1217 33.29 -27.99 7.79
CA LYS A 1217 32.47 -27.72 8.98
C LYS A 1217 33.30 -27.78 10.26
N LYS A 1218 34.16 -28.80 10.41
CA LYS A 1218 35.08 -28.91 11.57
C LYS A 1218 36.07 -27.74 11.63
N LEU A 1219 36.60 -27.31 10.49
CA LEU A 1219 37.50 -26.15 10.38
C LEU A 1219 36.82 -24.85 10.83
N ALA A 1220 35.58 -24.61 10.39
CA ALA A 1220 34.79 -23.45 10.79
C ALA A 1220 34.63 -23.34 12.32
N TRP A 1221 34.32 -24.47 12.98
CA TRP A 1221 34.20 -24.55 14.44
C TRP A 1221 35.53 -24.27 15.15
N MET A 1222 36.65 -24.77 14.63
CA MET A 1222 37.97 -24.52 15.22
C MET A 1222 38.40 -23.07 15.07
N LEU A 1223 38.17 -22.43 13.91
CA LEU A 1223 38.45 -21.00 13.71
C LEU A 1223 37.67 -20.12 14.69
N GLN A 1224 36.42 -20.47 14.96
CA GLN A 1224 35.60 -19.72 15.91
C GLN A 1224 36.08 -19.90 17.37
N GLN A 1225 36.61 -21.07 17.72
CA GLN A 1225 37.31 -21.29 19.00
C GLN A 1225 38.55 -20.40 19.11
N THR A 1226 39.39 -20.40 18.08
CA THR A 1226 40.60 -19.58 18.01
C THR A 1226 40.27 -18.08 18.14
N ARG A 1227 39.24 -17.59 17.43
CA ARG A 1227 38.78 -16.19 17.52
C ARG A 1227 38.34 -15.82 18.94
N CYS A 1228 37.48 -16.63 19.56
CA CYS A 1228 36.99 -16.36 20.92
C CYS A 1228 38.12 -16.39 21.96
N LEU A 1229 39.04 -17.36 21.85
CA LEU A 1229 40.21 -17.46 22.75
C LEU A 1229 41.18 -16.29 22.56
N SER A 1230 41.38 -15.83 21.32
CA SER A 1230 42.21 -14.66 21.01
C SER A 1230 41.61 -13.39 21.61
N LEU A 1231 40.31 -13.16 21.42
CA LEU A 1231 39.59 -12.02 22.01
C LEU A 1231 39.66 -12.04 23.54
N LEU A 1232 39.43 -13.21 24.15
CA LEU A 1232 39.49 -13.36 25.60
C LEU A 1232 40.92 -13.10 26.14
N GLY A 1233 41.94 -13.59 25.44
CA GLY A 1233 43.35 -13.35 25.78
C GLY A 1233 43.71 -11.86 25.79
N HIS A 1234 43.19 -11.10 24.81
CA HIS A 1234 43.35 -9.65 24.72
C HIS A 1234 42.59 -8.92 25.83
N LEU A 1235 41.32 -9.27 26.08
CA LEU A 1235 40.52 -8.67 27.16
C LEU A 1235 41.16 -8.85 28.55
N TYR A 1236 41.89 -9.96 28.79
CA TYR A 1236 42.63 -10.19 30.02
C TYR A 1236 44.02 -9.55 30.06
N SER A 1237 44.66 -9.29 28.92
CA SER A 1237 45.91 -8.51 28.91
C SER A 1237 45.69 -7.05 29.27
N LEU A 1238 44.51 -6.50 28.93
CA LEU A 1238 44.12 -5.13 29.26
C LEU A 1238 43.94 -4.86 30.78
N GLU A 1239 43.79 -5.89 31.62
CA GLU A 1239 43.57 -5.70 33.07
C GLU A 1239 44.84 -5.34 33.86
N GLY A 1240 46.05 -5.56 33.31
CA GLY A 1240 47.32 -5.28 34.02
C GLY A 1240 47.61 -6.13 35.27
N THR A 1241 46.62 -6.85 35.83
CA THR A 1241 46.74 -7.62 37.08
C THR A 1241 47.49 -8.95 36.92
N SER A 1242 48.05 -9.46 38.03
CA SER A 1242 48.71 -10.78 38.07
C SER A 1242 47.75 -11.93 37.73
N ALA A 1243 46.46 -11.80 38.09
CA ALA A 1243 45.40 -12.71 37.70
C ALA A 1243 45.11 -12.62 36.18
N GLY A 1244 44.96 -11.40 35.63
CA GLY A 1244 44.75 -11.17 34.20
C GLY A 1244 45.84 -11.80 33.33
N ARG A 1245 47.12 -11.65 33.72
CA ARG A 1245 48.25 -12.31 33.03
C ARG A 1245 48.15 -13.83 33.02
N ARG A 1246 47.66 -14.46 34.10
CA ARG A 1246 47.46 -15.92 34.16
C ARG A 1246 46.36 -16.39 33.21
N PHE A 1247 45.24 -15.68 33.15
CA PHE A 1247 44.15 -15.99 32.23
C PHE A 1247 44.53 -15.72 30.77
N SER A 1248 45.24 -14.64 30.47
CA SER A 1248 45.74 -14.34 29.12
C SER A 1248 46.69 -15.45 28.61
N ARG A 1249 47.62 -15.91 29.45
CA ARG A 1249 48.50 -17.07 29.14
C ARG A 1249 47.72 -18.36 28.93
N LEU A 1250 46.66 -18.61 29.71
CA LEU A 1250 45.80 -19.77 29.53
C LEU A 1250 45.07 -19.71 28.17
N ALA A 1251 44.51 -18.55 27.81
CA ALA A 1251 43.84 -18.35 26.54
C ALA A 1251 44.79 -18.56 25.35
N ALA A 1252 46.01 -18.02 25.42
CA ALA A 1252 47.04 -18.24 24.40
C ALA A 1252 47.42 -19.72 24.25
N ARG A 1253 47.54 -20.47 25.35
CA ARG A 1253 47.80 -21.93 25.30
C ARG A 1253 46.66 -22.71 24.70
N MET A 1254 45.42 -22.41 25.10
CA MET A 1254 44.23 -23.06 24.54
C MET A 1254 44.11 -22.77 23.04
N LYS A 1255 44.44 -21.55 22.61
CA LYS A 1255 44.50 -21.16 21.19
C LYS A 1255 45.55 -21.99 20.43
N ALA A 1256 46.79 -22.04 20.91
CA ALA A 1256 47.87 -22.81 20.28
C ALA A 1256 47.53 -24.31 20.13
N ASN A 1257 46.82 -24.89 21.10
CA ASN A 1257 46.35 -26.28 21.01
C ASN A 1257 45.25 -26.50 19.98
N VAL A 1258 44.40 -25.49 19.74
CA VAL A 1258 43.37 -25.54 18.69
C VAL A 1258 44.01 -25.34 17.31
N ASP A 1259 44.94 -24.39 17.19
CA ASP A 1259 45.65 -24.10 15.94
C ASP A 1259 46.44 -25.34 15.46
N ARG A 1260 47.15 -26.04 16.35
CA ARG A 1260 47.82 -27.32 16.02
C ARG A 1260 46.88 -28.42 15.49
N ARG A 1261 45.61 -28.42 15.94
CA ARG A 1261 44.58 -29.37 15.44
C ARG A 1261 43.98 -28.93 14.11
N MET A 1262 44.03 -27.63 13.82
CA MET A 1262 43.68 -27.08 12.52
C MET A 1262 44.74 -27.45 11.47
N ASP A 1263 46.01 -27.24 11.78
CA ASP A 1263 47.13 -27.57 10.88
C ASP A 1263 47.10 -29.07 10.50
N SER A 1264 46.90 -29.95 11.48
CA SER A 1264 46.76 -31.39 11.23
C SER A 1264 45.54 -31.77 10.40
N SER A 1265 44.52 -30.89 10.33
CA SER A 1265 43.33 -31.10 9.49
C SER A 1265 43.47 -30.49 8.09
N GLN A 1266 44.45 -29.61 7.86
CA GLN A 1266 44.77 -28.99 6.56
C GLN A 1266 45.83 -29.76 5.76
N GLU A 1267 46.80 -30.41 6.43
CA GLU A 1267 47.84 -31.23 5.78
C GLU A 1267 47.28 -32.46 5.01
N GLU A 1268 46.05 -32.89 5.29
CA GLU A 1268 45.37 -33.97 4.54
C GLU A 1268 44.87 -33.53 3.14
N ASP A 1269 44.87 -32.23 2.78
CA ASP A 1269 44.47 -31.72 1.44
C ASP A 1269 45.61 -31.76 0.40
N SER A 1270 46.87 -31.92 0.85
CA SER A 1270 48.06 -31.90 -0.02
C SER A 1270 48.48 -33.26 -0.58
N HIS A 1271 47.74 -34.34 -0.26
CA HIS A 1271 47.94 -35.65 -0.89
C HIS A 1271 46.74 -36.00 -1.78
N PRO A 1272 46.88 -35.93 -3.12
CA PRO A 1272 45.93 -36.58 -4.00
C PRO A 1272 46.05 -38.10 -3.81
N ASP A 1273 44.93 -38.78 -3.57
CA ASP A 1273 44.86 -40.26 -3.59
C ASP A 1273 45.36 -40.78 -4.94
N ASN A 1274 46.32 -41.70 -4.85
CA ASN A 1274 46.71 -42.66 -5.88
C ASN A 1274 45.66 -43.78 -5.97
#